data_AF-A0AA40D9M7-F1
#
_entry.id   AF-A0AA40D9M7-F1
#
_cell.length_a   1.000
_cell.length_b   1.000
_cell.length_c   1.000
_cell.angle_alpha   90.00
_cell.angle_beta   90.00
_cell.angle_gamma   90.00
#
_symmetry.space_group_name_H-M   'P 1'
#
loop_
_entity.id
_entity.type
_entity.pdbx_description
1 polymer ?
#
loop_
_entity_poly.entity_id
_entity_poly.type
_entity_poly.pdbx_seq_one_letter_code
_entity_poly.pdbx_strand_id
1 'polypeptide(L)'
;MAHFLRSPREIWHRQIINTGARFQPGSPQNFPFAALRDATDTFIHKQGLAQGSPKCDSLLRELVLEHATRENGSERVGLVACLHALSHSVGTTLLVAMREKCLSPEFLSCLTLGARANPLLINRTDSQVADVLLSLLAGTDFLPAIKQLFQTLEEGPDAYILPPSYIITLLNTIDFSTAFRTHLDILQQERKYMSLYNAVSWIRSASNQPETSTAKIVVSALVPDRIFWASWRPDKERLRKWEEGSFSEIQRQKLCYVFDLEGPDITGSGYPCLKDSVPGCFNVVQVVNQDVVLLHRLLANVDKAQRIPGPHAINLIIHLCVNSSRPLDDDLLSLTEAVLETDDDDSIHSILMWLQTYESGFDIRMTALTRTLPILEVYPTLQGLLSGYVSLDVARVMQLAREEYRSTLETDVAENLAMRIHAFGMAIVNANWLHGSLSLDLWQSLQRLPSKETLDEIFEALGTSHIINEDIKAYLRVVIGGETHDDSPPAEALLAVVRQTIRFYARGVEPERAKLATGIEPLRYHDSKAYDACLEQILKEDIVLVKDMLPLVRSESHSSCVEFARLLAQRQQLRCYTHQCWHQLLFFRLLQRRQDLLAWSAAELPLQNFVQWVHDLRALFSQPKGGGSSDASRMSPSDLGFTPERYQWWDVLQYQYGSAVAILAHLHQEGRGNLKWLWLQEIPETTVLLDILQNQHKILPQDSILMSFFQPEPYTLTLICLVLAGLRRAAPLGKMALESMCAREKQLGGGKWNRQATQILSYCWRRSSEIDTDDLSRNALWAFTALLGLKDAIDDHGLQVARECLMADYANLVLAAKNLFEMQVLLQSSDAARTTTFMEELGVEDAPPVKSFTSAAAMIPSHLTSFIETVGENQWELCFPLKKITSQKRQTIGIDPSARLLLVRISLLDQQPAFCIHYYPSTTEDSSTRPHGLWHVNGLNMPDGTICFAQPSLFAYLLSRRLSRFLSLFPQDNHISASTIQEQQQLERIYNFISSVLASPTSHCLTCVDPLPRPSPIPTTCSSQFCNKTFRRAPLEVRAHHLLSDPPALDFLLSCVYSANVSVPELVNELRPVIDSFPVLAGVSSSPGETLARILRRENPGSDDGFSADRETLLSWMSEQLRGSLVSAPTGSKLPAMQGVVQFILRNGDLNDGKADVRKIKFVGPGLGTKSMWEILCKGLVAGSGGEGGPEIGEDEPPVDLRTCRRTKTTWRSSLLMDRRVFVACEDVGGGKEGVVVRYVFLCPEGFVPPRMRVIGDALRQSFDALRAGRLVKE
;
A
#
# COMPACT_ATOMS: atom_id res chain seq x y z
N MET A 1 79.83 -46.74 61.29
CA MET A 1 81.10 -46.47 60.61
C MET A 1 81.06 -47.09 59.20
N ALA A 2 80.50 -46.35 58.25
CA ALA A 2 80.70 -46.45 56.79
C ALA A 2 79.95 -45.25 56.17
N HIS A 3 80.19 -44.04 56.71
CA HIS A 3 79.82 -42.83 55.98
C HIS A 3 80.86 -42.69 54.88
N PHE A 4 80.56 -43.31 53.74
CA PHE A 4 81.35 -43.23 52.52
C PHE A 4 81.82 -41.78 52.31
N LEU A 5 83.13 -41.62 52.08
CA LEU A 5 83.75 -40.44 51.50
C LEU A 5 83.06 -40.18 50.15
N ARG A 6 81.91 -39.51 50.17
CA ARG A 6 81.21 -39.12 48.95
C ARG A 6 82.11 -38.19 48.18
N SER A 7 82.28 -38.47 46.90
CA SER A 7 83.13 -37.65 46.06
C SER A 7 82.62 -36.20 46.09
N PRO A 8 83.52 -35.19 46.02
CA PRO A 8 83.09 -33.79 45.93
C PRO A 8 82.07 -33.54 44.81
N ARG A 9 82.13 -34.33 43.72
CA ARG A 9 81.18 -34.31 42.60
C ARG A 9 79.77 -34.71 43.05
N GLU A 10 79.61 -35.81 43.79
CA GLU A 10 78.31 -36.27 44.31
C GLU A 10 77.67 -35.29 45.30
N ILE A 11 78.49 -34.61 46.10
CA ILE A 11 78.02 -33.58 47.04
C ILE A 11 77.45 -32.40 46.26
N TRP A 12 78.16 -31.93 45.23
CA TRP A 12 77.71 -30.85 44.37
C TRP A 12 76.38 -31.21 43.69
N HIS A 13 76.28 -32.34 43.00
CA HIS A 13 75.04 -32.73 42.31
C HIS A 13 73.83 -32.77 43.24
N ARG A 14 73.98 -33.30 44.46
CA ARG A 14 72.89 -33.35 45.44
C ARG A 14 72.48 -31.95 45.93
N GLN A 15 73.45 -31.07 46.16
CA GLN A 15 73.17 -29.68 46.55
C GLN A 15 72.44 -28.93 45.44
N ILE A 16 72.84 -29.12 44.18
CA ILE A 16 72.19 -28.51 43.02
C ILE A 16 70.79 -29.09 42.80
N ILE A 17 70.56 -30.41 42.92
CA ILE A 17 69.22 -31.02 42.81
C ILE A 17 68.29 -30.48 43.91
N ASN A 18 68.73 -30.48 45.17
CA ASN A 18 67.90 -30.02 46.30
C ASN A 18 67.56 -28.52 46.22
N THR A 19 68.46 -27.72 45.65
CA THR A 19 68.27 -26.27 45.48
C THR A 19 67.45 -25.98 44.21
N GLY A 20 67.66 -26.74 43.14
CA GLY A 20 66.98 -26.64 41.85
C GLY A 20 65.55 -27.19 41.84
N ALA A 21 65.24 -28.21 42.66
CA ALA A 21 63.90 -28.79 42.79
C ALA A 21 62.84 -27.81 43.35
N ARG A 22 63.28 -26.68 43.91
CA ARG A 22 62.39 -25.60 44.39
C ARG A 22 61.97 -24.62 43.30
N PHE A 23 62.38 -24.85 42.05
CA PHE A 23 62.15 -23.94 40.93
C PHE A 23 60.85 -24.28 40.16
N GLN A 24 59.99 -23.28 40.00
CA GLN A 24 58.92 -23.30 38.99
C GLN A 24 59.39 -22.54 37.74
N PRO A 25 59.19 -23.09 36.53
CA PRO A 25 59.48 -22.38 35.29
C PRO A 25 58.63 -21.10 35.20
N GLY A 26 59.28 -19.93 35.22
CA GLY A 26 58.61 -18.63 34.94
C GLY A 26 58.93 -17.46 35.87
N SER A 27 59.51 -17.67 37.07
CA SER A 27 59.82 -16.55 37.99
C SER A 27 61.32 -16.39 38.24
N PRO A 28 62.04 -15.56 37.45
CA PRO A 28 63.48 -15.34 37.62
C PRO A 28 63.83 -14.58 38.92
N GLN A 29 62.86 -13.92 39.56
CA GLN A 29 63.09 -13.10 40.76
C GLN A 29 63.40 -13.92 42.02
N ASN A 30 62.94 -15.18 42.10
CA ASN A 30 63.12 -16.05 43.25
C ASN A 30 64.21 -17.13 43.04
N PHE A 31 65.07 -16.97 42.04
CA PHE A 31 66.09 -17.96 41.73
C PHE A 31 67.22 -17.94 42.77
N PRO A 32 67.61 -19.09 43.37
CA PRO A 32 68.55 -19.16 44.49
C PRO A 32 70.02 -19.04 44.03
N PHE A 33 70.36 -17.92 43.38
CA PHE A 33 71.69 -17.67 42.80
C PHE A 33 72.83 -17.84 43.80
N ALA A 34 72.68 -17.27 45.01
CA ALA A 34 73.72 -17.35 46.04
C ALA A 34 74.01 -18.80 46.45
N ALA A 35 72.96 -19.60 46.68
CA ALA A 35 73.12 -21.00 47.10
C ALA A 35 73.74 -21.88 46.01
N LEU A 36 73.40 -21.66 44.74
CA LEU A 36 73.98 -22.39 43.61
C LEU A 36 75.43 -21.97 43.35
N ARG A 37 75.72 -20.67 43.44
CA ARG A 37 77.07 -20.12 43.36
C ARG A 37 77.97 -20.68 44.45
N ASP A 38 77.52 -20.64 45.71
CA ASP A 38 78.27 -21.14 46.86
C ASP A 38 78.57 -22.64 46.75
N ALA A 39 77.62 -23.44 46.25
CA ALA A 39 77.83 -24.86 46.01
C ALA A 39 78.94 -25.11 44.98
N THR A 40 78.94 -24.36 43.87
CA THR A 40 79.96 -24.44 42.83
C THR A 40 81.31 -23.90 43.28
N ASP A 41 81.36 -22.76 43.99
CA ASP A 41 82.60 -22.18 44.52
C ASP A 41 83.26 -23.09 45.55
N THR A 42 82.44 -23.71 46.42
CA THR A 42 82.90 -24.73 47.38
C THR A 42 83.48 -25.95 46.67
N PHE A 43 82.87 -26.38 45.56
CA PHE A 43 83.37 -27.49 44.75
C PHE A 43 84.71 -27.13 44.09
N ILE A 44 84.82 -25.97 43.45
CA ILE A 44 86.05 -25.48 42.80
C ILE A 44 87.19 -25.35 43.80
N HIS A 45 86.93 -24.74 44.96
CA HIS A 45 87.92 -24.57 46.03
C HIS A 45 88.42 -25.93 46.55
N LYS A 46 87.53 -26.91 46.74
CA LYS A 46 87.92 -28.27 47.17
C LYS A 46 88.74 -29.03 46.12
N GLN A 47 88.67 -28.64 44.85
CA GLN A 47 89.47 -29.20 43.76
C GLN A 47 90.79 -28.43 43.53
N GLY A 48 91.02 -27.33 44.26
CA GLY A 48 92.24 -26.51 44.14
C GLY A 48 92.38 -25.81 42.79
N LEU A 49 91.26 -25.50 42.13
CA LEU A 49 91.25 -24.88 40.80
C LEU A 49 90.98 -23.38 40.89
N ALA A 50 91.62 -22.60 40.02
CA ALA A 50 91.28 -21.20 39.82
C ALA A 50 90.09 -21.09 38.85
N GLN A 51 89.11 -20.24 39.19
CA GLN A 51 87.97 -19.93 38.32
C GLN A 51 88.45 -19.47 36.93
N GLY A 52 87.79 -19.90 35.87
CA GLY A 52 88.16 -19.60 34.47
C GLY A 52 89.46 -20.21 33.97
N SER A 53 90.16 -21.04 34.76
CA SER A 53 91.33 -21.77 34.25
C SER A 53 90.90 -22.93 33.32
N PRO A 54 91.74 -23.36 32.34
CA PRO A 54 91.37 -24.43 31.41
C PRO A 54 91.01 -25.76 32.11
N LYS A 55 91.65 -26.05 33.25
CA LYS A 55 91.34 -27.22 34.09
C LYS A 55 90.00 -27.08 34.81
N CYS A 56 89.68 -25.88 35.31
CA CYS A 56 88.37 -25.58 35.91
C CYS A 56 87.25 -25.67 34.88
N ASP A 57 87.45 -25.09 33.70
CA ASP A 57 86.49 -25.12 32.61
C ASP A 57 86.16 -26.54 32.12
N SER A 58 87.19 -27.38 31.93
CA SER A 58 86.99 -28.78 31.55
C SER A 58 86.21 -29.55 32.62
N LEU A 59 86.56 -29.33 33.89
CA LEU A 59 85.90 -30.00 35.01
C LEU A 59 84.44 -29.56 35.18
N LEU A 60 84.15 -28.26 35.10
CA LEU A 60 82.80 -27.72 35.21
C LEU A 60 81.93 -28.13 34.00
N ARG A 61 82.50 -28.20 32.79
CA ARG A 61 81.81 -28.74 31.61
C ARG A 61 81.39 -30.19 31.83
N GLU A 62 82.31 -31.06 32.27
CA GLU A 62 81.98 -32.45 32.63
C GLU A 62 80.90 -32.51 33.69
N LEU A 63 80.98 -31.64 34.71
CA LEU A 63 80.04 -31.61 35.82
C LEU A 63 78.63 -31.19 35.38
N VAL A 64 78.49 -30.25 34.45
CA VAL A 64 77.19 -29.85 33.87
C VAL A 64 76.58 -31.00 33.07
N LEU A 65 77.38 -31.68 32.24
CA LEU A 65 76.92 -32.81 31.43
C LEU A 65 76.56 -34.03 32.30
N GLU A 66 77.36 -34.33 33.34
CA GLU A 66 77.09 -35.40 34.31
C GLU A 66 75.84 -35.09 35.13
N HIS A 67 75.55 -33.81 35.42
CA HIS A 67 74.34 -33.43 36.11
C HIS A 67 73.10 -33.63 35.26
N ALA A 68 73.18 -33.32 33.97
CA ALA A 68 72.08 -33.47 33.03
C ALA A 68 71.61 -34.93 32.89
N THR A 69 72.50 -35.91 33.09
CA THR A 69 72.18 -37.36 32.98
C THR A 69 71.71 -38.00 34.28
N ARG A 70 71.67 -37.26 35.40
CA ARG A 70 71.24 -37.76 36.71
C ARG A 70 69.73 -37.62 36.91
N GLU A 71 69.15 -38.53 37.69
CA GLU A 71 67.74 -38.48 38.09
C GLU A 71 67.42 -37.16 38.81
N ASN A 72 66.42 -36.42 38.33
CA ASN A 72 66.05 -35.06 38.76
C ASN A 72 67.12 -33.97 38.53
N GLY A 73 68.16 -34.25 37.74
CA GLY A 73 69.13 -33.27 37.29
C GLY A 73 68.60 -32.45 36.10
N SER A 74 68.97 -31.17 36.05
CA SER A 74 68.59 -30.28 34.94
C SER A 74 69.84 -29.63 34.35
N GLU A 75 70.11 -29.85 33.06
CA GLU A 75 71.25 -29.24 32.35
C GLU A 75 71.26 -27.72 32.54
N ARG A 76 70.09 -27.06 32.50
CA ARG A 76 69.90 -25.64 32.83
C ARG A 76 70.46 -25.27 34.19
N VAL A 77 69.99 -25.94 35.24
CA VAL A 77 70.30 -25.55 36.63
C VAL A 77 71.77 -25.79 36.90
N GLY A 78 72.32 -26.89 36.40
CA GLY A 78 73.76 -27.17 36.44
C GLY A 78 74.56 -26.12 35.69
N LEU A 79 74.13 -25.73 34.50
CA LEU A 79 74.80 -24.70 33.69
C LEU A 79 74.79 -23.35 34.40
N VAL A 80 73.63 -22.83 34.80
CA VAL A 80 73.48 -21.54 35.50
C VAL A 80 74.30 -21.49 36.79
N ALA A 81 74.38 -22.60 37.54
CA ALA A 81 75.20 -22.71 38.74
C ALA A 81 76.73 -22.61 38.47
N CYS A 82 77.16 -22.88 37.23
CA CYS A 82 78.56 -22.87 36.81
C CYS A 82 78.96 -21.61 36.01
N LEU A 83 78.00 -20.85 35.45
CA LEU A 83 78.27 -19.72 34.53
C LEU A 83 79.13 -18.61 35.14
N HIS A 84 79.08 -18.37 36.45
CA HIS A 84 79.91 -17.34 37.10
C HIS A 84 81.38 -17.74 37.23
N ALA A 85 81.70 -19.04 37.16
CA ALA A 85 83.04 -19.57 37.35
C ALA A 85 83.72 -20.06 36.06
N LEU A 86 82.98 -20.12 34.95
CA LEU A 86 83.47 -20.50 33.63
C LEU A 86 84.15 -19.30 32.93
N SER A 87 85.17 -19.58 32.10
CA SER A 87 85.72 -18.57 31.19
C SER A 87 84.70 -18.16 30.12
N HIS A 88 84.89 -16.96 29.55
CA HIS A 88 83.99 -16.41 28.52
C HIS A 88 83.82 -17.35 27.32
N SER A 89 84.91 -17.95 26.83
CA SER A 89 84.87 -18.89 25.70
C SER A 89 84.11 -20.18 26.02
N VAL A 90 84.29 -20.74 27.21
CA VAL A 90 83.68 -22.04 27.58
C VAL A 90 82.23 -21.87 27.96
N GLY A 91 81.89 -20.80 28.70
CA GLY A 91 80.51 -20.43 29.02
C GLY A 91 79.67 -20.20 27.76
N THR A 92 80.20 -19.45 26.80
CA THR A 92 79.52 -19.19 25.52
C THR A 92 79.35 -20.49 24.72
N THR A 93 80.39 -21.34 24.66
CA THR A 93 80.30 -22.65 23.99
C THR A 93 79.19 -23.52 24.58
N LEU A 94 79.05 -23.54 25.91
CA LEU A 94 78.03 -24.34 26.59
C LEU A 94 76.62 -23.78 26.37
N LEU A 95 76.45 -22.45 26.37
CA LEU A 95 75.19 -21.80 26.04
C LEU A 95 74.77 -22.08 24.58
N VAL A 96 75.72 -21.99 23.64
CA VAL A 96 75.47 -22.33 22.23
C VAL A 96 75.11 -23.82 22.05
N ALA A 97 75.83 -24.73 22.70
CA ALA A 97 75.52 -26.16 22.66
C ALA A 97 74.13 -26.46 23.27
N MET A 98 73.72 -25.73 24.31
CA MET A 98 72.40 -25.88 24.91
C MET A 98 71.29 -25.35 23.98
N ARG A 99 71.52 -24.21 23.31
CA ARG A 99 70.61 -23.66 22.30
C ARG A 99 70.33 -24.66 21.18
N GLU A 100 71.37 -25.33 20.69
CA GLU A 100 71.26 -26.31 19.60
C GLU A 100 70.51 -27.58 20.00
N LYS A 101 70.53 -27.95 21.29
CA LYS A 101 69.78 -29.08 21.82
C LYS A 101 68.30 -28.79 22.07
N CYS A 102 67.95 -27.53 22.37
CA CYS A 102 66.60 -27.19 22.84
C CYS A 102 66.07 -25.86 22.25
N LEU A 103 65.01 -25.95 21.45
CA LEU A 103 64.14 -24.82 21.06
C LEU A 103 63.09 -24.53 22.16
N SER A 104 63.49 -24.59 23.43
CA SER A 104 62.56 -24.52 24.56
C SER A 104 62.64 -23.18 25.31
N PRO A 105 61.55 -22.74 25.97
CA PRO A 105 61.57 -21.61 26.92
C PRO A 105 62.60 -21.80 28.04
N GLU A 106 63.09 -23.03 28.24
CA GLU A 106 64.10 -23.33 29.25
C GLU A 106 65.45 -22.71 28.88
N PHE A 107 65.84 -22.68 27.60
CA PHE A 107 67.08 -22.02 27.15
C PHE A 107 67.00 -20.50 27.34
N LEU A 108 65.89 -19.86 26.95
CA LEU A 108 65.70 -18.43 27.19
C LEU A 108 65.75 -18.08 28.68
N SER A 109 65.13 -18.93 29.52
CA SER A 109 65.22 -18.80 30.97
C SER A 109 66.65 -18.97 31.48
N CYS A 110 67.48 -19.83 30.86
CA CYS A 110 68.92 -19.91 31.16
C CYS A 110 69.65 -18.61 30.83
N LEU A 111 69.30 -17.94 29.72
CA LEU A 111 69.95 -16.70 29.32
C LEU A 111 69.63 -15.55 30.29
N THR A 112 68.35 -15.36 30.62
CA THR A 112 67.93 -14.38 31.63
C THR A 112 68.61 -14.62 32.97
N LEU A 113 68.65 -15.88 33.41
CA LEU A 113 69.27 -16.22 34.70
C LEU A 113 70.81 -16.13 34.63
N GLY A 114 71.39 -16.54 33.51
CA GLY A 114 72.83 -16.48 33.26
C GLY A 114 73.37 -15.06 33.22
N ALA A 115 72.60 -14.10 32.68
CA ALA A 115 72.98 -12.69 32.67
C ALA A 115 73.07 -12.10 34.09
N ARG A 116 72.25 -12.60 35.02
CA ARG A 116 72.34 -12.25 36.45
C ARG A 116 73.53 -12.91 37.15
N ALA A 117 73.86 -14.15 36.78
CA ALA A 117 74.99 -14.88 37.34
C ALA A 117 76.34 -14.35 36.84
N ASN A 118 76.43 -13.96 35.56
CA ASN A 118 77.64 -13.45 34.93
C ASN A 118 77.30 -12.41 33.84
N PRO A 119 77.15 -11.11 34.20
CA PRO A 119 76.78 -10.06 33.26
C PRO A 119 77.88 -9.72 32.23
N LEU A 120 79.10 -10.23 32.41
CA LEU A 120 80.20 -10.09 31.45
C LEU A 120 80.16 -11.16 30.35
N LEU A 121 79.44 -12.27 30.57
CA LEU A 121 79.32 -13.38 29.63
C LEU A 121 78.13 -13.18 28.68
N ILE A 122 76.98 -12.78 29.21
CA ILE A 122 75.75 -12.55 28.42
C ILE A 122 75.52 -11.05 28.37
N ASN A 123 75.46 -10.50 27.16
CA ASN A 123 75.21 -9.08 26.98
C ASN A 123 73.79 -8.72 27.48
N ARG A 124 73.58 -7.43 27.79
CA ARG A 124 72.28 -6.96 28.30
C ARG A 124 71.15 -7.16 27.28
N THR A 125 71.46 -7.01 25.99
CA THR A 125 70.51 -7.15 24.88
C THR A 125 69.96 -8.58 24.77
N ASP A 126 70.80 -9.60 24.76
CA ASP A 126 70.43 -11.02 24.67
C ASP A 126 69.54 -11.42 25.86
N SER A 127 69.82 -10.89 27.05
CA SER A 127 68.95 -11.11 28.22
C SER A 127 67.58 -10.43 28.07
N GLN A 128 67.53 -9.19 27.57
CA GLN A 128 66.27 -8.47 27.37
C GLN A 128 65.44 -9.11 26.25
N VAL A 129 66.08 -9.53 25.16
CA VAL A 129 65.45 -10.29 24.07
C VAL A 129 64.89 -11.61 24.60
N ALA A 130 65.67 -12.33 25.42
CA ALA A 130 65.20 -13.57 26.05
C ALA A 130 63.98 -13.34 26.97
N ASP A 131 63.99 -12.28 27.77
CA ASP A 131 62.86 -11.92 28.65
C ASP A 131 61.58 -11.60 27.87
N VAL A 132 61.70 -10.86 26.77
CA VAL A 132 60.55 -10.51 25.92
C VAL A 132 60.03 -11.75 25.17
N LEU A 133 60.91 -12.60 24.65
CA LEU A 133 60.51 -13.85 23.99
C LEU A 133 59.84 -14.83 24.98
N LEU A 134 60.30 -14.91 26.22
CA LEU A 134 59.62 -15.67 27.28
C LEU A 134 58.23 -15.12 27.56
N SER A 135 58.08 -13.80 27.57
CA SER A 135 56.78 -13.14 27.80
C SER A 135 55.81 -13.42 26.65
N LEU A 136 56.28 -13.45 25.40
CA LEU A 136 55.50 -13.84 24.22
C LEU A 136 55.07 -15.31 24.28
N LEU A 137 55.97 -16.22 24.65
CA LEU A 137 55.66 -17.64 24.84
C LEU A 137 54.65 -17.88 25.98
N ALA A 138 54.63 -17.00 26.98
CA ALA A 138 53.70 -17.06 28.11
C ALA A 138 52.30 -16.49 27.80
N GLY A 139 52.08 -15.94 26.59
CA GLY A 139 50.78 -15.38 26.18
C GLY A 139 50.44 -14.02 26.79
N THR A 140 51.43 -13.25 27.23
CA THR A 140 51.23 -11.84 27.66
C THR A 140 50.94 -10.94 26.45
N ASP A 141 50.40 -9.73 26.67
CA ASP A 141 49.96 -8.79 25.62
C ASP A 141 50.88 -8.76 24.39
N PHE A 142 50.43 -9.44 23.33
CA PHE A 142 51.23 -9.82 22.16
C PHE A 142 51.89 -8.60 21.48
N LEU A 143 51.12 -7.54 21.22
CA LEU A 143 51.62 -6.37 20.47
C LEU A 143 52.64 -5.51 21.23
N PRO A 144 52.42 -5.10 22.50
CA PRO A 144 53.43 -4.40 23.28
C PRO A 144 54.74 -5.19 23.39
N ALA A 145 54.65 -6.50 23.60
CA ALA A 145 55.82 -7.37 23.71
C ALA A 145 56.60 -7.46 22.38
N ILE A 146 55.91 -7.54 21.22
CA ILE A 146 56.58 -7.50 19.90
C ILE A 146 57.28 -6.16 19.68
N LYS A 147 56.60 -5.06 19.98
CA LYS A 147 57.20 -3.72 19.85
C LYS A 147 58.45 -3.59 20.72
N GLN A 148 58.39 -4.08 21.95
CA GLN A 148 59.52 -4.11 22.87
C GLN A 148 60.66 -5.01 22.36
N LEU A 149 60.34 -6.16 21.75
CA LEU A 149 61.32 -7.07 21.15
C LEU A 149 62.14 -6.34 20.08
N PHE A 150 61.46 -5.70 19.13
CA PHE A 150 62.15 -5.02 18.03
C PHE A 150 62.88 -3.75 18.48
N GLN A 151 62.36 -3.00 19.45
CA GLN A 151 63.11 -1.90 20.08
C GLN A 151 64.42 -2.40 20.72
N THR A 152 64.37 -3.54 21.42
CA THR A 152 65.57 -4.14 22.04
C THR A 152 66.57 -4.64 21.00
N LEU A 153 66.10 -5.22 19.89
CA LEU A 153 66.94 -5.67 18.78
C LEU A 153 67.56 -4.52 17.98
N GLU A 154 66.93 -3.35 17.96
CA GLU A 154 67.44 -2.15 17.29
C GLU A 154 68.52 -1.43 18.11
N GLU A 155 68.40 -1.42 19.44
CA GLU A 155 69.33 -0.71 20.34
C GLU A 155 70.63 -1.48 20.65
N GLY A 156 70.65 -2.79 20.44
CA GLY A 156 71.76 -3.66 20.83
C GLY A 156 72.76 -3.99 19.71
N PRO A 157 74.02 -4.35 20.06
CA PRO A 157 74.92 -5.00 19.12
C PRO A 157 74.34 -6.36 18.70
N ASP A 158 74.71 -6.85 17.51
CA ASP A 158 74.19 -8.11 16.97
C ASP A 158 74.32 -9.25 17.99
N ALA A 159 73.18 -9.88 18.26
CA ALA A 159 73.04 -10.93 19.27
C ALA A 159 73.89 -12.16 18.90
N TYR A 160 74.99 -12.37 19.62
CA TYR A 160 75.90 -13.49 19.34
C TYR A 160 75.32 -14.82 19.85
N ILE A 161 74.64 -14.80 21.00
CA ILE A 161 74.09 -16.02 21.62
C ILE A 161 72.72 -16.36 21.03
N LEU A 162 71.91 -15.35 20.70
CA LEU A 162 70.58 -15.45 20.08
C LEU A 162 70.62 -15.05 18.59
N PRO A 163 71.04 -15.95 17.68
CA PRO A 163 71.10 -15.63 16.26
C PRO A 163 69.70 -15.39 15.70
N PRO A 164 69.56 -14.61 14.60
CA PRO A 164 68.28 -14.35 13.95
C PRO A 164 67.48 -15.64 13.66
N SER A 165 68.17 -16.71 13.23
CA SER A 165 67.53 -18.01 12.93
C SER A 165 66.82 -18.60 14.14
N TYR A 166 67.40 -18.51 15.34
CA TYR A 166 66.79 -19.01 16.57
C TYR A 166 65.52 -18.21 16.92
N ILE A 167 65.61 -16.87 16.84
CA ILE A 167 64.47 -15.97 17.10
C ILE A 167 63.33 -16.25 16.12
N ILE A 168 63.63 -16.40 14.83
CA ILE A 168 62.65 -16.72 13.79
C ILE A 168 61.99 -18.08 14.05
N THR A 169 62.78 -19.13 14.31
CA THR A 169 62.24 -20.46 14.59
C THR A 169 61.31 -20.43 15.80
N LEU A 170 61.69 -19.72 16.86
CA LEU A 170 60.88 -19.61 18.07
C LEU A 170 59.58 -18.84 17.83
N LEU A 171 59.63 -17.70 17.13
CA LEU A 171 58.41 -16.94 16.80
C LEU A 171 57.49 -17.70 15.83
N ASN A 172 58.04 -18.56 14.98
CA ASN A 172 57.24 -19.49 14.17
C ASN A 172 56.55 -20.57 15.01
N THR A 173 57.11 -20.99 16.17
CA THR A 173 56.42 -21.96 17.04
C THR A 173 55.14 -21.42 17.69
N ILE A 174 54.97 -20.10 17.75
CA ILE A 174 53.75 -19.44 18.22
C ILE A 174 52.87 -18.91 17.07
N ASP A 175 53.11 -19.38 15.84
CA ASP A 175 52.42 -18.93 14.63
C ASP A 175 52.39 -17.39 14.48
N PHE A 176 53.49 -16.72 14.86
CA PHE A 176 53.57 -15.25 14.90
C PHE A 176 53.06 -14.61 13.62
N SER A 177 53.52 -15.06 12.44
CA SER A 177 53.14 -14.44 11.16
C SER A 177 51.64 -14.52 10.93
N THR A 178 51.00 -15.66 11.23
CA THR A 178 49.56 -15.86 11.08
C THR A 178 48.78 -15.03 12.10
N ALA A 179 49.18 -15.06 13.37
CA ALA A 179 48.50 -14.33 14.44
C ALA A 179 48.60 -12.80 14.24
N PHE A 180 49.80 -12.31 13.90
CA PHE A 180 50.03 -10.91 13.58
C PHE A 180 49.24 -10.50 12.33
N ARG A 181 49.28 -11.29 11.26
CA ARG A 181 48.52 -11.00 10.03
C ARG A 181 47.02 -10.94 10.29
N THR A 182 46.47 -11.94 10.98
CA THR A 182 45.05 -11.98 11.34
C THR A 182 44.64 -10.74 12.13
N HIS A 183 45.48 -10.31 13.08
CA HIS A 183 45.21 -9.10 13.85
C HIS A 183 45.22 -7.83 12.98
N LEU A 184 46.20 -7.69 12.09
CA LEU A 184 46.25 -6.56 11.15
C LEU A 184 45.05 -6.56 10.20
N ASP A 185 44.65 -7.73 9.69
CA ASP A 185 43.50 -7.87 8.79
C ASP A 185 42.20 -7.50 9.50
N ILE A 186 42.01 -7.87 10.78
CA ILE A 186 40.86 -7.44 11.59
C ILE A 186 40.83 -5.91 11.73
N LEU A 187 41.94 -5.30 12.16
CA LEU A 187 42.02 -3.85 12.33
C LEU A 187 41.81 -3.10 11.00
N GLN A 188 42.31 -3.66 9.90
CA GLN A 188 42.12 -3.12 8.56
C GLN A 188 40.66 -3.27 8.11
N GLN A 189 40.01 -4.42 8.31
CA GLN A 189 38.59 -4.64 7.99
C GLN A 189 37.68 -3.70 8.78
N GLU A 190 37.95 -3.52 10.08
CA GLU A 190 37.23 -2.60 10.95
C GLU A 190 37.59 -1.12 10.72
N ARG A 191 38.54 -0.84 9.82
CA ARG A 191 39.05 0.52 9.51
C ARG A 191 39.55 1.27 10.76
N LYS A 192 40.07 0.54 11.75
CA LYS A 192 40.71 1.08 12.96
C LYS A 192 42.15 1.44 12.66
N TYR A 193 42.33 2.43 11.80
CA TYR A 193 43.64 2.75 11.23
C TYR A 193 44.62 3.33 12.25
N MET A 194 44.18 3.97 13.33
CA MET A 194 45.11 4.42 14.37
C MET A 194 45.65 3.23 15.15
N SER A 195 44.77 2.29 15.53
CA SER A 195 45.18 1.02 16.14
C SER A 195 46.09 0.21 15.20
N LEU A 196 45.76 0.13 13.91
CA LEU A 196 46.57 -0.54 12.90
C LEU A 196 47.96 0.10 12.79
N TYR A 197 48.02 1.43 12.69
CA TYR A 197 49.26 2.17 12.62
C TYR A 197 50.13 1.92 13.86
N ASN A 198 49.54 1.93 15.06
CA ASN A 198 50.25 1.62 16.29
C ASN A 198 50.83 0.20 16.28
N ALA A 199 50.08 -0.78 15.75
CA ALA A 199 50.50 -2.17 15.64
C ALA A 199 51.66 -2.40 14.66
N VAL A 200 51.81 -1.58 13.61
CA VAL A 200 52.85 -1.74 12.57
C VAL A 200 53.96 -0.69 12.60
N SER A 201 53.82 0.38 13.36
CA SER A 201 54.74 1.53 13.35
C SER A 201 56.21 1.18 13.61
N TRP A 202 56.49 0.11 14.36
CA TRP A 202 57.84 -0.38 14.66
C TRP A 202 58.53 -1.02 13.46
N ILE A 203 57.77 -1.57 12.48
CA ILE A 203 58.31 -2.24 11.28
C ILE A 203 59.19 -1.28 10.47
N ARG A 204 58.82 0.00 10.42
CA ARG A 204 59.59 1.03 9.72
C ARG A 204 60.97 1.23 10.35
N SER A 205 61.05 1.27 11.68
CA SER A 205 62.32 1.43 12.39
C SER A 205 63.23 0.23 12.12
N ALA A 206 62.69 -0.98 12.27
CA ALA A 206 63.41 -2.22 12.04
C ALA A 206 63.86 -2.41 10.58
N SER A 207 63.05 -1.98 9.60
CA SER A 207 63.36 -2.12 8.17
C SER A 207 64.46 -1.16 7.69
N ASN A 208 64.64 -0.02 8.38
CA ASN A 208 65.67 0.97 8.07
C ASN A 208 67.05 0.65 8.67
N GLN A 209 67.15 -0.42 9.47
CA GLN A 209 68.43 -0.87 10.01
C GLN A 209 69.37 -1.41 8.90
N PRO A 210 70.69 -1.51 9.16
CA PRO A 210 71.64 -2.15 8.24
C PRO A 210 71.20 -3.58 7.87
N GLU A 211 71.53 -4.06 6.65
CA GLU A 211 71.18 -5.42 6.20
C GLU A 211 71.71 -6.54 7.10
N THR A 212 72.80 -6.28 7.83
CA THR A 212 73.40 -7.22 8.78
C THR A 212 72.72 -7.23 10.14
N SER A 213 71.85 -6.25 10.44
CA SER A 213 71.18 -6.13 11.73
C SER A 213 70.23 -7.30 11.97
N THR A 214 70.34 -7.88 13.16
CA THR A 214 69.42 -8.92 13.65
C THR A 214 67.96 -8.50 13.53
N ALA A 215 67.61 -7.25 13.86
CA ALA A 215 66.23 -6.74 13.76
C ALA A 215 65.68 -6.83 12.33
N LYS A 216 66.47 -6.40 11.34
CA LYS A 216 66.05 -6.40 9.93
C LYS A 216 65.93 -7.80 9.35
N ILE A 217 66.85 -8.69 9.68
CA ILE A 217 66.81 -10.10 9.24
C ILE A 217 65.55 -10.78 9.80
N VAL A 218 65.27 -10.59 11.10
CA VAL A 218 64.09 -11.18 11.76
C VAL A 218 62.78 -10.61 11.20
N VAL A 219 62.65 -9.29 11.03
CA VAL A 219 61.46 -8.69 10.39
C VAL A 219 61.27 -9.19 8.95
N SER A 220 62.36 -9.27 8.18
CA SER A 220 62.30 -9.70 6.78
C SER A 220 61.82 -11.13 6.61
N ALA A 221 62.12 -12.00 7.57
CA ALA A 221 61.64 -13.38 7.58
C ALA A 221 60.19 -13.53 8.05
N LEU A 222 59.78 -12.74 9.06
CA LEU A 222 58.48 -12.92 9.73
C LEU A 222 57.34 -12.09 9.12
N VAL A 223 57.66 -10.95 8.51
CA VAL A 223 56.69 -10.04 7.87
C VAL A 223 57.09 -9.82 6.40
N PRO A 224 56.60 -10.67 5.47
CA PRO A 224 56.92 -10.55 4.05
C PRO A 224 56.58 -9.17 3.49
N ASP A 225 55.44 -8.60 3.90
CA ASP A 225 54.92 -7.31 3.44
C ASP A 225 55.47 -6.11 4.21
N ARG A 226 56.65 -6.24 4.83
CA ARG A 226 57.25 -5.15 5.63
C ARG A 226 57.43 -3.85 4.86
N ILE A 227 57.69 -3.91 3.55
CA ILE A 227 57.90 -2.72 2.71
C ILE A 227 56.59 -1.94 2.59
N PHE A 228 55.47 -2.64 2.43
CA PHE A 228 54.13 -2.07 2.41
C PHE A 228 53.81 -1.35 3.74
N TRP A 229 54.09 -1.97 4.88
CA TRP A 229 53.85 -1.34 6.18
C TRP A 229 54.84 -0.23 6.55
N ALA A 230 56.10 -0.36 6.13
CA ALA A 230 57.15 0.62 6.42
C ALA A 230 57.00 1.92 5.60
N SER A 231 56.37 1.84 4.41
CA SER A 231 56.10 3.00 3.56
C SER A 231 54.91 3.82 4.06
N TRP A 232 53.94 3.22 4.78
CA TRP A 232 52.73 3.90 5.26
C TRP A 232 53.01 5.05 6.25
N ARG A 233 52.55 6.27 5.93
CA ARG A 233 52.70 7.50 6.73
C ARG A 233 51.37 8.30 6.77
N PRO A 234 50.38 7.84 7.53
CA PRO A 234 49.11 8.54 7.65
C PRO A 234 49.20 9.81 8.51
N ASP A 235 48.19 10.66 8.40
CA ASP A 235 47.95 11.72 9.39
C ASP A 235 47.43 11.10 10.69
N LYS A 236 48.32 10.98 11.68
CA LYS A 236 48.02 10.34 12.97
C LYS A 236 46.92 11.07 13.75
N GLU A 237 46.87 12.39 13.66
CA GLU A 237 45.91 13.18 14.44
C GLU A 237 44.51 13.03 13.86
N ARG A 238 44.40 12.96 12.53
CA ARG A 238 43.16 12.60 11.83
C ARG A 238 42.69 11.20 12.18
N LEU A 239 43.56 10.19 12.06
CA LEU A 239 43.19 8.81 12.37
C LEU A 239 42.73 8.63 13.82
N ARG A 240 43.42 9.29 14.77
CA ARG A 240 43.03 9.30 16.18
C ARG A 240 41.63 9.87 16.37
N LYS A 241 41.35 11.04 15.76
CA LYS A 241 40.02 11.64 15.79
C LYS A 241 38.96 10.72 15.19
N TRP A 242 39.23 10.08 14.05
CA TRP A 242 38.26 9.20 13.41
C TRP A 242 37.94 7.94 14.22
N GLU A 243 38.94 7.36 14.88
CA GLU A 243 38.74 6.17 15.71
C GLU A 243 38.04 6.50 17.02
N GLU A 244 38.42 7.60 17.68
CA GLU A 244 37.77 8.12 18.90
C GLU A 244 36.40 8.79 18.63
N GLY A 245 36.09 9.07 17.36
CA GLY A 245 34.89 9.78 16.92
C GLY A 245 33.59 9.01 17.02
N SER A 246 32.48 9.74 17.06
CA SER A 246 31.11 9.21 17.17
C SER A 246 30.53 8.74 15.83
N PHE A 247 31.30 8.00 15.02
CA PHE A 247 30.77 7.37 13.81
C PHE A 247 29.97 6.13 14.18
N SER A 248 28.71 6.06 13.74
CA SER A 248 27.93 4.82 13.76
C SER A 248 28.57 3.78 12.82
N GLU A 249 28.29 2.49 13.08
CA GLU A 249 28.79 1.39 12.25
C GLU A 249 28.39 1.52 10.77
N ILE A 250 27.15 1.94 10.51
CA ILE A 250 26.65 2.18 9.14
C ILE A 250 27.43 3.31 8.46
N GLN A 251 27.71 4.40 9.18
CA GLN A 251 28.50 5.51 8.63
C GLN A 251 29.94 5.07 8.33
N ARG A 252 30.56 4.28 9.23
CA ARG A 252 31.90 3.72 9.00
C ARG A 252 31.93 2.83 7.76
N GLN A 253 30.91 2.01 7.56
CA GLN A 253 30.79 1.16 6.38
C GLN A 253 30.65 1.98 5.09
N LYS A 254 29.81 3.03 5.09
CA LYS A 254 29.64 3.90 3.91
C LYS A 254 30.88 4.74 3.62
N LEU A 255 31.58 5.20 4.65
CA LEU A 255 32.81 5.98 4.53
C LEU A 255 34.07 5.14 4.35
N CYS A 256 33.96 3.81 4.20
CA CYS A 256 35.12 2.91 4.17
C CYS A 256 36.15 3.32 3.11
N TYR A 257 35.71 3.69 1.92
CA TYR A 257 36.55 4.17 0.82
C TYR A 257 37.23 5.52 1.11
N VAL A 258 36.57 6.38 1.90
CA VAL A 258 37.14 7.67 2.33
C VAL A 258 38.19 7.44 3.43
N PHE A 259 37.94 6.49 4.33
CA PHE A 259 38.93 6.09 5.33
C PHE A 259 40.15 5.41 4.70
N ASP A 260 39.93 4.61 3.65
CA ASP A 260 40.99 3.93 2.89
C ASP A 260 42.03 4.92 2.33
N LEU A 261 41.65 6.18 2.06
CA LEU A 261 42.56 7.22 1.59
C LEU A 261 43.71 7.53 2.57
N GLU A 262 43.46 7.44 3.89
CA GLU A 262 44.50 7.51 4.93
C GLU A 262 45.06 6.12 5.29
N GLY A 263 44.50 5.07 4.72
CA GLY A 263 45.00 3.70 4.83
C GLY A 263 46.30 3.48 4.06
N PRO A 264 46.91 2.29 4.24
CA PRO A 264 48.13 1.93 3.52
C PRO A 264 47.86 1.78 2.01
N ASP A 265 48.89 2.02 1.19
CA ASP A 265 48.78 1.98 -0.28
C ASP A 265 48.57 0.55 -0.83
N ILE A 266 47.31 0.13 -0.90
CA ILE A 266 46.89 -1.18 -1.42
C ILE A 266 47.16 -1.40 -2.91
N THR A 267 47.61 -0.38 -3.65
CA THR A 267 47.93 -0.51 -5.08
C THR A 267 49.27 -1.21 -5.32
N GLY A 268 50.08 -1.36 -4.27
CA GLY A 268 51.43 -1.94 -4.35
C GLY A 268 52.48 -0.97 -4.90
N SER A 269 52.13 0.31 -5.09
CA SER A 269 53.03 1.33 -5.65
C SER A 269 54.02 1.89 -4.62
N GLY A 270 53.81 1.60 -3.33
CA GLY A 270 54.71 1.98 -2.24
C GLY A 270 54.58 3.44 -1.81
N TYR A 271 53.46 4.08 -2.11
CA TYR A 271 53.19 5.44 -1.67
C TYR A 271 52.91 5.52 -0.16
N PRO A 272 53.11 6.69 0.47
CA PRO A 272 52.90 6.83 1.90
C PRO A 272 51.47 6.59 2.36
N CYS A 273 50.45 6.86 1.55
CA CYS A 273 49.05 6.55 1.81
C CYS A 273 48.36 6.25 0.48
N LEU A 274 47.16 5.66 0.52
CA LEU A 274 46.38 5.45 -0.69
C LEU A 274 46.07 6.77 -1.42
N LYS A 275 45.77 7.86 -0.69
CA LYS A 275 45.52 9.20 -1.29
C LYS A 275 46.68 9.74 -2.14
N ASP A 276 47.91 9.29 -1.87
CA ASP A 276 49.11 9.71 -2.60
C ASP A 276 49.37 8.83 -3.84
N SER A 277 48.66 7.71 -3.96
CA SER A 277 48.81 6.76 -5.07
C SER A 277 47.99 7.20 -6.28
N VAL A 278 48.52 8.10 -7.10
CA VAL A 278 47.87 8.55 -8.34
C VAL A 278 48.22 7.60 -9.50
N PRO A 279 47.25 7.11 -10.31
CA PRO A 279 45.80 7.37 -10.27
C PRO A 279 45.00 6.38 -9.40
N GLY A 280 45.66 5.44 -8.70
CA GLY A 280 45.00 4.37 -7.94
C GLY A 280 44.00 4.82 -6.88
N CYS A 281 44.22 5.98 -6.24
CA CYS A 281 43.26 6.61 -5.32
C CYS A 281 41.91 6.90 -5.96
N PHE A 282 41.88 7.25 -7.25
CA PHE A 282 40.66 7.58 -7.99
C PHE A 282 39.82 6.36 -8.35
N ASN A 283 40.39 5.15 -8.26
CA ASN A 283 39.62 3.90 -8.37
C ASN A 283 38.76 3.66 -7.13
N VAL A 284 39.12 4.28 -5.99
CA VAL A 284 38.44 4.12 -4.70
C VAL A 284 37.45 5.26 -4.45
N VAL A 285 37.83 6.50 -4.77
CA VAL A 285 36.93 7.66 -4.75
C VAL A 285 36.96 8.34 -6.12
N GLN A 286 35.84 8.30 -6.84
CA GLN A 286 35.75 8.90 -8.17
C GLN A 286 35.69 10.43 -8.08
N VAL A 287 36.67 11.10 -8.66
CA VAL A 287 36.81 12.56 -8.66
C VAL A 287 36.87 13.08 -10.09
N VAL A 288 36.17 14.18 -10.39
CA VAL A 288 36.23 14.86 -11.68
C VAL A 288 37.66 15.40 -11.90
N ASN A 289 38.20 15.20 -13.10
CA ASN A 289 39.57 15.60 -13.49
C ASN A 289 40.71 14.93 -12.70
N GLN A 290 40.43 13.94 -11.83
CA GLN A 290 41.45 13.20 -11.07
C GLN A 290 42.43 14.12 -10.33
N ASP A 291 41.89 15.14 -9.64
CA ASP A 291 42.68 16.07 -8.83
C ASP A 291 42.76 15.62 -7.36
N VAL A 292 43.99 15.46 -6.86
CA VAL A 292 44.29 15.07 -5.47
C VAL A 292 43.87 16.16 -4.48
N VAL A 293 43.81 17.43 -4.90
CA VAL A 293 43.38 18.54 -4.04
C VAL A 293 41.94 18.34 -3.56
N LEU A 294 41.07 17.78 -4.41
CA LEU A 294 39.68 17.49 -4.05
C LEU A 294 39.58 16.35 -3.02
N LEU A 295 40.48 15.36 -3.07
CA LEU A 295 40.57 14.32 -2.03
C LEU A 295 40.99 14.91 -0.68
N HIS A 296 41.94 15.84 -0.67
CA HIS A 296 42.33 16.52 0.57
C HIS A 296 41.20 17.38 1.16
N ARG A 297 40.43 18.06 0.31
CA ARG A 297 39.22 18.81 0.72
C ARG A 297 38.15 17.89 1.29
N LEU A 298 37.86 16.75 0.63
CA LEU A 298 36.93 15.75 1.15
C LEU A 298 37.32 15.27 2.56
N LEU A 299 38.59 14.95 2.76
CA LEU A 299 39.09 14.51 4.06
C LEU A 299 38.98 15.62 5.13
N ALA A 300 39.26 16.87 4.75
CA ALA A 300 39.07 18.02 5.63
C ALA A 300 37.59 18.25 6.00
N ASN A 301 36.66 17.99 5.06
CA ASN A 301 35.22 18.05 5.31
C ASN A 301 34.77 16.98 6.30
N VAL A 302 35.27 15.74 6.19
CA VAL A 302 35.02 14.69 7.18
C VAL A 302 35.52 15.12 8.56
N ASP A 303 36.72 15.69 8.65
CA ASP A 303 37.28 16.20 9.90
C ASP A 303 36.45 17.33 10.51
N LYS A 304 35.85 18.18 9.67
CA LYS A 304 34.98 19.29 10.09
C LYS A 304 33.63 18.76 10.56
N ALA A 305 32.99 17.90 9.78
CA ALA A 305 31.69 17.32 10.10
C ALA A 305 31.71 16.50 11.39
N GLN A 306 32.83 15.85 11.71
CA GLN A 306 32.99 15.13 12.98
C GLN A 306 33.01 16.06 14.21
N ARG A 307 33.38 17.34 14.06
CA ARG A 307 33.40 18.30 15.18
C ARG A 307 32.00 18.80 15.53
N ILE A 308 31.08 18.74 14.58
CA ILE A 308 29.71 19.19 14.76
C ILE A 308 28.96 18.14 15.60
N PRO A 309 28.34 18.52 16.72
CA PRO A 309 27.65 17.58 17.60
C PRO A 309 26.36 17.07 16.94
N GLY A 310 26.43 15.90 16.31
CA GLY A 310 25.27 15.21 15.75
C GLY A 310 25.60 14.30 14.56
N PRO A 311 24.65 13.49 14.08
CA PRO A 311 24.89 12.55 12.99
C PRO A 311 24.73 13.18 11.61
N HIS A 312 24.10 14.35 11.47
CA HIS A 312 23.64 14.86 10.18
C HIS A 312 24.76 15.44 9.33
N ALA A 313 25.76 16.06 9.94
CA ALA A 313 26.96 16.52 9.26
C ALA A 313 27.69 15.38 8.51
N ILE A 314 27.82 14.21 9.16
CA ILE A 314 28.41 13.02 8.54
C ILE A 314 27.49 12.45 7.46
N ASN A 315 26.17 12.40 7.71
CA ASN A 315 25.20 11.91 6.73
C ASN A 315 25.13 12.80 5.49
N LEU A 316 25.36 14.10 5.62
CA LEU A 316 25.46 15.04 4.50
C LEU A 316 26.64 14.70 3.59
N ILE A 317 27.83 14.46 4.16
CA ILE A 317 29.01 14.06 3.37
C ILE A 317 28.74 12.74 2.66
N ILE A 318 28.15 11.76 3.36
CA ILE A 318 27.80 10.48 2.75
C ILE A 318 26.83 10.68 1.58
N HIS A 319 25.83 11.55 1.73
CA HIS A 319 24.84 11.79 0.69
C HIS A 319 25.44 12.51 -0.52
N LEU A 320 26.17 13.61 -0.31
CA LEU A 320 26.69 14.46 -1.37
C LEU A 320 27.99 13.93 -2.01
N CYS A 321 28.89 13.36 -1.22
CA CYS A 321 30.24 13.03 -1.67
C CYS A 321 30.48 11.52 -1.90
N VAL A 322 29.63 10.63 -1.35
CA VAL A 322 29.83 9.17 -1.45
C VAL A 322 28.72 8.47 -2.23
N ASN A 323 27.46 8.76 -1.91
CA ASN A 323 26.30 8.14 -2.55
C ASN A 323 25.83 8.88 -3.81
N SER A 324 26.46 10.01 -4.14
CA SER A 324 26.15 10.73 -5.37
C SER A 324 26.49 9.86 -6.58
N SER A 325 25.57 9.78 -7.53
CA SER A 325 25.81 9.13 -8.83
C SER A 325 26.78 9.92 -9.72
N ARG A 326 27.11 11.16 -9.33
CA ARG A 326 28.09 12.00 -10.00
C ARG A 326 29.45 11.91 -9.30
N PRO A 327 30.57 11.88 -10.05
CA PRO A 327 31.90 11.95 -9.46
C PRO A 327 32.07 13.24 -8.66
N LEU A 328 32.92 13.21 -7.64
CA LEU A 328 33.18 14.34 -6.77
C LEU A 328 33.79 15.51 -7.57
N ASP A 329 33.17 16.67 -7.53
CA ASP A 329 33.64 17.90 -8.16
C ASP A 329 33.81 19.03 -7.15
N ASP A 330 34.30 20.17 -7.65
CA ASP A 330 34.56 21.36 -6.84
C ASP A 330 33.26 21.97 -6.28
N ASP A 331 32.17 21.93 -7.05
CA ASP A 331 30.88 22.50 -6.69
C ASP A 331 30.24 21.73 -5.52
N LEU A 332 30.26 20.39 -5.54
CA LEU A 332 29.75 19.55 -4.46
C LEU A 332 30.53 19.72 -3.15
N LEU A 333 31.87 19.82 -3.24
CA LEU A 333 32.70 20.07 -2.08
C LEU A 333 32.48 21.47 -1.52
N SER A 334 32.37 22.48 -2.38
CA SER A 334 32.07 23.86 -1.97
C SER A 334 30.70 23.98 -1.32
N LEU A 335 29.69 23.27 -1.84
CA LEU A 335 28.38 23.17 -1.20
C LEU A 335 28.47 22.48 0.16
N THR A 336 29.18 21.36 0.25
CA THR A 336 29.36 20.63 1.50
C THR A 336 30.06 21.51 2.54
N GLU A 337 31.11 22.23 2.15
CA GLU A 337 31.84 23.16 3.01
C GLU A 337 30.93 24.26 3.54
N ALA A 338 30.17 24.90 2.65
CA ALA A 338 29.25 25.98 3.02
C ALA A 338 28.12 25.51 3.95
N VAL A 339 27.63 24.27 3.79
CA VAL A 339 26.63 23.71 4.72
C VAL A 339 27.28 23.37 6.06
N LEU A 340 28.51 22.84 6.08
CA LEU A 340 29.23 22.59 7.33
C LEU A 340 29.67 23.89 8.04
N GLU A 341 29.68 25.04 7.36
CA GLU A 341 29.92 26.35 8.00
C GLU A 341 28.77 26.84 8.88
N THR A 342 27.58 26.23 8.78
CA THR A 342 26.47 26.61 9.68
C THR A 342 26.73 26.19 11.13
N ASP A 343 27.62 25.22 11.36
CA ASP A 343 28.00 24.67 12.68
C ASP A 343 26.79 24.28 13.58
N ASP A 344 25.68 23.94 12.93
CA ASP A 344 24.39 23.63 13.57
C ASP A 344 23.78 22.39 12.92
N ASP A 345 23.69 21.30 13.69
CA ASP A 345 23.22 19.99 13.22
C ASP A 345 21.74 20.01 12.78
N ASP A 346 20.90 20.87 13.39
CA ASP A 346 19.49 21.02 13.00
C ASP A 346 19.34 21.73 11.64
N SER A 347 20.16 22.76 11.41
CA SER A 347 20.25 23.42 10.10
C SER A 347 20.75 22.47 9.02
N ILE A 348 21.80 21.70 9.33
CA ILE A 348 22.35 20.68 8.42
C ILE A 348 21.31 19.58 8.14
N HIS A 349 20.59 19.12 9.16
CA HIS A 349 19.52 18.14 9.00
C HIS A 349 18.43 18.65 8.05
N SER A 350 18.01 19.89 8.20
CA SER A 350 16.96 20.49 7.35
C SER A 350 17.41 20.59 5.88
N ILE A 351 18.65 21.03 5.63
CA ILE A 351 19.22 21.08 4.29
C ILE A 351 19.39 19.67 3.70
N LEU A 352 19.90 18.72 4.48
CA LEU A 352 20.05 17.32 4.08
C LEU A 352 18.71 16.69 3.71
N MET A 353 17.68 16.92 4.52
CA MET A 353 16.31 16.46 4.25
C MET A 353 15.82 17.00 2.91
N TRP A 354 16.03 18.29 2.62
CA TRP A 354 15.68 18.85 1.32
C TRP A 354 16.43 18.15 0.18
N LEU A 355 17.75 18.02 0.27
CA LEU A 355 18.59 17.38 -0.75
C LEU A 355 18.17 15.92 -1.02
N GLN A 356 17.85 15.16 0.02
CA GLN A 356 17.38 13.77 -0.10
C GLN A 356 15.98 13.65 -0.71
N THR A 357 15.17 14.71 -0.60
CA THR A 357 13.78 14.68 -1.10
C THR A 357 13.64 15.03 -2.57
N TYR A 358 14.73 15.26 -3.31
CA TYR A 358 14.67 15.67 -4.71
C TYR A 358 13.90 14.68 -5.62
N GLU A 359 13.92 13.39 -5.30
CA GLU A 359 13.17 12.33 -6.00
C GLU A 359 11.84 11.96 -5.30
N SER A 360 11.54 12.58 -4.15
CA SER A 360 10.31 12.32 -3.39
C SER A 360 9.12 13.11 -3.91
N GLY A 361 7.90 12.73 -3.49
CA GLY A 361 6.68 13.47 -3.80
C GLY A 361 6.71 14.92 -3.29
N PHE A 362 5.94 15.80 -3.93
CA PHE A 362 5.96 17.25 -3.67
C PHE A 362 5.66 17.59 -2.19
N ASP A 363 4.86 16.78 -1.49
CA ASP A 363 4.45 17.04 -0.09
C ASP A 363 5.64 16.99 0.88
N ILE A 364 6.50 15.99 0.73
CA ILE A 364 7.71 15.83 1.57
C ILE A 364 8.70 16.96 1.22
N ARG A 365 8.85 17.28 -0.07
CA ARG A 365 9.70 18.37 -0.55
C ARG A 365 9.24 19.73 -0.04
N MET A 366 7.94 20.00 -0.07
CA MET A 366 7.34 21.23 0.45
C MET A 366 7.65 21.41 1.94
N THR A 367 7.52 20.35 2.72
CA THR A 367 7.84 20.38 4.15
C THR A 367 9.33 20.63 4.39
N ALA A 368 10.22 19.98 3.62
CA ALA A 368 11.66 20.18 3.73
C ALA A 368 12.09 21.60 3.33
N LEU A 369 11.55 22.14 2.23
CA LEU A 369 11.81 23.51 1.77
C LEU A 369 11.28 24.54 2.77
N THR A 370 10.11 24.33 3.36
CA THR A 370 9.53 25.23 4.39
C THR A 370 10.48 25.40 5.58
N ARG A 371 11.20 24.33 5.96
CA ARG A 371 12.22 24.37 7.03
C ARG A 371 13.56 24.95 6.56
N THR A 372 13.92 24.71 5.30
CA THR A 372 15.22 25.09 4.74
C THR A 372 15.31 26.57 4.38
N LEU A 373 14.23 27.18 3.87
CA LEU A 373 14.22 28.59 3.44
C LEU A 373 14.62 29.59 4.54
N PRO A 374 14.12 29.48 5.80
CA PRO A 374 14.56 30.35 6.89
C PRO A 374 16.05 30.21 7.21
N ILE A 375 16.62 29.01 7.07
CA ILE A 375 18.06 28.77 7.28
C ILE A 375 18.84 29.47 6.19
N LEU A 376 18.43 29.32 4.93
CA LEU A 376 19.09 29.99 3.81
C LEU A 376 19.04 31.52 3.92
N GLU A 377 17.98 32.11 4.46
CA GLU A 377 17.92 33.57 4.74
C GLU A 377 19.06 34.03 5.68
N VAL A 378 19.47 33.19 6.64
CA VAL A 378 20.52 33.50 7.63
C VAL A 378 21.94 33.35 7.05
N TYR A 379 22.14 32.49 6.03
CA TYR A 379 23.46 32.14 5.51
C TYR A 379 23.66 32.53 4.03
N PRO A 380 24.18 33.74 3.72
CA PRO A 380 24.33 34.26 2.35
C PRO A 380 25.21 33.41 1.43
N THR A 381 26.24 32.74 1.95
CA THR A 381 27.11 31.86 1.16
C THR A 381 26.30 30.71 0.53
N LEU A 382 25.35 30.15 1.28
CA LEU A 382 24.45 29.10 0.78
C LEU A 382 23.46 29.64 -0.23
N GLN A 383 22.98 30.89 -0.07
CA GLN A 383 22.12 31.54 -1.06
C GLN A 383 22.83 31.64 -2.41
N GLY A 384 24.09 32.08 -2.44
CA GLY A 384 24.88 32.19 -3.66
C GLY A 384 25.00 30.87 -4.42
N LEU A 385 25.27 29.77 -3.71
CA LEU A 385 25.45 28.44 -4.30
C LEU A 385 24.13 27.76 -4.71
N LEU A 386 23.05 27.96 -3.94
CA LEU A 386 21.82 27.21 -4.09
C LEU A 386 20.68 27.98 -4.77
N SER A 387 20.84 29.29 -5.00
CA SER A 387 19.73 30.16 -5.45
C SER A 387 19.02 29.67 -6.72
N GLY A 388 19.77 29.24 -7.74
CA GLY A 388 19.21 28.70 -8.98
C GLY A 388 18.40 27.42 -8.76
N TYR A 389 18.92 26.50 -7.93
CA TYR A 389 18.26 25.23 -7.64
C TYR A 389 17.02 25.41 -6.77
N VAL A 390 17.11 26.25 -5.73
CA VAL A 390 16.02 26.50 -4.79
C VAL A 390 14.88 27.26 -5.48
N SER A 391 15.16 28.26 -6.31
CA SER A 391 14.11 29.01 -7.02
C SER A 391 13.30 28.13 -7.98
N LEU A 392 13.96 27.30 -8.77
CA LEU A 392 13.30 26.33 -9.65
C LEU A 392 12.48 25.30 -8.84
N ASP A 393 13.04 24.80 -7.75
CA ASP A 393 12.36 23.79 -6.93
C ASP A 393 11.15 24.37 -6.18
N VAL A 394 11.29 25.55 -5.60
CA VAL A 394 10.20 26.28 -4.94
C VAL A 394 9.05 26.53 -5.90
N ALA A 395 9.34 27.02 -7.11
CA ALA A 395 8.32 27.26 -8.13
C ALA A 395 7.61 25.96 -8.52
N ARG A 396 8.36 24.88 -8.76
CA ARG A 396 7.82 23.58 -9.16
C ARG A 396 6.98 22.94 -8.04
N VAL A 397 7.48 22.93 -6.80
CA VAL A 397 6.78 22.33 -5.66
C VAL A 397 5.51 23.12 -5.34
N MET A 398 5.57 24.46 -5.37
CA MET A 398 4.39 25.30 -5.17
C MET A 398 3.34 25.05 -6.27
N GLN A 399 3.76 24.95 -7.54
CA GLN A 399 2.86 24.63 -8.64
C GLN A 399 2.17 23.28 -8.44
N LEU A 400 2.94 22.21 -8.16
CA LEU A 400 2.39 20.87 -7.94
C LEU A 400 1.45 20.82 -6.72
N ALA A 401 1.83 21.48 -5.62
CA ALA A 401 0.98 21.54 -4.43
C ALA A 401 -0.35 22.25 -4.70
N ARG A 402 -0.31 23.33 -5.49
CA ARG A 402 -1.50 24.06 -5.94
C ARG A 402 -2.37 23.27 -6.90
N GLU A 403 -1.77 22.51 -7.82
CA GLU A 403 -2.48 21.58 -8.71
C GLU A 403 -3.19 20.48 -7.93
N GLU A 404 -2.49 19.81 -7.00
CA GLU A 404 -3.07 18.78 -6.14
C GLU A 404 -4.18 19.36 -5.26
N TYR A 405 -3.97 20.55 -4.69
CA TYR A 405 -4.98 21.21 -3.86
C TYR A 405 -6.24 21.51 -4.67
N ARG A 406 -6.11 22.03 -5.89
CA ARG A 406 -7.25 22.28 -6.79
C ARG A 406 -8.02 21.00 -7.11
N SER A 407 -7.31 19.92 -7.42
CA SER A 407 -7.94 18.61 -7.67
C SER A 407 -8.66 18.09 -6.43
N THR A 408 -8.03 18.19 -5.25
CA THR A 408 -8.62 17.69 -4.01
C THR A 408 -9.85 18.52 -3.62
N LEU A 409 -9.83 19.84 -3.87
CA LEU A 409 -10.91 20.79 -3.56
C LEU A 409 -12.23 20.48 -4.27
N GLU A 410 -12.22 19.68 -5.35
CA GLU A 410 -13.43 19.14 -5.95
C GLU A 410 -14.18 18.23 -4.98
N THR A 411 -13.46 17.45 -4.17
CA THR A 411 -14.00 16.41 -3.28
C THR A 411 -13.99 16.78 -1.79
N ASP A 412 -12.96 17.48 -1.31
CA ASP A 412 -12.73 17.83 0.10
C ASP A 412 -11.96 19.16 0.21
N VAL A 413 -12.12 19.88 1.33
CA VAL A 413 -11.48 21.19 1.55
C VAL A 413 -9.97 21.06 1.80
N ALA A 414 -9.51 19.87 2.15
CA ALA A 414 -8.09 19.52 2.31
C ALA A 414 -7.31 20.49 3.21
N GLU A 415 -7.87 20.80 4.40
CA GLU A 415 -7.33 21.75 5.38
C GLU A 415 -5.82 21.57 5.62
N ASN A 416 -5.38 20.33 5.86
CA ASN A 416 -3.96 20.04 6.11
C ASN A 416 -3.05 20.39 4.91
N LEU A 417 -3.51 20.21 3.68
CA LEU A 417 -2.75 20.58 2.49
C LEU A 417 -2.74 22.10 2.31
N ALA A 418 -3.89 22.75 2.51
CA ALA A 418 -4.01 24.22 2.45
C ALA A 418 -3.09 24.91 3.46
N MET A 419 -3.06 24.42 4.70
CA MET A 419 -2.23 24.98 5.77
C MET A 419 -0.73 24.77 5.51
N ARG A 420 -0.36 23.67 4.85
CA ARG A 420 1.03 23.44 4.43
C ARG A 420 1.44 24.32 3.27
N ILE A 421 0.57 24.50 2.27
CA ILE A 421 0.78 25.45 1.16
C ILE A 421 0.92 26.87 1.71
N HIS A 422 0.09 27.25 2.68
CA HIS A 422 0.17 28.55 3.36
C HIS A 422 1.51 28.71 4.09
N ALA A 423 1.89 27.75 4.95
CA ALA A 423 3.16 27.81 5.68
C ALA A 423 4.36 27.88 4.74
N PHE A 424 4.34 27.11 3.65
CA PHE A 424 5.38 27.14 2.63
C PHE A 424 5.41 28.49 1.89
N GLY A 425 4.24 29.01 1.52
CA GLY A 425 4.10 30.34 0.92
C GLY A 425 4.64 31.45 1.82
N MET A 426 4.35 31.40 3.11
CA MET A 426 4.89 32.35 4.09
C MET A 426 6.41 32.22 4.25
N ALA A 427 6.95 30.99 4.22
CA ALA A 427 8.40 30.79 4.24
C ALA A 427 9.09 31.40 3.00
N ILE A 428 8.45 31.33 1.83
CA ILE A 428 8.93 31.98 0.59
C ILE A 428 8.85 33.51 0.71
N VAL A 429 7.74 34.04 1.21
CA VAL A 429 7.56 35.50 1.40
C VAL A 429 8.62 36.07 2.34
N ASN A 430 8.98 35.33 3.40
CA ASN A 430 10.01 35.74 4.34
C ASN A 430 11.44 35.58 3.81
N ALA A 431 11.66 34.83 2.73
CA ALA A 431 12.98 34.61 2.12
C ALA A 431 13.27 35.69 1.07
N ASN A 432 13.74 36.86 1.51
CA ASN A 432 13.86 38.06 0.67
C ASN A 432 14.81 37.89 -0.52
N TRP A 433 15.87 37.09 -0.34
CA TRP A 433 16.85 36.82 -1.40
C TRP A 433 16.25 36.07 -2.61
N LEU A 434 15.12 35.36 -2.43
CA LEU A 434 14.50 34.56 -3.48
C LEU A 434 13.60 35.40 -4.40
N HIS A 435 13.12 36.57 -3.94
CA HIS A 435 12.07 37.34 -4.62
C HIS A 435 12.46 37.76 -6.04
N GLY A 436 13.74 38.09 -6.27
CA GLY A 436 14.25 38.46 -7.59
C GLY A 436 14.37 37.30 -8.58
N SER A 437 14.29 36.05 -8.10
CA SER A 437 14.45 34.83 -8.90
C SER A 437 13.12 34.12 -9.19
N LEU A 438 12.03 34.54 -8.54
CA LEU A 438 10.69 33.99 -8.78
C LEU A 438 10.01 34.68 -9.97
N SER A 439 9.08 33.98 -10.63
CA SER A 439 8.24 34.63 -11.63
C SER A 439 7.35 35.69 -11.00
N LEU A 440 7.08 36.77 -11.74
CA LEU A 440 6.24 37.87 -11.27
C LEU A 440 4.85 37.39 -10.84
N ASP A 441 4.27 36.45 -11.59
CA ASP A 441 2.95 35.87 -11.32
C ASP A 441 2.93 35.07 -10.01
N LEU A 442 3.96 34.25 -9.78
CA LEU A 442 4.09 33.49 -8.54
C LEU A 442 4.25 34.43 -7.35
N TRP A 443 5.12 35.42 -7.45
CA TRP A 443 5.34 36.40 -6.39
C TRP A 443 4.07 37.18 -6.03
N GLN A 444 3.36 37.73 -7.03
CA GLN A 444 2.11 38.44 -6.81
C GLN A 444 1.04 37.54 -6.19
N SER A 445 0.98 36.26 -6.58
CA SER A 445 0.03 35.31 -5.98
C SER A 445 0.32 35.05 -4.49
N LEU A 446 1.60 34.98 -4.10
CA LEU A 446 2.00 34.73 -2.71
C LEU A 446 1.71 35.93 -1.80
N GLN A 447 1.81 37.15 -2.33
CA GLN A 447 1.42 38.37 -1.61
C GLN A 447 -0.08 38.45 -1.31
N ARG A 448 -0.91 37.72 -2.06
CA ARG A 448 -2.37 37.64 -1.86
C ARG A 448 -2.79 36.53 -0.89
N LEU A 449 -1.83 35.80 -0.30
CA LEU A 449 -2.16 34.79 0.70
C LEU A 449 -2.88 35.41 1.90
N PRO A 450 -3.90 34.73 2.46
CA PRO A 450 -4.69 35.27 3.53
C PRO A 450 -3.95 35.12 4.87
N SER A 451 -4.37 35.87 5.87
CA SER A 451 -3.86 35.67 7.23
C SER A 451 -4.23 34.27 7.74
N LYS A 452 -3.39 33.71 8.61
CA LYS A 452 -3.67 32.42 9.24
C LYS A 452 -5.01 32.42 9.98
N GLU A 453 -5.31 33.49 10.70
CA GLU A 453 -6.58 33.69 11.42
C GLU A 453 -7.79 33.60 10.48
N THR A 454 -7.69 34.19 9.28
CA THR A 454 -8.76 34.12 8.27
C THR A 454 -8.96 32.71 7.73
N LEU A 455 -7.89 31.93 7.56
CA LEU A 455 -8.02 30.52 7.15
C LEU A 455 -8.62 29.67 8.27
N ASP A 456 -8.16 29.86 9.50
CA ASP A 456 -8.67 29.14 10.66
C ASP A 456 -10.17 29.43 10.85
N GLU A 457 -10.62 30.68 10.70
CA GLU A 457 -12.06 31.06 10.69
C GLU A 457 -12.86 30.35 9.60
N ILE A 458 -12.32 30.25 8.38
CA ILE A 458 -12.99 29.60 7.24
C ILE A 458 -13.10 28.09 7.47
N PHE A 459 -12.02 27.43 7.91
CA PHE A 459 -12.02 26.00 8.17
C PHE A 459 -12.87 25.63 9.39
N GLU A 460 -12.90 26.46 10.43
CA GLU A 460 -13.82 26.28 11.57
C GLU A 460 -15.29 26.37 11.15
N ALA A 461 -15.63 27.34 10.30
CA ALA A 461 -16.98 27.47 9.75
C ALA A 461 -17.37 26.27 8.87
N LEU A 462 -16.44 25.76 8.05
CA LEU A 462 -16.67 24.56 7.23
C LEU A 462 -16.82 23.30 8.08
N GLY A 463 -16.09 23.17 9.20
CA GLY A 463 -16.21 22.04 10.12
C GLY A 463 -17.54 21.94 10.87
N THR A 464 -18.31 23.04 10.93
CA THR A 464 -19.63 23.09 11.60
C THR A 464 -20.82 22.94 10.64
N SER A 465 -20.61 23.04 9.33
CA SER A 465 -21.66 22.98 8.32
C SER A 465 -21.47 21.81 7.35
N HIS A 466 -22.50 21.00 7.12
CA HIS A 466 -22.46 19.92 6.11
C HIS A 466 -22.56 20.42 4.66
N ILE A 467 -22.49 21.74 4.43
CA ILE A 467 -22.66 22.35 3.12
C ILE A 467 -21.35 23.06 2.77
N ILE A 468 -20.50 22.38 2.00
CA ILE A 468 -19.35 23.04 1.40
C ILE A 468 -19.89 24.02 0.36
N ASN A 469 -19.83 25.32 0.67
CA ASN A 469 -20.30 26.36 -0.24
C ASN A 469 -19.28 26.55 -1.38
N GLU A 470 -19.75 26.51 -2.63
CA GLU A 470 -18.93 26.78 -3.83
C GLU A 470 -18.23 28.14 -3.77
N ASP A 471 -18.80 29.14 -3.08
CA ASP A 471 -18.17 30.44 -2.85
C ASP A 471 -16.88 30.31 -2.01
N ILE A 472 -16.87 29.42 -1.00
CA ILE A 472 -15.71 29.18 -0.15
C ILE A 472 -14.65 28.39 -0.94
N LYS A 473 -15.07 27.41 -1.74
CA LYS A 473 -14.16 26.71 -2.66
C LYS A 473 -13.57 27.66 -3.68
N ALA A 474 -14.37 28.54 -4.28
CA ALA A 474 -13.89 29.54 -5.24
C ALA A 474 -12.85 30.48 -4.62
N TYR A 475 -13.09 30.96 -3.39
CA TYR A 475 -12.10 31.73 -2.64
C TYR A 475 -10.80 30.95 -2.41
N LEU A 476 -10.88 29.70 -1.94
CA LEU A 476 -9.71 28.85 -1.68
C LEU A 476 -8.96 28.46 -2.97
N ARG A 477 -9.66 28.26 -4.10
CA ARG A 477 -9.06 28.04 -5.42
C ARG A 477 -8.20 29.23 -5.86
N VAL A 478 -8.71 30.44 -5.70
CA VAL A 478 -7.99 31.67 -6.08
C VAL A 478 -6.80 31.90 -5.15
N VAL A 479 -7.03 31.81 -3.83
CA VAL A 479 -6.06 32.30 -2.84
C VAL A 479 -5.01 31.24 -2.46
N ILE A 480 -5.40 29.97 -2.29
CA ILE A 480 -4.47 28.87 -1.98
C ILE A 480 -4.09 28.12 -3.25
N GLY A 481 -5.06 27.79 -4.10
CA GLY A 481 -4.86 27.08 -5.37
C GLY A 481 -4.17 27.91 -6.46
N GLY A 482 -4.04 29.23 -6.29
CA GLY A 482 -3.34 30.13 -7.20
C GLY A 482 -3.99 30.27 -8.57
N GLU A 483 -5.31 30.07 -8.67
CA GLU A 483 -6.06 30.18 -9.92
C GLU A 483 -6.22 31.66 -10.33
N THR A 484 -5.68 32.02 -11.49
CA THR A 484 -5.77 33.36 -12.08
C THR A 484 -6.49 33.29 -13.42
N HIS A 485 -7.82 33.29 -13.40
CA HIS A 485 -8.62 33.51 -14.60
C HIS A 485 -9.00 34.99 -14.72
N ASP A 486 -8.88 35.56 -15.93
CA ASP A 486 -9.27 36.96 -16.22
C ASP A 486 -10.76 37.25 -15.90
N ASP A 487 -11.59 36.21 -15.86
CA ASP A 487 -13.03 36.30 -15.54
C ASP A 487 -13.36 36.03 -14.06
N SER A 488 -12.38 35.68 -13.21
CA SER A 488 -12.64 35.40 -11.79
C SER A 488 -12.78 36.68 -10.97
N PRO A 489 -13.80 36.80 -10.10
CA PRO A 489 -13.95 37.95 -9.24
C PRO A 489 -12.73 38.11 -8.31
N PRO A 490 -12.32 39.35 -8.00
CA PRO A 490 -11.17 39.61 -7.14
C PRO A 490 -11.34 38.96 -5.76
N ALA A 491 -10.23 38.49 -5.19
CA ALA A 491 -10.22 37.75 -3.93
C ALA A 491 -10.92 38.53 -2.78
N GLU A 492 -10.85 39.87 -2.76
CA GLU A 492 -11.56 40.67 -1.75
C GLU A 492 -13.09 40.60 -1.89
N ALA A 493 -13.60 40.54 -3.13
CA ALA A 493 -15.03 40.40 -3.39
C ALA A 493 -15.53 39.01 -2.95
N LEU A 494 -14.76 37.96 -3.24
CA LEU A 494 -15.04 36.61 -2.78
C LEU A 494 -14.97 36.51 -1.25
N LEU A 495 -14.00 37.15 -0.60
CA LEU A 495 -13.90 37.15 0.86
C LEU A 495 -15.11 37.81 1.54
N ALA A 496 -15.66 38.89 0.97
CA ALA A 496 -16.87 39.53 1.48
C ALA A 496 -18.08 38.58 1.43
N VAL A 497 -18.22 37.85 0.32
CA VAL A 497 -19.24 36.81 0.13
C VAL A 497 -19.06 35.67 1.12
N VAL A 498 -17.85 35.14 1.26
CA VAL A 498 -17.51 34.07 2.21
C VAL A 498 -17.86 34.48 3.64
N ARG A 499 -17.53 35.72 4.05
CA ARG A 499 -17.88 36.24 5.38
C ARG A 499 -19.38 36.35 5.60
N GLN A 500 -20.15 36.75 4.58
CA GLN A 500 -21.61 36.82 4.67
C GLN A 500 -22.25 35.43 4.77
N THR A 501 -21.73 34.46 4.02
CA THR A 501 -22.09 33.04 4.13
C THR A 501 -21.80 32.50 5.52
N ILE A 502 -20.58 32.71 6.04
CA ILE A 502 -20.20 32.29 7.39
C ILE A 502 -21.15 32.89 8.43
N ARG A 503 -21.53 34.17 8.30
CA ARG A 503 -22.51 34.82 9.19
C ARG A 503 -23.92 34.21 9.15
N PHE A 504 -24.39 33.77 7.99
CA PHE A 504 -25.69 33.11 7.86
C PHE A 504 -25.68 31.76 8.58
N TYR A 505 -24.66 30.93 8.35
CA TYR A 505 -24.57 29.58 8.93
C TYR A 505 -24.14 29.57 10.42
N ALA A 506 -23.37 30.56 10.87
CA ALA A 506 -22.94 30.69 12.27
C ALA A 506 -24.10 30.88 13.27
N ARG A 507 -25.32 31.21 12.80
CA ARG A 507 -26.51 31.37 13.66
C ARG A 507 -27.23 30.06 14.02
N GLY A 508 -26.73 28.89 13.60
CA GLY A 508 -27.37 27.61 13.91
C GLY A 508 -28.67 27.39 13.13
N VAL A 509 -28.62 27.58 11.82
CA VAL A 509 -29.80 27.53 10.94
C VAL A 509 -30.33 26.10 10.79
N GLU A 510 -31.64 25.92 10.98
CA GLU A 510 -32.34 24.65 10.75
C GLU A 510 -32.16 24.13 9.31
N PRO A 511 -32.06 22.81 9.09
CA PRO A 511 -31.70 22.23 7.79
C PRO A 511 -32.66 22.59 6.65
N GLU A 512 -33.94 22.81 6.94
CA GLU A 512 -34.95 23.20 5.95
C GLU A 512 -34.76 24.63 5.44
N ARG A 513 -34.35 25.56 6.33
CA ARG A 513 -34.04 26.95 5.97
C ARG A 513 -32.77 27.02 5.13
N ALA A 514 -31.75 26.22 5.48
CA ALA A 514 -30.53 26.09 4.69
C ALA A 514 -30.81 25.57 3.28
N LYS A 515 -31.65 24.53 3.15
CA LYS A 515 -32.03 23.98 1.84
C LYS A 515 -32.85 24.96 1.00
N LEU A 516 -33.67 25.81 1.63
CA LEU A 516 -34.44 26.83 0.93
C LEU A 516 -33.55 27.98 0.44
N ALA A 517 -32.55 28.37 1.23
CA ALA A 517 -31.55 29.37 0.85
C ALA A 517 -30.75 28.94 -0.40
N THR A 518 -30.37 27.66 -0.50
CA THR A 518 -29.78 27.10 -1.73
C THR A 518 -30.76 27.16 -2.92
N GLY A 519 -32.05 26.90 -2.68
CA GLY A 519 -33.06 26.90 -3.75
C GLY A 519 -33.31 28.28 -4.39
N ILE A 520 -33.01 29.37 -3.69
CA ILE A 520 -33.18 30.75 -4.18
C ILE A 520 -31.89 31.37 -4.75
N GLU A 521 -30.77 30.66 -4.69
CA GLU A 521 -29.45 31.12 -5.17
C GLU A 521 -29.45 31.68 -6.61
N PRO A 522 -30.18 31.11 -7.58
CA PRO A 522 -30.24 31.68 -8.93
C PRO A 522 -30.75 33.13 -8.97
N LEU A 523 -31.55 33.55 -7.98
CA LEU A 523 -32.06 34.93 -7.88
C LEU A 523 -30.93 35.95 -7.66
N ARG A 524 -29.82 35.53 -7.03
CA ARG A 524 -28.66 36.39 -6.72
C ARG A 524 -28.07 37.05 -7.96
N TYR A 525 -28.02 36.33 -9.08
CA TYR A 525 -27.45 36.81 -10.34
C TYR A 525 -28.37 37.75 -11.12
N HIS A 526 -29.67 37.75 -10.80
CA HIS A 526 -30.67 38.55 -11.51
C HIS A 526 -31.15 39.76 -10.71
N ASP A 527 -31.34 39.58 -9.40
CA ASP A 527 -31.76 40.63 -8.49
C ASP A 527 -31.18 40.36 -7.08
N SER A 528 -29.96 40.85 -6.86
CA SER A 528 -29.26 40.73 -5.58
C SER A 528 -30.08 41.30 -4.42
N LYS A 529 -30.88 42.35 -4.64
CA LYS A 529 -31.71 42.95 -3.59
C LYS A 529 -32.88 42.03 -3.21
N ALA A 530 -33.51 41.39 -4.19
CA ALA A 530 -34.54 40.40 -3.93
C ALA A 530 -33.98 39.12 -3.30
N TYR A 531 -32.75 38.72 -3.64
CA TYR A 531 -32.05 37.60 -3.00
C TYR A 531 -31.75 37.88 -1.53
N ASP A 532 -31.18 39.05 -1.22
CA ASP A 532 -30.90 39.46 0.17
C ASP A 532 -32.21 39.57 0.99
N ALA A 533 -33.26 40.14 0.42
CA ALA A 533 -34.57 40.22 1.05
C ALA A 533 -35.18 38.83 1.30
N CYS A 534 -35.02 37.89 0.37
CA CYS A 534 -35.44 36.50 0.56
C CYS A 534 -34.62 35.80 1.65
N LEU A 535 -33.29 35.97 1.69
CA LEU A 535 -32.43 35.37 2.73
C LEU A 535 -32.79 35.88 4.13
N GLU A 536 -33.03 37.18 4.28
CA GLU A 536 -33.51 37.73 5.55
C GLU A 536 -34.88 37.20 5.93
N GLN A 537 -35.80 37.10 4.96
CA GLN A 537 -37.15 36.63 5.21
C GLN A 537 -37.18 35.13 5.53
N ILE A 538 -36.30 34.30 4.95
CA ILE A 538 -36.13 32.88 5.31
C ILE A 538 -35.85 32.72 6.80
N LEU A 539 -35.16 33.66 7.45
CA LEU A 539 -34.90 33.59 8.89
C LEU A 539 -36.11 34.01 9.74
N LYS A 540 -37.09 34.72 9.17
CA LYS A 540 -38.26 35.28 9.85
C LYS A 540 -39.55 34.46 9.61
N GLU A 541 -39.60 33.64 8.57
CA GLU A 541 -40.78 32.85 8.22
C GLU A 541 -41.00 31.65 9.17
N ASP A 542 -42.25 31.20 9.24
CA ASP A 542 -42.64 29.98 9.94
C ASP A 542 -42.05 28.73 9.25
N ILE A 543 -41.56 27.76 10.05
CA ILE A 543 -40.92 26.55 9.55
C ILE A 543 -41.86 25.66 8.71
N VAL A 544 -43.17 25.68 8.99
CA VAL A 544 -44.19 24.96 8.20
C VAL A 544 -44.23 25.52 6.79
N LEU A 545 -44.25 26.84 6.66
CA LEU A 545 -44.22 27.50 5.35
C LEU A 545 -42.90 27.24 4.61
N VAL A 546 -41.78 27.26 5.31
CA VAL A 546 -40.46 26.92 4.73
C VAL A 546 -40.47 25.49 4.19
N LYS A 547 -41.07 24.53 4.91
CA LYS A 547 -41.22 23.14 4.46
C LYS A 547 -42.10 23.00 3.23
N ASP A 548 -43.19 23.75 3.15
CA ASP A 548 -44.10 23.73 1.99
C ASP A 548 -43.48 24.40 0.76
N MET A 549 -42.71 25.48 0.97
CA MET A 549 -42.04 26.20 -0.12
C MET A 549 -40.81 25.45 -0.66
N LEU A 550 -40.11 24.70 0.19
CA LEU A 550 -38.87 24.02 -0.18
C LEU A 550 -38.95 23.14 -1.43
N PRO A 551 -39.90 22.19 -1.56
CA PRO A 551 -40.01 21.37 -2.77
C PRO A 551 -40.39 22.19 -4.00
N LEU A 552 -41.14 23.28 -3.81
CA LEU A 552 -41.63 24.13 -4.91
C LEU A 552 -40.54 25.05 -5.45
N VAL A 553 -39.67 25.57 -4.58
CA VAL A 553 -38.57 26.45 -4.96
C VAL A 553 -37.39 25.67 -5.56
N ARG A 554 -37.15 24.43 -5.10
CA ARG A 554 -36.06 23.58 -5.62
C ARG A 554 -36.41 22.87 -6.92
N SER A 555 -37.68 22.60 -7.18
CA SER A 555 -38.09 22.01 -8.44
C SER A 555 -37.99 23.04 -9.56
N GLU A 556 -37.37 22.67 -10.68
CA GLU A 556 -37.33 23.52 -11.87
C GLU A 556 -38.49 23.25 -12.83
N SER A 557 -39.46 22.44 -12.43
CA SER A 557 -40.59 22.08 -13.26
C SER A 557 -41.57 23.24 -13.41
N HIS A 558 -42.26 23.33 -14.54
CA HIS A 558 -43.41 24.20 -14.67
C HIS A 558 -44.50 23.89 -13.63
N SER A 559 -44.71 22.62 -13.27
CA SER A 559 -45.66 22.21 -12.23
C SER A 559 -45.36 22.82 -10.87
N SER A 560 -44.08 23.01 -10.52
CA SER A 560 -43.69 23.65 -9.27
C SER A 560 -44.06 25.13 -9.24
N CYS A 561 -43.98 25.83 -10.38
CA CYS A 561 -44.43 27.22 -10.50
C CYS A 561 -45.96 27.32 -10.35
N VAL A 562 -46.70 26.35 -10.89
CA VAL A 562 -48.16 26.24 -10.74
C VAL A 562 -48.54 26.02 -9.27
N GLU A 563 -47.93 25.05 -8.60
CA GLU A 563 -48.19 24.76 -7.20
C GLU A 563 -47.70 25.89 -6.27
N PHE A 564 -46.60 26.57 -6.61
CA PHE A 564 -46.13 27.72 -5.86
C PHE A 564 -47.09 28.91 -5.98
N ALA A 565 -47.60 29.17 -7.19
CA ALA A 565 -48.68 30.14 -7.39
C ALA A 565 -49.92 29.75 -6.59
N ARG A 566 -50.33 28.48 -6.60
CA ARG A 566 -51.47 28.00 -5.82
C ARG A 566 -51.28 28.19 -4.32
N LEU A 567 -50.10 27.87 -3.78
CA LEU A 567 -49.76 28.06 -2.37
C LEU A 567 -49.89 29.54 -1.95
N LEU A 568 -49.32 30.46 -2.74
CA LEU A 568 -49.41 31.89 -2.46
C LEU A 568 -50.84 32.42 -2.62
N ALA A 569 -51.57 31.95 -3.64
CA ALA A 569 -52.95 32.37 -3.91
C ALA A 569 -53.91 31.92 -2.82
N GLN A 570 -53.80 30.67 -2.36
CA GLN A 570 -54.58 30.14 -1.24
C GLN A 570 -54.30 30.92 0.05
N ARG A 571 -53.03 31.25 0.34
CA ARG A 571 -52.70 32.08 1.51
C ARG A 571 -53.31 33.47 1.43
N GLN A 572 -53.31 34.09 0.25
CA GLN A 572 -53.95 35.39 0.04
C GLN A 572 -55.48 35.31 0.19
N GLN A 573 -56.12 34.26 -0.31
CA GLN A 573 -57.55 33.99 -0.12
C GLN A 573 -57.91 33.77 1.38
N LEU A 574 -57.01 33.12 2.13
CA LEU A 574 -57.11 32.90 3.58
C LEU A 574 -56.71 34.13 4.42
N ARG A 575 -56.37 35.27 3.80
CA ARG A 575 -55.92 36.52 4.46
C ARG A 575 -54.65 36.40 5.30
N CYS A 576 -53.77 35.43 4.99
CA CYS A 576 -52.44 35.35 5.57
C CYS A 576 -51.49 36.38 4.93
N TYR A 577 -50.53 36.90 5.70
CA TYR A 577 -49.49 37.78 5.14
C TYR A 577 -48.56 36.98 4.21
N THR A 578 -48.29 37.54 3.03
CA THR A 578 -47.34 37.02 2.06
C THR A 578 -46.36 38.14 1.72
N HIS A 579 -45.09 37.97 2.10
CA HIS A 579 -44.07 38.99 1.86
C HIS A 579 -43.83 39.19 0.35
N GLN A 580 -43.56 40.43 -0.07
CA GLN A 580 -43.40 40.81 -1.47
C GLN A 580 -42.26 40.05 -2.18
N CYS A 581 -41.21 39.68 -1.45
CA CYS A 581 -40.08 38.90 -1.99
C CYS A 581 -40.50 37.53 -2.55
N TRP A 582 -41.55 36.91 -1.99
CA TRP A 582 -42.08 35.63 -2.48
C TRP A 582 -42.85 35.79 -3.79
N HIS A 583 -43.56 36.90 -3.96
CA HIS A 583 -44.19 37.26 -5.23
C HIS A 583 -43.15 37.55 -6.31
N GLN A 584 -42.06 38.23 -5.96
CA GLN A 584 -40.93 38.48 -6.85
C GLN A 584 -40.24 37.18 -7.27
N LEU A 585 -39.99 36.26 -6.33
CA LEU A 585 -39.42 34.95 -6.61
C LEU A 585 -40.32 34.12 -7.55
N LEU A 586 -41.63 34.08 -7.28
CA LEU A 586 -42.60 33.40 -8.15
C LEU A 586 -42.62 34.03 -9.56
N PHE A 587 -42.71 35.35 -9.65
CA PHE A 587 -42.74 36.05 -10.93
C PHE A 587 -41.46 35.83 -11.74
N PHE A 588 -40.29 35.90 -11.10
CA PHE A 588 -39.02 35.59 -11.72
C PHE A 588 -38.99 34.17 -12.29
N ARG A 589 -39.47 33.18 -11.53
CA ARG A 589 -39.56 31.77 -11.98
C ARG A 589 -40.53 31.58 -13.14
N LEU A 590 -41.64 32.33 -13.16
CA LEU A 590 -42.60 32.33 -14.29
C LEU A 590 -41.97 32.98 -15.54
N LEU A 591 -41.22 34.07 -15.38
CA LEU A 591 -40.59 34.82 -16.47
C LEU A 591 -39.47 34.02 -17.15
N GLN A 592 -38.68 33.28 -16.37
CA GLN A 592 -37.67 32.35 -16.91
C GLN A 592 -38.30 31.31 -17.86
N ARG A 593 -39.59 31.01 -17.70
CA ARG A 593 -40.34 30.01 -18.47
C ARG A 593 -41.37 30.65 -19.40
N ARG A 594 -41.31 31.96 -19.66
CA ARG A 594 -42.38 32.67 -20.40
C ARG A 594 -42.62 32.14 -21.83
N GLN A 595 -41.61 31.55 -22.46
CA GLN A 595 -41.67 31.13 -23.86
C GLN A 595 -42.53 29.88 -24.03
N ASP A 596 -42.54 29.00 -23.05
CA ASP A 596 -43.13 27.67 -23.12
C ASP A 596 -44.11 27.36 -21.99
N LEU A 597 -44.12 28.10 -20.88
CA LEU A 597 -45.02 27.85 -19.73
C LEU A 597 -46.49 27.75 -20.13
N LEU A 598 -46.99 28.67 -20.96
CA LEU A 598 -48.39 28.64 -21.42
C LEU A 598 -48.67 27.49 -22.38
N ALA A 599 -47.70 27.15 -23.24
CA ALA A 599 -47.83 26.01 -24.15
C ALA A 599 -47.67 24.66 -23.43
N TRP A 600 -46.85 24.61 -22.38
CA TRP A 600 -46.62 23.46 -21.51
C TRP A 600 -47.85 23.18 -20.68
N SER A 601 -48.36 24.20 -19.99
CA SER A 601 -49.53 24.08 -19.13
C SER A 601 -50.77 23.62 -19.89
N ALA A 602 -50.97 24.12 -21.12
CA ALA A 602 -52.05 23.67 -21.99
C ALA A 602 -51.90 22.21 -22.48
N ALA A 603 -50.69 21.65 -22.44
CA ALA A 603 -50.42 20.28 -22.86
C ALA A 603 -50.36 19.28 -21.69
N GLU A 604 -49.81 19.69 -20.56
CA GLU A 604 -49.39 18.80 -19.48
C GLU A 604 -50.31 18.87 -18.25
N LEU A 605 -51.06 19.96 -18.07
CA LEU A 605 -52.02 20.03 -16.97
C LEU A 605 -53.34 19.36 -17.35
N PRO A 606 -53.90 18.50 -16.48
CA PRO A 606 -55.29 18.09 -16.59
C PRO A 606 -56.19 19.32 -16.67
N LEU A 607 -57.26 19.24 -17.46
CA LEU A 607 -58.13 20.38 -17.76
C LEU A 607 -58.56 21.16 -16.50
N GLN A 608 -58.97 20.46 -15.44
CA GLN A 608 -59.37 21.09 -14.17
C GLN A 608 -58.23 21.87 -13.50
N ASN A 609 -57.00 21.36 -13.58
CA ASN A 609 -55.82 21.99 -13.00
C ASN A 609 -55.35 23.18 -13.83
N PHE A 610 -55.49 23.12 -15.17
CA PHE A 610 -55.21 24.25 -16.04
C PHE A 610 -56.14 25.44 -15.73
N VAL A 611 -57.43 25.18 -15.62
CA VAL A 611 -58.44 26.21 -15.27
C VAL A 611 -58.17 26.79 -13.87
N GLN A 612 -57.85 25.95 -12.88
CA GLN A 612 -57.51 26.42 -11.54
C GLN A 612 -56.24 27.29 -11.53
N TRP A 613 -55.21 26.88 -12.28
CA TRP A 613 -53.96 27.64 -12.39
C TRP A 613 -54.18 29.03 -13.00
N VAL A 614 -55.01 29.11 -14.04
CA VAL A 614 -55.43 30.38 -14.67
C VAL A 614 -56.13 31.29 -13.65
N HIS A 615 -56.95 30.72 -12.76
CA HIS A 615 -57.61 31.46 -11.68
C HIS A 615 -56.64 31.91 -10.58
N ASP A 616 -55.68 31.06 -10.18
CA ASP A 616 -54.68 31.36 -9.15
C ASP A 616 -53.77 32.53 -9.57
N LEU A 617 -53.33 32.57 -10.83
CA LEU A 617 -52.56 33.69 -11.38
C LEU A 617 -53.38 34.99 -11.43
N ARG A 618 -54.66 34.92 -11.78
CA ARG A 618 -55.56 36.08 -11.76
C ARG A 618 -55.70 36.64 -10.33
N ALA A 619 -55.81 35.77 -9.32
CA ALA A 619 -55.91 36.21 -7.92
C ALA A 619 -54.63 36.92 -7.41
N LEU A 620 -53.45 36.42 -7.79
CA LEU A 620 -52.15 36.96 -7.34
C LEU A 620 -51.77 38.28 -8.01
N PHE A 621 -52.10 38.45 -9.30
CA PHE A 621 -51.55 39.54 -10.13
C PHE A 621 -52.60 40.52 -10.68
N SER A 622 -53.91 40.26 -10.53
CA SER A 622 -54.96 41.16 -11.07
C SER A 622 -55.50 42.21 -10.08
N GLN A 623 -54.92 42.37 -8.89
CA GLN A 623 -55.33 43.45 -7.97
C GLN A 623 -54.59 44.77 -8.28
N PRO A 624 -55.29 45.85 -8.71
CA PRO A 624 -54.72 47.18 -8.69
C PRO A 624 -54.67 47.65 -7.23
N LYS A 625 -53.52 47.57 -6.58
CA LYS A 625 -53.35 48.17 -5.26
C LYS A 625 -53.34 49.68 -5.40
N GLY A 626 -54.45 50.31 -5.02
CA GLY A 626 -54.48 51.73 -4.69
C GLY A 626 -53.55 51.99 -3.51
N GLY A 627 -52.57 52.88 -3.69
CA GLY A 627 -51.64 53.32 -2.65
C GLY A 627 -50.22 53.47 -3.19
N GLY A 628 -49.79 54.71 -3.39
CA GLY A 628 -48.56 55.07 -4.09
C GLY A 628 -47.29 54.51 -3.47
N SER A 629 -46.55 53.74 -4.26
CA SER A 629 -45.10 53.80 -4.30
C SER A 629 -44.67 53.54 -5.74
N SER A 630 -43.98 54.51 -6.34
CA SER A 630 -43.76 54.65 -7.77
C SER A 630 -42.67 53.74 -8.37
N ASP A 631 -42.21 52.71 -7.66
CA ASP A 631 -41.11 51.83 -8.14
C ASP A 631 -41.47 50.34 -8.27
N ALA A 632 -42.74 49.96 -8.11
CA ALA A 632 -43.20 48.60 -8.40
C ALA A 632 -43.32 48.36 -9.91
N SER A 633 -42.17 48.18 -10.54
CA SER A 633 -41.99 47.90 -11.97
C SER A 633 -42.73 46.61 -12.40
N ARG A 634 -43.69 46.77 -13.32
CA ARG A 634 -43.98 45.87 -14.46
C ARG A 634 -44.14 44.35 -14.21
N MET A 635 -45.06 43.93 -13.34
CA MET A 635 -45.54 42.53 -13.36
C MET A 635 -46.91 42.45 -14.04
N SER A 636 -46.94 42.39 -15.38
CA SER A 636 -48.20 42.20 -16.12
C SER A 636 -48.42 40.72 -16.45
N PRO A 637 -49.59 40.12 -16.15
CA PRO A 637 -49.94 38.77 -16.61
C PRO A 637 -49.90 38.62 -18.14
N SER A 638 -50.04 39.73 -18.88
CA SER A 638 -49.92 39.74 -20.33
C SER A 638 -48.50 39.39 -20.81
N ASP A 639 -47.47 39.66 -20.00
CA ASP A 639 -46.08 39.31 -20.31
C ASP A 639 -45.84 37.78 -20.29
N LEU A 640 -46.81 37.02 -19.76
CA LEU A 640 -46.83 35.55 -19.70
C LEU A 640 -47.82 34.93 -20.72
N GLY A 641 -48.43 35.73 -21.59
CA GLY A 641 -49.29 35.26 -22.69
C GLY A 641 -50.78 35.05 -22.36
N PHE A 642 -51.23 35.47 -21.18
CA PHE A 642 -52.63 35.44 -20.77
C PHE A 642 -53.38 36.69 -21.25
N THR A 643 -53.95 36.64 -22.47
CA THR A 643 -54.70 37.75 -23.09
C THR A 643 -56.23 37.62 -22.89
N PRO A 644 -57.00 38.72 -22.95
CA PRO A 644 -58.46 38.71 -22.81
C PRO A 644 -59.18 37.77 -23.79
N GLU A 645 -58.71 37.68 -25.03
CA GLU A 645 -59.33 36.88 -26.10
C GLU A 645 -59.20 35.38 -25.83
N ARG A 646 -58.07 34.95 -25.24
CA ARG A 646 -57.83 33.56 -24.86
C ARG A 646 -58.69 33.13 -23.68
N TYR A 647 -58.93 34.03 -22.74
CA TYR A 647 -59.88 33.77 -21.65
C TYR A 647 -61.28 33.44 -22.18
N GLN A 648 -61.74 34.15 -23.22
CA GLN A 648 -63.05 33.91 -23.83
C GLN A 648 -63.15 32.56 -24.57
N TRP A 649 -62.09 32.15 -25.29
CA TRP A 649 -62.04 30.86 -25.98
C TRP A 649 -62.03 29.66 -25.02
N TRP A 650 -61.32 29.78 -23.90
CA TRP A 650 -61.31 28.75 -22.86
C TRP A 650 -62.70 28.53 -22.24
N ASP A 651 -63.51 29.59 -22.12
CA ASP A 651 -64.91 29.47 -21.68
C ASP A 651 -65.75 28.68 -22.70
N VAL A 652 -65.58 28.87 -24.02
CA VAL A 652 -66.32 28.14 -25.07
C VAL A 652 -66.02 26.64 -25.05
N LEU A 653 -64.74 26.26 -24.98
CA LEU A 653 -64.33 24.85 -24.90
C LEU A 653 -64.86 24.15 -23.64
N GLN A 654 -64.86 24.85 -22.51
CA GLN A 654 -65.32 24.31 -21.23
C GLN A 654 -66.84 24.11 -21.19
N TYR A 655 -67.62 25.06 -21.69
CA TYR A 655 -69.07 25.06 -21.51
C TYR A 655 -69.88 24.46 -22.68
N GLN A 656 -69.36 24.43 -23.92
CA GLN A 656 -70.12 23.96 -25.09
C GLN A 656 -69.71 22.58 -25.64
N TYR A 657 -68.43 22.22 -25.60
CA TYR A 657 -67.89 20.98 -26.21
C TYR A 657 -67.28 19.98 -25.21
N GLY A 658 -67.71 20.03 -23.95
CA GLY A 658 -67.06 19.34 -22.82
C GLY A 658 -66.81 17.84 -23.01
N SER A 659 -67.72 17.08 -23.62
CA SER A 659 -67.53 15.63 -23.85
C SER A 659 -66.59 15.31 -25.02
N ALA A 660 -66.63 16.06 -26.12
CA ALA A 660 -65.66 15.92 -27.20
C ALA A 660 -64.24 16.29 -26.73
N VAL A 661 -64.13 17.35 -25.91
CA VAL A 661 -62.88 17.75 -25.26
C VAL A 661 -62.38 16.67 -24.29
N ALA A 662 -63.27 15.98 -23.56
CA ALA A 662 -62.88 14.87 -22.68
C ALA A 662 -62.33 13.66 -23.45
N ILE A 663 -62.94 13.30 -24.60
CA ILE A 663 -62.46 12.22 -25.47
C ILE A 663 -61.10 12.59 -26.08
N LEU A 664 -60.94 13.81 -26.57
CA LEU A 664 -59.68 14.31 -27.10
C LEU A 664 -58.60 14.37 -26.01
N ALA A 665 -58.93 14.82 -24.80
CA ALA A 665 -58.01 14.86 -23.67
C ALA A 665 -57.55 13.45 -23.25
N HIS A 666 -58.45 12.45 -23.27
CA HIS A 666 -58.09 11.06 -23.00
C HIS A 666 -57.09 10.50 -24.04
N LEU A 667 -57.33 10.78 -25.33
CA LEU A 667 -56.45 10.35 -26.42
C LEU A 667 -55.11 11.09 -26.42
N HIS A 668 -55.10 12.36 -26.00
CA HIS A 668 -53.88 13.14 -25.81
C HIS A 668 -53.04 12.61 -24.63
N GLN A 669 -53.69 12.18 -23.54
CA GLN A 669 -53.01 11.50 -22.42
C GLN A 669 -52.36 10.17 -22.84
N GLU A 670 -52.89 9.49 -23.87
CA GLU A 670 -52.24 8.33 -24.50
C GLU A 670 -51.10 8.72 -25.48
N GLY A 671 -50.74 10.00 -25.57
CA GLY A 671 -49.66 10.52 -26.40
C GLY A 671 -50.00 10.61 -27.89
N ARG A 672 -51.29 10.59 -28.27
CA ARG A 672 -51.72 10.49 -29.67
C ARG A 672 -52.46 11.75 -30.12
N GLY A 673 -51.73 12.62 -30.82
CA GLY A 673 -52.22 13.90 -31.34
C GLY A 673 -51.84 15.09 -30.47
N ASN A 674 -51.63 16.25 -31.09
CA ASN A 674 -51.25 17.48 -30.42
C ASN A 674 -52.46 18.39 -30.25
N LEU A 675 -52.97 18.54 -29.02
CA LEU A 675 -54.08 19.45 -28.71
C LEU A 675 -53.64 20.90 -28.42
N LYS A 676 -52.32 21.20 -28.41
CA LYS A 676 -51.79 22.51 -28.01
C LYS A 676 -52.44 23.67 -28.75
N TRP A 677 -52.71 23.51 -30.04
CA TRP A 677 -53.31 24.56 -30.87
C TRP A 677 -54.81 24.75 -30.57
N LEU A 678 -55.52 23.69 -30.19
CA LEU A 678 -56.93 23.74 -29.84
C LEU A 678 -57.17 24.67 -28.64
N TRP A 679 -56.24 24.72 -27.68
CA TRP A 679 -56.34 25.60 -26.51
C TRP A 679 -55.92 27.04 -26.78
N LEU A 680 -55.17 27.30 -27.86
CA LEU A 680 -54.55 28.60 -28.10
C LEU A 680 -55.33 29.48 -29.09
N GLN A 681 -56.17 28.88 -29.95
CA GLN A 681 -56.98 29.58 -30.95
C GLN A 681 -58.16 28.72 -31.48
N GLU A 682 -59.22 29.38 -31.94
CA GLU A 682 -60.39 28.76 -32.59
C GLU A 682 -60.14 28.49 -34.08
N ILE A 683 -60.48 27.29 -34.58
CA ILE A 683 -60.37 26.91 -36.02
C ILE A 683 -61.70 26.27 -36.50
N PRO A 684 -62.34 26.76 -37.58
CA PRO A 684 -63.70 26.36 -37.98
C PRO A 684 -63.93 24.86 -38.23
N GLU A 685 -63.06 24.18 -38.97
CA GLU A 685 -63.20 22.76 -39.35
C GLU A 685 -63.08 21.81 -38.16
N THR A 686 -62.55 22.30 -37.04
CA THR A 686 -62.46 21.57 -35.77
C THR A 686 -63.84 21.33 -35.16
N THR A 687 -64.81 22.21 -35.42
CA THR A 687 -66.19 22.03 -34.92
C THR A 687 -66.88 20.80 -35.52
N VAL A 688 -66.62 20.49 -36.80
CA VAL A 688 -67.17 19.30 -37.49
C VAL A 688 -66.59 18.00 -36.89
N LEU A 689 -65.30 17.99 -36.56
CA LEU A 689 -64.69 16.85 -35.85
C LEU A 689 -65.21 16.73 -34.42
N LEU A 690 -65.32 17.86 -33.70
CA LEU A 690 -65.88 17.91 -32.36
C LEU A 690 -67.31 17.37 -32.36
N ASP A 691 -68.12 17.67 -33.39
CA ASP A 691 -69.48 17.12 -33.54
C ASP A 691 -69.51 15.60 -33.81
N ILE A 692 -68.58 15.06 -34.62
CA ILE A 692 -68.45 13.61 -34.86
C ILE A 692 -68.06 12.87 -33.57
N LEU A 693 -67.24 13.48 -32.72
CA LEU A 693 -66.77 12.92 -31.44
C LEU A 693 -67.78 13.14 -30.30
N GLN A 694 -68.51 14.26 -30.30
CA GLN A 694 -69.54 14.60 -29.32
C GLN A 694 -70.69 13.57 -29.29
N ASN A 695 -70.95 12.91 -30.43
CA ASN A 695 -72.03 11.91 -30.60
C ASN A 695 -71.60 10.45 -30.31
N GLN A 696 -70.45 10.21 -29.69
CA GLN A 696 -69.87 8.86 -29.50
C GLN A 696 -69.83 8.40 -28.02
N HIS A 697 -69.88 7.07 -27.81
CA HIS A 697 -69.79 6.45 -26.47
C HIS A 697 -68.58 5.49 -26.27
N LYS A 698 -67.83 5.10 -27.32
CA LYS A 698 -66.66 4.19 -27.22
C LYS A 698 -65.54 4.55 -28.23
N ILE A 699 -64.29 4.47 -27.78
CA ILE A 699 -63.07 4.72 -28.58
C ILE A 699 -62.57 3.39 -29.17
N LEU A 700 -62.29 3.35 -30.48
CA LEU A 700 -61.71 2.17 -31.13
C LEU A 700 -60.17 2.24 -31.17
N PRO A 701 -59.44 1.10 -31.13
CA PRO A 701 -57.97 1.09 -31.21
C PRO A 701 -57.41 1.78 -32.46
N GLN A 702 -58.16 1.81 -33.56
CA GLN A 702 -57.77 2.43 -34.82
C GLN A 702 -57.92 3.97 -34.79
N ASP A 703 -58.85 4.49 -33.97
CA ASP A 703 -59.03 5.94 -33.79
C ASP A 703 -57.73 6.58 -33.27
N SER A 704 -56.99 5.85 -32.44
CA SER A 704 -55.71 6.27 -31.87
C SER A 704 -54.59 6.47 -32.91
N ILE A 705 -54.63 5.78 -34.05
CA ILE A 705 -53.66 5.96 -35.16
C ILE A 705 -54.06 7.15 -36.01
N LEU A 706 -55.34 7.32 -36.28
CA LEU A 706 -55.85 8.46 -37.05
C LEU A 706 -55.65 9.79 -36.32
N MET A 707 -55.77 9.77 -35.00
CA MET A 707 -55.48 10.94 -34.17
C MET A 707 -53.99 11.30 -34.11
N SER A 708 -53.08 10.42 -34.52
CA SER A 708 -51.66 10.79 -34.67
C SER A 708 -51.42 11.78 -35.82
N PHE A 709 -52.31 11.79 -36.82
CA PHE A 709 -52.30 12.75 -37.93
C PHE A 709 -53.08 14.03 -37.61
N PHE A 710 -53.60 14.17 -36.38
CA PHE A 710 -54.44 15.29 -35.98
C PHE A 710 -53.62 16.59 -35.91
N GLN A 711 -53.80 17.43 -36.93
CA GLN A 711 -53.09 18.69 -37.15
C GLN A 711 -54.09 19.78 -37.58
N PRO A 712 -53.77 21.08 -37.35
CA PRO A 712 -54.67 22.21 -37.62
C PRO A 712 -54.88 22.51 -39.12
N GLU A 713 -54.53 21.60 -40.03
CA GLU A 713 -54.68 21.79 -41.47
C GLU A 713 -56.08 21.32 -41.93
N PRO A 714 -56.90 22.18 -42.58
CA PRO A 714 -58.26 21.85 -42.99
C PRO A 714 -58.36 20.59 -43.89
N TYR A 715 -57.36 20.38 -44.75
CA TYR A 715 -57.28 19.23 -45.64
C TYR A 715 -57.07 17.92 -44.87
N THR A 716 -56.13 17.92 -43.92
CA THR A 716 -55.81 16.77 -43.07
C THR A 716 -56.99 16.39 -42.16
N LEU A 717 -57.68 17.38 -41.60
CA LEU A 717 -58.90 17.19 -40.81
C LEU A 717 -60.01 16.52 -41.62
N THR A 718 -60.20 16.95 -42.87
CA THR A 718 -61.18 16.34 -43.80
C THR A 718 -60.85 14.87 -44.09
N LEU A 719 -59.58 14.55 -44.33
CA LEU A 719 -59.12 13.18 -44.58
C LEU A 719 -59.30 12.28 -43.35
N ILE A 720 -59.02 12.77 -42.14
CA ILE A 720 -59.26 12.04 -40.88
C ILE A 720 -60.74 11.70 -40.73
N CYS A 721 -61.63 12.66 -41.00
CA CYS A 721 -63.08 12.43 -40.96
C CYS A 721 -63.53 11.34 -41.96
N LEU A 722 -62.94 11.30 -43.16
CA LEU A 722 -63.24 10.28 -44.18
C LEU A 722 -62.78 8.87 -43.78
N VAL A 723 -61.58 8.73 -43.18
CA VAL A 723 -61.09 7.41 -42.74
C VAL A 723 -61.84 6.91 -41.50
N LEU A 724 -62.18 7.79 -40.56
CA LEU A 724 -63.01 7.45 -39.39
C LEU A 724 -64.41 6.99 -39.82
N ALA A 725 -65.01 7.66 -40.80
CA ALA A 725 -66.27 7.22 -41.39
C ALA A 725 -66.14 5.85 -42.06
N GLY A 726 -65.02 5.61 -42.76
CA GLY A 726 -64.67 4.35 -43.42
C GLY A 726 -64.53 3.16 -42.47
N LEU A 727 -63.66 3.24 -41.46
CA LEU A 727 -63.44 2.17 -40.48
C LEU A 727 -64.72 1.71 -39.77
N ARG A 728 -65.68 2.63 -39.64
CA ARG A 728 -66.94 2.38 -38.94
C ARG A 728 -68.03 1.81 -39.84
N ARG A 729 -67.92 1.94 -41.17
CA ARG A 729 -69.01 1.63 -42.12
C ARG A 729 -68.59 0.80 -43.36
N ALA A 730 -67.31 0.47 -43.51
CA ALA A 730 -66.74 -0.34 -44.59
C ALA A 730 -67.14 -1.84 -44.52
N ALA A 731 -67.10 -2.53 -45.66
CA ALA A 731 -67.27 -3.98 -45.76
C ALA A 731 -66.16 -4.76 -45.00
N PRO A 732 -66.38 -6.04 -44.61
CA PRO A 732 -65.45 -6.79 -43.75
C PRO A 732 -64.00 -6.85 -44.25
N LEU A 733 -63.82 -7.08 -45.56
CA LEU A 733 -62.49 -7.18 -46.16
C LEU A 733 -61.78 -5.82 -46.21
N GLY A 734 -62.51 -4.74 -46.54
CA GLY A 734 -61.98 -3.37 -46.52
C GLY A 734 -61.64 -2.89 -45.11
N LYS A 735 -62.44 -3.32 -44.12
CA LYS A 735 -62.13 -3.12 -42.70
C LYS A 735 -60.85 -3.85 -42.30
N MET A 736 -60.69 -5.13 -42.67
CA MET A 736 -59.46 -5.88 -42.42
C MET A 736 -58.23 -5.23 -43.09
N ALA A 737 -58.38 -4.71 -44.31
CA ALA A 737 -57.31 -4.00 -45.01
C ALA A 737 -56.90 -2.71 -44.26
N LEU A 738 -57.87 -1.90 -43.85
CA LEU A 738 -57.63 -0.68 -43.06
C LEU A 738 -57.01 -0.99 -41.69
N GLU A 739 -57.49 -2.03 -41.00
CA GLU A 739 -56.94 -2.48 -39.72
C GLU A 739 -55.51 -3.00 -39.86
N SER A 740 -55.23 -3.76 -40.92
CA SER A 740 -53.89 -4.27 -41.24
C SER A 740 -52.92 -3.13 -41.54
N MET A 741 -53.36 -2.12 -42.31
CA MET A 741 -52.55 -0.94 -42.60
C MET A 741 -52.31 -0.10 -41.33
N CYS A 742 -53.33 0.08 -40.49
CA CYS A 742 -53.21 0.74 -39.19
C CYS A 742 -52.19 0.02 -38.29
N ALA A 743 -52.28 -1.31 -38.17
CA ALA A 743 -51.36 -2.09 -37.35
C ALA A 743 -49.90 -1.98 -37.80
N ARG A 744 -49.64 -1.97 -39.12
CA ARG A 744 -48.30 -1.81 -39.70
C ARG A 744 -47.75 -0.41 -39.55
N GLU A 745 -48.60 0.61 -39.63
CA GLU A 745 -48.21 2.00 -39.37
C GLU A 745 -47.72 2.18 -37.92
N LYS A 746 -48.34 1.47 -36.97
CA LYS A 746 -47.86 1.47 -35.58
C LYS A 746 -46.46 0.87 -35.42
N GLN A 747 -46.05 -0.05 -36.31
CA GLN A 747 -44.74 -0.72 -36.28
C GLN A 747 -43.62 0.11 -36.93
N LEU A 748 -43.97 1.08 -37.79
CA LEU A 748 -43.04 2.03 -38.41
C LEU A 748 -42.29 2.88 -37.38
N GLY A 749 -42.98 3.38 -36.35
CA GLY A 749 -42.38 4.20 -35.29
C GLY A 749 -41.33 3.48 -34.43
N GLY A 750 -41.32 2.14 -34.45
CA GLY A 750 -40.32 1.31 -33.77
C GLY A 750 -39.15 0.87 -34.66
N GLY A 751 -39.08 1.35 -35.91
CA GLY A 751 -38.06 0.95 -36.89
C GLY A 751 -38.21 -0.50 -37.40
N LYS A 752 -39.32 -1.18 -37.09
CA LYS A 752 -39.55 -2.59 -37.42
C LYS A 752 -40.22 -2.80 -38.77
N TRP A 753 -40.83 -1.77 -39.34
CA TRP A 753 -41.54 -1.84 -40.61
C TRP A 753 -41.13 -0.69 -41.53
N ASN A 754 -41.01 -0.95 -42.84
CA ASN A 754 -40.53 0.03 -43.82
C ASN A 754 -41.69 0.75 -44.54
N ARG A 755 -41.55 2.06 -44.74
CA ARG A 755 -42.58 2.92 -45.38
C ARG A 755 -42.83 2.56 -46.85
N GLN A 756 -41.79 2.15 -47.58
CA GLN A 756 -41.93 1.66 -48.96
C GLN A 756 -42.73 0.36 -49.01
N ALA A 757 -42.59 -0.51 -47.99
CA ALA A 757 -43.41 -1.72 -47.89
C ALA A 757 -44.90 -1.39 -47.65
N THR A 758 -45.19 -0.38 -46.81
CA THR A 758 -46.56 0.13 -46.61
C THR A 758 -47.16 0.70 -47.89
N GLN A 759 -46.37 1.39 -48.71
CA GLN A 759 -46.80 1.90 -50.02
C GLN A 759 -47.20 0.78 -50.98
N ILE A 760 -46.38 -0.26 -51.10
CA ILE A 760 -46.67 -1.42 -51.94
C ILE A 760 -47.91 -2.17 -51.43
N LEU A 761 -48.04 -2.36 -50.12
CA LEU A 761 -49.22 -3.01 -49.53
C LEU A 761 -50.51 -2.21 -49.73
N SER A 762 -50.48 -0.89 -49.54
CA SER A 762 -51.62 -0.02 -49.84
C SER A 762 -52.05 -0.17 -51.29
N TYR A 763 -51.09 -0.13 -52.21
CA TYR A 763 -51.36 -0.30 -53.63
C TYR A 763 -52.00 -1.66 -53.95
N CYS A 764 -51.49 -2.74 -53.37
CA CYS A 764 -52.04 -4.09 -53.55
C CYS A 764 -53.47 -4.21 -53.00
N TRP A 765 -53.75 -3.68 -51.80
CA TRP A 765 -55.09 -3.70 -51.22
C TRP A 765 -56.10 -2.90 -52.06
N ARG A 766 -55.71 -1.70 -52.53
CA ARG A 766 -56.57 -0.87 -53.39
C ARG A 766 -56.88 -1.50 -54.74
N ARG A 767 -56.04 -2.44 -55.22
CA ARG A 767 -56.26 -3.19 -56.47
C ARG A 767 -56.80 -4.60 -56.27
N SER A 768 -57.13 -4.97 -55.04
CA SER A 768 -57.80 -6.24 -54.78
C SER A 768 -59.19 -6.21 -55.40
N SER A 769 -59.49 -7.18 -56.27
CA SER A 769 -60.79 -7.33 -56.93
C SER A 769 -61.96 -7.44 -55.95
N GLU A 770 -61.68 -7.84 -54.71
CA GLU A 770 -62.68 -7.99 -53.65
C GLU A 770 -62.98 -6.66 -52.91
N ILE A 771 -62.09 -5.66 -52.98
CA ILE A 771 -62.28 -4.33 -52.36
C ILE A 771 -62.86 -3.31 -53.35
N ASP A 772 -62.61 -3.49 -54.65
CA ASP A 772 -62.97 -2.54 -55.71
C ASP A 772 -64.50 -2.33 -55.88
N THR A 773 -65.33 -3.15 -55.23
CA THR A 773 -66.80 -3.07 -55.25
C THR A 773 -67.43 -2.23 -54.13
N ASP A 774 -66.65 -1.80 -53.12
CA ASP A 774 -67.12 -0.97 -52.00
C ASP A 774 -66.51 0.43 -52.03
N ASP A 775 -67.29 1.42 -52.49
CA ASP A 775 -66.89 2.83 -52.58
C ASP A 775 -66.41 3.41 -51.26
N LEU A 776 -66.98 2.96 -50.14
CA LEU A 776 -66.63 3.49 -48.82
C LEU A 776 -65.28 2.95 -48.35
N SER A 777 -65.02 1.65 -48.52
CA SER A 777 -63.70 1.04 -48.29
C SER A 777 -62.63 1.65 -49.19
N ARG A 778 -62.97 1.89 -50.46
CA ARG A 778 -62.06 2.49 -51.44
C ARG A 778 -61.68 3.92 -51.07
N ASN A 779 -62.67 4.75 -50.74
CA ASN A 779 -62.44 6.14 -50.34
C ASN A 779 -61.69 6.23 -49.02
N ALA A 780 -61.96 5.32 -48.07
CA ALA A 780 -61.25 5.25 -46.80
C ALA A 780 -59.80 4.78 -46.96
N LEU A 781 -59.53 3.78 -47.79
CA LEU A 781 -58.16 3.33 -48.11
C LEU A 781 -57.38 4.40 -48.87
N TRP A 782 -58.03 5.11 -49.79
CA TRP A 782 -57.45 6.25 -50.48
C TRP A 782 -57.12 7.39 -49.50
N ALA A 783 -58.09 7.78 -48.66
CA ALA A 783 -57.90 8.84 -47.67
C ALA A 783 -56.81 8.48 -46.65
N PHE A 784 -56.73 7.21 -46.22
CA PHE A 784 -55.67 6.74 -45.33
C PHE A 784 -54.29 6.76 -46.03
N THR A 785 -54.24 6.39 -47.30
CA THR A 785 -53.00 6.46 -48.11
C THR A 785 -52.54 7.90 -48.32
N ALA A 786 -53.49 8.83 -48.51
CA ALA A 786 -53.23 10.26 -48.60
C ALA A 786 -52.71 10.84 -47.27
N LEU A 787 -53.30 10.44 -46.13
CA LEU A 787 -52.81 10.81 -44.79
C LEU A 787 -51.36 10.36 -44.56
N LEU A 788 -50.99 9.18 -45.08
CA LEU A 788 -49.63 8.65 -45.00
C LEU A 788 -48.66 9.27 -46.02
N GLY A 789 -49.13 10.14 -46.93
CA GLY A 789 -48.34 10.77 -47.98
C GLY A 789 -47.70 9.77 -48.95
N LEU A 790 -48.32 8.61 -49.16
CA LEU A 790 -47.77 7.53 -49.99
C LEU A 790 -48.12 7.76 -51.47
N LYS A 791 -47.16 7.49 -52.36
CA LYS A 791 -47.34 7.69 -53.81
C LYS A 791 -48.06 6.50 -54.43
N ASP A 792 -48.77 6.77 -55.52
CA ASP A 792 -49.50 5.74 -56.28
C ASP A 792 -48.64 5.08 -57.37
N ALA A 793 -47.42 4.69 -57.01
CA ALA A 793 -46.44 4.09 -57.92
C ALA A 793 -45.70 2.94 -57.24
N ILE A 794 -45.42 1.89 -58.02
CA ILE A 794 -44.56 0.76 -57.64
C ILE A 794 -43.19 0.98 -58.28
N ASP A 795 -42.13 0.84 -57.50
CA ASP A 795 -40.76 0.66 -57.99
C ASP A 795 -40.21 -0.71 -57.58
N ASP A 796 -39.26 -1.25 -58.36
CA ASP A 796 -38.68 -2.58 -58.13
C ASP A 796 -37.95 -2.65 -56.77
N HIS A 797 -37.39 -1.51 -56.33
CA HIS A 797 -36.75 -1.40 -55.04
C HIS A 797 -37.74 -1.53 -53.88
N GLY A 798 -38.89 -0.85 -53.94
CA GLY A 798 -39.94 -0.95 -52.94
C GLY A 798 -40.59 -2.33 -52.88
N LEU A 799 -40.69 -3.03 -54.02
CA LEU A 799 -41.10 -4.44 -54.07
C LEU A 799 -40.11 -5.35 -53.33
N GLN A 800 -38.81 -5.15 -53.55
CA GLN A 800 -37.75 -5.91 -52.87
C GLN A 800 -37.75 -5.63 -51.36
N VAL A 801 -37.90 -4.37 -50.96
CA VAL A 801 -38.00 -3.95 -49.55
C VAL A 801 -39.26 -4.52 -48.89
N ALA A 802 -40.40 -4.54 -49.59
CA ALA A 802 -41.63 -5.15 -49.11
C ALA A 802 -41.47 -6.66 -48.91
N ARG A 803 -40.81 -7.34 -49.85
CA ARG A 803 -40.47 -8.76 -49.75
C ARG A 803 -39.57 -9.03 -48.55
N GLU A 804 -38.51 -8.24 -48.35
CA GLU A 804 -37.59 -8.39 -47.23
C GLU A 804 -38.27 -8.15 -45.88
N CYS A 805 -39.13 -7.13 -45.77
CA CYS A 805 -39.91 -6.86 -44.55
C CYS A 805 -40.89 -8.01 -44.25
N LEU A 806 -41.59 -8.52 -45.26
CA LEU A 806 -42.49 -9.67 -45.10
C LEU A 806 -41.72 -10.95 -44.73
N MET A 807 -40.52 -11.16 -45.28
CA MET A 807 -39.64 -12.27 -44.91
C MET A 807 -39.07 -12.11 -43.49
N ALA A 808 -38.78 -10.88 -43.05
CA ALA A 808 -38.36 -10.58 -41.70
C ALA A 808 -39.50 -10.79 -40.69
N ASP A 809 -40.72 -10.41 -41.02
CA ASP A 809 -41.92 -10.74 -40.24
C ASP A 809 -42.13 -12.24 -40.16
N TYR A 810 -41.93 -12.95 -41.27
CA TYR A 810 -41.96 -14.40 -41.29
C TYR A 810 -40.86 -15.00 -40.39
N ALA A 811 -39.64 -14.47 -40.42
CA ALA A 811 -38.54 -14.90 -39.55
C ALA A 811 -38.80 -14.58 -38.08
N ASN A 812 -39.38 -13.42 -37.76
CA ASN A 812 -39.79 -13.03 -36.41
C ASN A 812 -40.93 -13.92 -35.91
N LEU A 813 -41.88 -14.29 -36.77
CA LEU A 813 -42.92 -15.26 -36.46
C LEU A 813 -42.30 -16.62 -36.14
N VAL A 814 -41.30 -17.06 -36.92
CA VAL A 814 -40.54 -18.30 -36.66
C VAL A 814 -39.75 -18.20 -35.34
N LEU A 815 -39.15 -17.05 -35.03
CA LEU A 815 -38.39 -16.85 -33.79
C LEU A 815 -39.29 -16.72 -32.56
N ALA A 816 -40.45 -16.08 -32.70
CA ALA A 816 -41.50 -16.06 -31.69
C ALA A 816 -42.07 -17.46 -31.45
N ALA A 817 -42.27 -18.25 -32.52
CA ALA A 817 -42.64 -19.66 -32.40
C ALA A 817 -41.53 -20.46 -31.69
N LYS A 818 -40.25 -20.17 -31.94
CA LYS A 818 -39.12 -20.77 -31.21
C LYS A 818 -39.09 -20.38 -29.73
N ASN A 819 -39.29 -19.11 -29.40
CA ASN A 819 -39.33 -18.65 -27.99
C ASN A 819 -40.55 -19.23 -27.26
N LEU A 820 -41.70 -19.31 -27.94
CA LEU A 820 -42.88 -20.00 -27.44
C LEU A 820 -42.57 -21.47 -27.17
N PHE A 821 -41.85 -22.13 -28.07
CA PHE A 821 -41.37 -23.50 -27.88
C PHE A 821 -40.39 -23.63 -26.69
N GLU A 822 -39.44 -22.71 -26.52
CA GLU A 822 -38.53 -22.69 -25.36
C GLU A 822 -39.27 -22.44 -24.04
N MET A 823 -40.27 -21.55 -24.03
CA MET A 823 -41.15 -21.32 -22.88
C MET A 823 -42.03 -22.55 -22.60
N GLN A 824 -42.54 -23.21 -23.64
CA GLN A 824 -43.29 -24.46 -23.52
C GLN A 824 -42.42 -25.54 -22.87
N VAL A 825 -41.15 -25.68 -23.29
CA VAL A 825 -40.18 -26.60 -22.68
C VAL A 825 -39.92 -26.24 -21.21
N LEU A 826 -39.75 -24.96 -20.88
CA LEU A 826 -39.56 -24.48 -19.49
C LEU A 826 -40.79 -24.75 -18.61
N LEU A 827 -42.00 -24.43 -19.10
CA LEU A 827 -43.25 -24.64 -18.37
C LEU A 827 -43.54 -26.13 -18.20
N GLN A 828 -43.36 -26.93 -19.24
CA GLN A 828 -43.47 -28.39 -19.18
C GLN A 828 -42.46 -29.00 -18.21
N SER A 829 -41.25 -28.45 -18.10
CA SER A 829 -40.25 -28.89 -17.11
C SER A 829 -40.62 -28.56 -15.66
N SER A 830 -41.52 -27.59 -15.44
CA SER A 830 -41.99 -27.19 -14.11
C SER A 830 -43.26 -27.95 -13.67
N ASP A 831 -44.24 -28.10 -14.56
CA ASP A 831 -45.50 -28.83 -14.34
C ASP A 831 -46.10 -29.22 -15.70
N ALA A 832 -45.72 -30.41 -16.18
CA ALA A 832 -46.12 -30.91 -17.50
C ALA A 832 -47.64 -31.01 -17.65
N ALA A 833 -48.35 -31.51 -16.64
CA ALA A 833 -49.78 -31.75 -16.73
C ALA A 833 -50.58 -30.44 -16.82
N ARG A 834 -50.25 -29.47 -15.95
CA ARG A 834 -50.93 -28.16 -15.95
C ARG A 834 -50.58 -27.33 -17.17
N THR A 835 -49.36 -27.47 -17.68
CA THR A 835 -48.92 -26.80 -18.91
C THR A 835 -49.64 -27.37 -20.12
N THR A 836 -49.78 -28.69 -20.25
CA THR A 836 -50.55 -29.29 -21.35
C THR A 836 -52.02 -28.85 -21.33
N THR A 837 -52.68 -28.81 -20.16
CA THR A 837 -54.06 -28.27 -20.06
C THR A 837 -54.14 -26.80 -20.44
N PHE A 838 -53.18 -25.99 -19.99
CA PHE A 838 -53.12 -24.56 -20.34
C PHE A 838 -52.86 -24.32 -21.83
N MET A 839 -52.02 -25.15 -22.47
CA MET A 839 -51.76 -25.07 -23.90
C MET A 839 -52.96 -25.53 -24.74
N GLU A 840 -53.71 -26.55 -24.29
CA GLU A 840 -54.99 -26.95 -24.89
C GLU A 840 -56.06 -25.86 -24.77
N GLU A 841 -56.18 -25.19 -23.62
CA GLU A 841 -57.10 -24.05 -23.42
C GLU A 841 -56.77 -22.87 -24.35
N LEU A 842 -55.48 -22.70 -24.69
CA LEU A 842 -55.00 -21.67 -25.62
C LEU A 842 -55.00 -22.14 -27.10
N GLY A 843 -55.31 -23.41 -27.37
CA GLY A 843 -55.35 -23.98 -28.71
C GLY A 843 -53.98 -24.14 -29.39
N VAL A 844 -52.90 -24.31 -28.62
CA VAL A 844 -51.53 -24.46 -29.13
C VAL A 844 -51.15 -25.94 -29.18
N GLU A 845 -50.78 -26.46 -30.36
CA GLU A 845 -50.37 -27.86 -30.55
C GLU A 845 -49.06 -28.19 -29.80
N ASP A 846 -49.02 -29.32 -29.07
CA ASP A 846 -47.85 -29.73 -28.29
C ASP A 846 -46.67 -30.18 -29.19
N ALA A 847 -45.48 -29.63 -28.97
CA ALA A 847 -44.34 -29.83 -29.86
C ALA A 847 -43.46 -31.04 -29.46
N PRO A 848 -42.85 -31.75 -30.43
CA PRO A 848 -42.09 -32.97 -30.15
C PRO A 848 -40.71 -32.68 -29.50
N PRO A 849 -40.22 -33.54 -28.59
CA PRO A 849 -38.98 -33.28 -27.84
C PRO A 849 -37.73 -33.32 -28.73
N VAL A 850 -36.87 -32.31 -28.56
CA VAL A 850 -35.55 -32.17 -29.24
C VAL A 850 -34.62 -33.32 -28.86
N LYS A 851 -34.21 -34.14 -29.84
CA LYS A 851 -33.18 -35.17 -29.66
C LYS A 851 -31.79 -34.52 -29.66
N SER A 852 -31.01 -34.69 -28.58
CA SER A 852 -29.64 -34.19 -28.43
C SER A 852 -28.67 -34.89 -29.39
N PHE A 853 -27.79 -34.13 -30.06
CA PHE A 853 -26.90 -34.64 -31.11
C PHE A 853 -25.63 -35.38 -30.61
N THR A 854 -25.42 -35.56 -29.30
CA THR A 854 -24.41 -36.47 -28.72
C THR A 854 -24.95 -37.15 -27.45
N SER A 855 -24.54 -38.39 -27.17
CA SER A 855 -24.96 -39.13 -25.97
C SER A 855 -24.49 -38.47 -24.66
N ALA A 856 -23.36 -37.75 -24.69
CA ALA A 856 -22.80 -37.04 -23.53
C ALA A 856 -23.46 -35.68 -23.26
N ALA A 857 -23.88 -34.92 -24.29
CA ALA A 857 -24.64 -33.68 -24.09
C ALA A 857 -26.06 -33.97 -23.55
N ALA A 858 -26.58 -35.16 -23.83
CA ALA A 858 -27.83 -35.66 -23.23
C ALA A 858 -27.73 -35.82 -21.70
N MET A 859 -26.53 -35.85 -21.12
CA MET A 859 -26.31 -36.04 -19.67
C MET A 859 -26.26 -34.72 -18.88
N ILE A 860 -26.31 -33.55 -19.53
CA ILE A 860 -26.35 -32.26 -18.83
C ILE A 860 -27.81 -31.89 -18.53
N PRO A 861 -28.17 -31.57 -17.27
CA PRO A 861 -29.48 -31.03 -16.95
C PRO A 861 -29.80 -29.78 -17.78
N SER A 862 -31.02 -29.69 -18.34
CA SER A 862 -31.41 -28.63 -19.29
C SER A 862 -31.26 -27.21 -18.74
N HIS A 863 -31.35 -27.02 -17.42
CA HIS A 863 -31.16 -25.72 -16.78
C HIS A 863 -29.68 -25.37 -16.48
N LEU A 864 -28.76 -26.34 -16.60
CA LEU A 864 -27.31 -26.16 -16.35
C LEU A 864 -26.46 -26.15 -17.62
N THR A 865 -27.07 -26.21 -18.80
CA THR A 865 -26.36 -26.27 -20.10
C THR A 865 -25.46 -25.05 -20.37
N SER A 866 -25.66 -23.94 -19.67
CA SER A 866 -24.79 -22.74 -19.76
C SER A 866 -23.65 -22.70 -18.73
N PHE A 867 -23.60 -23.65 -17.79
CA PHE A 867 -22.62 -23.70 -16.69
C PHE A 867 -21.76 -24.96 -16.68
N ILE A 868 -22.10 -25.95 -17.50
CA ILE A 868 -21.40 -27.24 -17.58
C ILE A 868 -21.01 -27.48 -19.03
N GLU A 869 -19.71 -27.72 -19.25
CA GLU A 869 -19.17 -28.08 -20.56
C GLU A 869 -18.64 -29.52 -20.53
N THR A 870 -18.87 -30.27 -21.62
CA THR A 870 -18.25 -31.60 -21.81
C THR A 870 -16.84 -31.43 -22.37
N VAL A 871 -15.82 -31.81 -21.61
CA VAL A 871 -14.40 -31.61 -22.01
C VAL A 871 -13.72 -32.90 -22.48
N GLY A 872 -14.33 -34.04 -22.23
CA GLY A 872 -13.88 -35.35 -22.71
C GLY A 872 -14.98 -36.40 -22.58
N GLU A 873 -14.66 -37.65 -22.92
CA GLU A 873 -15.57 -38.77 -22.65
C GLU A 873 -15.77 -38.88 -21.14
N ASN A 874 -16.97 -38.50 -20.68
CA ASN A 874 -17.39 -38.56 -19.28
C ASN A 874 -16.58 -37.68 -18.33
N GLN A 875 -16.07 -36.56 -18.86
CA GLN A 875 -15.47 -35.49 -18.08
C GLN A 875 -16.28 -34.21 -18.30
N TRP A 876 -16.68 -33.59 -17.19
CA TRP A 876 -17.44 -32.35 -17.19
C TRP A 876 -16.65 -31.26 -16.49
N GLU A 877 -16.69 -30.05 -17.04
CA GLU A 877 -16.13 -28.85 -16.41
C GLU A 877 -17.26 -27.94 -15.96
N LEU A 878 -17.34 -27.72 -14.65
CA LEU A 878 -18.34 -26.90 -14.00
C LEU A 878 -17.77 -25.51 -13.78
N CYS A 879 -18.47 -24.49 -14.27
CA CYS A 879 -18.06 -23.09 -14.22
C CYS A 879 -18.86 -22.30 -13.19
N PHE A 880 -18.16 -21.65 -12.25
CA PHE A 880 -18.77 -20.80 -11.22
C PHE A 880 -18.25 -19.35 -11.31
N PRO A 881 -19.12 -18.38 -11.66
CA PRO A 881 -18.75 -16.97 -11.70
C PRO A 881 -18.44 -16.40 -10.30
N LEU A 882 -17.24 -15.85 -10.12
CA LEU A 882 -16.81 -15.25 -8.86
C LEU A 882 -17.14 -13.75 -8.74
N LYS A 883 -17.80 -13.16 -9.76
CA LYS A 883 -18.19 -11.73 -9.79
C LYS A 883 -19.08 -11.31 -8.62
N LYS A 884 -19.86 -12.25 -8.06
CA LYS A 884 -20.76 -12.00 -6.92
C LYS A 884 -20.03 -11.94 -5.57
N ILE A 885 -18.77 -12.36 -5.51
CA ILE A 885 -17.92 -12.33 -4.31
C ILE A 885 -16.97 -11.15 -4.45
N THR A 886 -16.90 -10.23 -3.48
CA THR A 886 -15.97 -9.08 -3.56
C THR A 886 -14.51 -9.54 -3.55
N SER A 887 -13.60 -8.75 -4.14
CA SER A 887 -12.15 -9.03 -4.18
C SER A 887 -11.57 -9.29 -2.79
N GLN A 888 -11.96 -8.48 -1.81
CA GLN A 888 -11.55 -8.64 -0.41
C GLN A 888 -12.06 -9.96 0.18
N LYS A 889 -13.33 -10.33 -0.06
CA LYS A 889 -13.87 -11.61 0.41
C LYS A 889 -13.16 -12.80 -0.24
N ARG A 890 -12.83 -12.70 -1.54
CA ARG A 890 -11.99 -13.68 -2.25
C ARG A 890 -10.63 -13.85 -1.57
N GLN A 891 -9.91 -12.75 -1.35
CA GLN A 891 -8.62 -12.76 -0.65
C GLN A 891 -8.72 -13.40 0.74
N THR A 892 -9.79 -13.13 1.48
CA THR A 892 -10.01 -13.63 2.85
C THR A 892 -10.19 -15.14 2.91
N ILE A 893 -10.93 -15.71 1.95
CA ILE A 893 -11.21 -17.16 1.93
C ILE A 893 -10.13 -17.95 1.17
N GLY A 894 -9.16 -17.27 0.56
CA GLY A 894 -8.09 -17.89 -0.22
C GLY A 894 -8.42 -18.15 -1.66
N ILE A 895 -9.14 -17.22 -2.30
CA ILE A 895 -9.29 -17.12 -3.75
C ILE A 895 -8.47 -15.92 -4.21
N ASP A 896 -7.74 -16.06 -5.31
CA ASP A 896 -6.98 -14.96 -5.91
C ASP A 896 -7.89 -13.75 -6.20
N PRO A 897 -7.51 -12.52 -5.81
CA PRO A 897 -8.31 -11.32 -6.10
C PRO A 897 -8.62 -11.11 -7.59
N SER A 898 -7.72 -11.54 -8.49
CA SER A 898 -7.84 -11.44 -9.94
C SER A 898 -8.71 -12.54 -10.58
N ALA A 899 -8.96 -13.64 -9.86
CA ALA A 899 -9.77 -14.75 -10.36
C ALA A 899 -11.23 -14.32 -10.64
N ARG A 900 -11.71 -14.66 -11.83
CA ARG A 900 -13.06 -14.35 -12.32
C ARG A 900 -13.97 -15.56 -12.31
N LEU A 901 -13.42 -16.75 -12.53
CA LEU A 901 -14.13 -18.02 -12.53
C LEU A 901 -13.43 -19.04 -11.62
N LEU A 902 -14.22 -19.87 -10.96
CA LEU A 902 -13.79 -21.14 -10.40
C LEU A 902 -14.21 -22.24 -11.39
N LEU A 903 -13.25 -23.05 -11.82
CA LEU A 903 -13.45 -24.18 -12.71
C LEU A 903 -13.25 -25.47 -11.90
N VAL A 904 -14.22 -26.36 -11.93
CA VAL A 904 -14.13 -27.68 -11.30
C VAL A 904 -14.33 -28.74 -12.36
N ARG A 905 -13.28 -29.48 -12.70
CA ARG A 905 -13.38 -30.59 -13.64
C ARG A 905 -13.60 -31.88 -12.89
N ILE A 906 -14.56 -32.69 -13.33
CA ILE A 906 -15.00 -33.91 -12.65
C ILE A 906 -15.08 -35.06 -13.66
N SER A 907 -14.63 -36.24 -13.24
CA SER A 907 -14.81 -37.52 -13.93
C SER A 907 -15.66 -38.44 -13.04
N LEU A 908 -16.69 -39.06 -13.61
CA LEU A 908 -17.59 -39.98 -12.90
C LEU A 908 -17.50 -41.43 -13.41
N LEU A 909 -16.63 -41.72 -14.38
CA LEU A 909 -16.68 -42.98 -15.15
C LEU A 909 -15.83 -44.12 -14.59
N ASP A 910 -14.75 -43.80 -13.88
CA ASP A 910 -13.92 -44.83 -13.25
C ASP A 910 -14.62 -45.32 -11.98
N GLN A 911 -14.30 -46.53 -11.49
CA GLN A 911 -14.84 -47.09 -10.23
C GLN A 911 -14.73 -46.15 -9.00
N GLN A 912 -14.02 -45.02 -9.15
CA GLN A 912 -13.86 -43.94 -8.19
C GLN A 912 -14.05 -42.57 -8.88
N PRO A 913 -14.95 -41.70 -8.39
CA PRO A 913 -15.08 -40.35 -8.93
C PRO A 913 -13.79 -39.54 -8.71
N ALA A 914 -13.46 -38.67 -9.66
CA ALA A 914 -12.24 -37.87 -9.60
C ALA A 914 -12.47 -36.40 -9.95
N PHE A 915 -11.67 -35.49 -9.40
CA PHE A 915 -11.83 -34.05 -9.67
C PHE A 915 -10.54 -33.23 -9.63
N CYS A 916 -10.53 -32.06 -10.25
CA CYS A 916 -9.53 -31.01 -10.00
C CYS A 916 -10.18 -29.61 -9.96
N ILE A 917 -9.50 -28.66 -9.32
CA ILE A 917 -10.02 -27.32 -9.04
C ILE A 917 -9.02 -26.29 -9.61
N HIS A 918 -9.53 -25.33 -10.38
CA HIS A 918 -8.73 -24.29 -11.03
C HIS A 918 -9.42 -22.92 -10.92
N TYR A 919 -8.62 -21.86 -11.05
CA TYR A 919 -9.12 -20.49 -11.18
C TYR A 919 -8.77 -19.92 -12.56
N TYR A 920 -9.65 -19.08 -13.10
CA TYR A 920 -9.41 -18.37 -14.36
C TYR A 920 -9.58 -16.85 -14.21
N PRO A 921 -8.64 -16.02 -14.71
CA PRO A 921 -7.35 -16.42 -15.28
C PRO A 921 -6.44 -17.08 -14.23
N SER A 922 -5.61 -18.02 -14.66
CA SER A 922 -4.57 -18.62 -13.80
C SER A 922 -3.35 -17.69 -13.77
N THR A 923 -2.68 -17.58 -12.62
CA THR A 923 -1.39 -16.87 -12.50
C THR A 923 -0.23 -17.62 -13.15
N THR A 924 -0.43 -18.88 -13.52
CA THR A 924 0.56 -19.69 -14.26
C THR A 924 0.12 -19.83 -15.72
N GLU A 925 0.88 -19.27 -16.65
CA GLU A 925 0.58 -19.21 -18.09
C GLU A 925 0.49 -20.59 -18.82
N ASP A 926 0.74 -21.69 -18.11
CA ASP A 926 0.90 -23.04 -18.69
C ASP A 926 -0.34 -23.97 -18.64
N SER A 927 -1.52 -23.50 -18.19
CA SER A 927 -2.61 -24.42 -17.83
C SER A 927 -3.43 -25.00 -19.00
N SER A 928 -3.35 -24.45 -20.22
CA SER A 928 -4.20 -24.90 -21.34
C SER A 928 -3.63 -26.07 -22.15
N THR A 929 -2.37 -26.45 -21.94
CA THR A 929 -1.66 -27.45 -22.78
C THR A 929 -1.31 -28.76 -22.06
N ARG A 930 -1.30 -28.79 -20.72
CA ARG A 930 -0.94 -29.99 -19.95
C ARG A 930 -2.17 -30.84 -19.58
N PRO A 931 -2.11 -32.18 -19.68
CA PRO A 931 -3.21 -33.05 -19.26
C PRO A 931 -3.43 -32.97 -17.74
N HIS A 932 -4.68 -32.75 -17.31
CA HIS A 932 -4.99 -32.56 -15.90
C HIS A 932 -4.81 -33.85 -15.07
N GLY A 933 -4.07 -33.77 -13.97
CA GLY A 933 -4.04 -34.83 -12.94
C GLY A 933 -5.23 -34.71 -11.98
N LEU A 934 -6.27 -35.51 -12.18
CA LEU A 934 -7.47 -35.54 -11.32
C LEU A 934 -7.19 -36.26 -9.99
N TRP A 935 -7.76 -35.78 -8.90
CA TRP A 935 -7.74 -36.44 -7.60
C TRP A 935 -8.82 -37.52 -7.53
N HIS A 936 -8.42 -38.79 -7.37
CA HIS A 936 -9.35 -39.92 -7.23
C HIS A 936 -9.85 -40.07 -5.78
N VAL A 937 -11.16 -40.17 -5.61
CA VAL A 937 -11.82 -40.26 -4.31
C VAL A 937 -11.80 -41.70 -3.80
N ASN A 938 -10.87 -41.98 -2.88
CA ASN A 938 -10.70 -43.30 -2.28
C ASN A 938 -11.03 -43.15 -0.80
N GLY A 939 -12.24 -43.51 -0.36
CA GLY A 939 -12.94 -43.05 0.86
C GLY A 939 -12.21 -43.00 2.23
N LEU A 940 -10.94 -43.41 2.32
CA LEU A 940 -10.06 -43.23 3.48
C LEU A 940 -9.08 -42.05 3.34
N ASN A 941 -8.74 -41.64 2.11
CA ASN A 941 -7.74 -40.61 1.82
C ASN A 941 -8.41 -39.28 1.47
N MET A 942 -8.14 -38.26 2.28
CA MET A 942 -8.55 -36.89 1.99
C MET A 942 -7.44 -36.15 1.25
N PRO A 943 -7.77 -35.19 0.37
CA PRO A 943 -6.76 -34.38 -0.30
C PRO A 943 -6.03 -33.50 0.73
N ASP A 944 -4.72 -33.72 0.85
CA ASP A 944 -3.83 -32.95 1.73
C ASP A 944 -2.71 -32.21 0.96
N GLY A 945 -2.58 -32.41 -0.36
CA GLY A 945 -1.56 -31.81 -1.21
C GLY A 945 -2.11 -31.06 -2.43
N THR A 946 -1.21 -30.73 -3.38
CA THR A 946 -1.56 -30.12 -4.67
C THR A 946 -2.41 -31.08 -5.50
N ILE A 947 -3.55 -30.61 -5.99
CA ILE A 947 -4.40 -31.33 -6.94
C ILE A 947 -4.13 -30.78 -8.33
N CYS A 948 -3.76 -31.65 -9.27
CA CYS A 948 -3.30 -31.23 -10.61
C CYS A 948 -2.07 -30.30 -10.52
N PHE A 949 -1.93 -29.39 -11.48
CA PHE A 949 -0.90 -28.34 -11.50
C PHE A 949 -1.36 -27.03 -10.83
N ALA A 950 -2.54 -27.02 -10.21
CA ALA A 950 -3.05 -25.82 -9.55
C ALA A 950 -2.23 -25.51 -8.30
N GLN A 951 -1.84 -24.25 -8.12
CA GLN A 951 -1.20 -23.84 -6.88
C GLN A 951 -2.16 -24.03 -5.69
N PRO A 952 -1.66 -24.49 -4.53
CA PRO A 952 -2.48 -24.61 -3.33
C PRO A 952 -3.06 -23.25 -2.95
N SER A 953 -4.34 -23.23 -2.59
CA SER A 953 -4.98 -22.06 -2.00
C SER A 953 -5.91 -22.51 -0.88
N LEU A 954 -6.14 -21.64 0.11
CA LEU A 954 -6.97 -21.99 1.27
C LEU A 954 -8.40 -22.40 0.84
N PHE A 955 -8.99 -21.75 -0.17
CA PHE A 955 -10.31 -22.13 -0.65
C PHE A 955 -10.29 -23.44 -1.45
N ALA A 956 -9.26 -23.67 -2.29
CA ALA A 956 -9.16 -24.94 -3.02
C ALA A 956 -8.93 -26.13 -2.07
N TYR A 957 -8.16 -25.94 -0.99
CA TYR A 957 -7.97 -26.94 0.06
C TYR A 957 -9.28 -27.25 0.80
N LEU A 958 -10.05 -26.22 1.19
CA LEU A 958 -11.38 -26.39 1.76
C LEU A 958 -12.31 -27.15 0.80
N LEU A 959 -12.42 -26.66 -0.44
CA LEU A 959 -13.35 -27.21 -1.42
C LEU A 959 -12.99 -28.65 -1.79
N SER A 960 -11.72 -28.97 -1.96
CA SER A 960 -11.29 -30.32 -2.32
C SER A 960 -11.66 -31.34 -1.25
N ARG A 961 -11.47 -31.02 0.03
CA ARG A 961 -11.85 -31.90 1.14
C ARG A 961 -13.36 -32.07 1.23
N ARG A 962 -14.11 -30.97 1.13
CA ARG A 962 -15.58 -31.00 1.14
C ARG A 962 -16.12 -31.82 -0.03
N LEU A 963 -15.58 -31.62 -1.23
CA LEU A 963 -15.97 -32.32 -2.43
C LEU A 963 -15.59 -33.81 -2.39
N SER A 964 -14.38 -34.14 -1.92
CA SER A 964 -13.96 -35.54 -1.73
C SER A 964 -14.87 -36.29 -0.76
N ARG A 965 -15.23 -35.67 0.38
CA ARG A 965 -16.20 -36.26 1.33
C ARG A 965 -17.57 -36.42 0.69
N PHE A 966 -18.05 -35.40 -0.03
CA PHE A 966 -19.35 -35.44 -0.71
C PHE A 966 -19.42 -36.55 -1.77
N LEU A 967 -18.40 -36.67 -2.61
CA LEU A 967 -18.32 -37.69 -3.65
C LEU A 967 -18.11 -39.10 -3.08
N SER A 968 -17.47 -39.25 -1.90
CA SER A 968 -17.30 -40.55 -1.24
C SER A 968 -18.60 -41.18 -0.75
N LEU A 969 -19.67 -40.36 -0.62
CA LEU A 969 -21.01 -40.81 -0.25
C LEU A 969 -21.79 -41.37 -1.45
N PHE A 970 -21.24 -41.31 -2.66
CA PHE A 970 -21.91 -41.88 -3.83
C PHE A 970 -21.81 -43.41 -3.77
N PRO A 971 -22.92 -44.16 -4.04
CA PRO A 971 -22.91 -45.62 -3.98
C PRO A 971 -21.86 -46.21 -4.93
N GLN A 972 -20.93 -47.03 -4.40
CA GLN A 972 -19.94 -47.76 -5.21
C GLN A 972 -20.53 -49.02 -5.87
N ASP A 973 -21.68 -49.48 -5.39
CA ASP A 973 -22.40 -50.64 -5.91
C ASP A 973 -23.28 -50.23 -7.09
N ASN A 974 -22.74 -50.15 -8.32
CA ASN A 974 -23.57 -50.17 -9.52
C ASN A 974 -22.81 -50.71 -10.74
N HIS A 975 -22.82 -52.03 -10.90
CA HIS A 975 -22.67 -52.72 -12.18
C HIS A 975 -23.95 -52.63 -13.05
N ILE A 976 -24.89 -51.73 -12.72
CA ILE A 976 -26.14 -51.54 -13.44
C ILE A 976 -25.93 -50.39 -14.40
N SER A 977 -26.07 -50.68 -15.70
CA SER A 977 -26.13 -49.72 -16.82
C SER A 977 -26.76 -48.40 -16.39
N ALA A 978 -25.93 -47.38 -16.17
CA ALA A 978 -26.35 -46.07 -15.72
C ALA A 978 -27.35 -45.50 -16.73
N SER A 979 -28.57 -45.21 -16.26
CA SER A 979 -29.52 -44.45 -17.06
C SER A 979 -29.08 -42.98 -17.06
N THR A 980 -29.18 -42.31 -18.21
CA THR A 980 -28.85 -40.88 -18.41
C THR A 980 -29.46 -39.95 -17.34
N ILE A 981 -30.60 -40.35 -16.75
CA ILE A 981 -31.30 -39.60 -15.70
C ILE A 981 -30.52 -39.60 -14.37
N GLN A 982 -29.88 -40.71 -14.00
CA GLN A 982 -29.15 -40.81 -12.73
C GLN A 982 -27.87 -39.96 -12.74
N GLU A 983 -27.19 -39.90 -13.88
CA GLU A 983 -25.98 -39.10 -14.09
C GLU A 983 -26.30 -37.60 -14.13
N GLN A 984 -27.40 -37.19 -14.80
CA GLN A 984 -27.91 -35.82 -14.76
C GLN A 984 -28.15 -35.35 -13.31
N GLN A 985 -28.82 -36.17 -12.49
CA GLN A 985 -29.08 -35.85 -11.09
C GLN A 985 -27.79 -35.75 -10.27
N GLN A 986 -26.77 -36.56 -10.57
CA GLN A 986 -25.47 -36.48 -9.89
C GLN A 986 -24.74 -35.17 -10.21
N LEU A 987 -24.68 -34.77 -11.49
CA LEU A 987 -24.07 -33.51 -11.89
C LEU A 987 -24.77 -32.31 -11.26
N GLU A 988 -26.10 -32.31 -11.23
CA GLU A 988 -26.89 -31.26 -10.57
C GLU A 988 -26.60 -31.18 -9.06
N ARG A 989 -26.57 -32.34 -8.38
CA ARG A 989 -26.23 -32.41 -6.95
C ARG A 989 -24.83 -31.87 -6.66
N ILE A 990 -23.86 -32.16 -7.52
CA ILE A 990 -22.49 -31.64 -7.38
C ILE A 990 -22.46 -30.12 -7.59
N TYR A 991 -23.12 -29.61 -8.64
CA TYR A 991 -23.18 -28.18 -8.92
C TYR A 991 -23.81 -27.39 -7.76
N ASN A 992 -24.94 -27.89 -7.24
CA ASN A 992 -25.63 -27.29 -6.10
C ASN A 992 -24.79 -27.36 -4.82
N PHE A 993 -24.08 -28.46 -4.61
CA PHE A 993 -23.15 -28.60 -3.49
C PHE A 993 -22.03 -27.56 -3.54
N ILE A 994 -21.30 -27.45 -4.65
CA ILE A 994 -20.21 -26.48 -4.81
C ILE A 994 -20.73 -25.04 -4.65
N SER A 995 -21.90 -24.73 -5.23
CA SER A 995 -22.58 -23.44 -5.06
C SER A 995 -22.86 -23.12 -3.58
N SER A 996 -23.29 -24.12 -2.80
CA SER A 996 -23.54 -23.96 -1.35
C SER A 996 -22.25 -23.69 -0.56
N VAL A 997 -21.13 -24.32 -0.96
CA VAL A 997 -19.81 -24.08 -0.35
C VAL A 997 -19.33 -22.67 -0.64
N LEU A 998 -19.48 -22.18 -1.88
CA LEU A 998 -19.14 -20.81 -2.28
C LEU A 998 -19.97 -19.75 -1.53
N ALA A 999 -21.25 -20.04 -1.28
CA ALA A 999 -22.12 -19.14 -0.51
C ALA A 999 -21.69 -19.04 0.97
N SER A 1000 -21.17 -20.13 1.55
CA SER A 1000 -20.90 -20.27 2.98
C SER A 1000 -19.53 -20.92 3.30
N PRO A 1001 -18.40 -20.35 2.85
CA PRO A 1001 -17.09 -21.00 2.92
C PRO A 1001 -16.56 -21.20 4.35
N THR A 1002 -17.00 -20.40 5.32
CA THR A 1002 -16.48 -20.43 6.71
C THR A 1002 -17.37 -21.20 7.69
N SER A 1003 -18.38 -21.91 7.18
CA SER A 1003 -19.39 -22.59 8.00
C SER A 1003 -18.97 -23.98 8.51
N HIS A 1004 -17.91 -24.57 7.96
CA HIS A 1004 -17.47 -25.93 8.28
C HIS A 1004 -15.96 -25.95 8.56
N CYS A 1005 -15.52 -26.94 9.33
CA CYS A 1005 -14.13 -27.15 9.65
C CYS A 1005 -13.32 -27.45 8.39
N LEU A 1006 -12.18 -26.77 8.24
CA LEU A 1006 -11.22 -26.98 7.14
C LEU A 1006 -10.80 -28.45 6.98
N THR A 1007 -10.61 -29.15 8.09
CA THR A 1007 -10.03 -30.51 8.07
C THR A 1007 -11.08 -31.60 8.07
N CYS A 1008 -11.95 -31.66 9.09
CA CYS A 1008 -12.94 -32.73 9.22
C CYS A 1008 -14.21 -32.47 8.42
N VAL A 1009 -14.43 -31.27 7.89
CA VAL A 1009 -15.63 -30.89 7.13
C VAL A 1009 -16.90 -30.85 7.98
N ASP A 1010 -16.84 -31.06 9.29
CA ASP A 1010 -18.03 -30.95 10.15
C ASP A 1010 -18.42 -29.47 10.36
N PRO A 1011 -19.72 -29.15 10.54
CA PRO A 1011 -20.18 -27.78 10.77
C PRO A 1011 -19.52 -27.14 11.99
N LEU A 1012 -19.10 -25.88 11.86
CA LEU A 1012 -18.59 -25.10 12.99
C LEU A 1012 -19.75 -24.51 13.78
N PRO A 1013 -19.66 -24.43 15.13
CA PRO A 1013 -20.69 -23.81 15.95
C PRO A 1013 -20.95 -22.34 15.57
N ARG A 1014 -19.92 -21.65 15.09
CA ARG A 1014 -19.97 -20.26 14.63
C ARG A 1014 -19.09 -20.11 13.39
N PRO A 1015 -19.58 -19.47 12.31
CA PRO A 1015 -18.76 -19.17 11.16
C PRO A 1015 -17.71 -18.11 11.50
N SER A 1016 -16.44 -18.44 11.27
CA SER A 1016 -15.31 -17.52 11.44
C SER A 1016 -15.23 -16.53 10.26
N PRO A 1017 -14.61 -15.34 10.41
CA PRO A 1017 -14.33 -14.45 9.28
C PRO A 1017 -13.41 -15.07 8.22
N ILE A 1018 -12.59 -16.06 8.60
CA ILE A 1018 -11.72 -16.85 7.72
C ILE A 1018 -12.06 -18.33 7.86
N PRO A 1019 -11.81 -19.19 6.85
CA PRO A 1019 -11.89 -20.64 7.02
C PRO A 1019 -10.94 -21.09 8.15
N THR A 1020 -11.43 -21.91 9.09
CA THR A 1020 -10.63 -22.41 10.24
C THR A 1020 -10.89 -23.88 10.53
N THR A 1021 -10.03 -24.48 11.36
CA THR A 1021 -10.25 -25.81 11.94
C THR A 1021 -11.22 -25.73 13.13
N CYS A 1022 -11.84 -26.84 13.48
CA CYS A 1022 -12.53 -26.98 14.76
C CYS A 1022 -11.52 -27.18 15.90
N SER A 1023 -11.97 -27.07 17.15
CA SER A 1023 -11.11 -27.21 18.34
C SER A 1023 -10.53 -28.62 18.56
N SER A 1024 -10.81 -29.58 17.66
CA SER A 1024 -10.24 -30.92 17.73
C SER A 1024 -8.74 -30.90 17.47
N GLN A 1025 -7.97 -31.50 18.39
CA GLN A 1025 -6.53 -31.63 18.25
C GLN A 1025 -6.13 -32.39 16.97
N PHE A 1026 -6.96 -33.36 16.54
CA PHE A 1026 -6.76 -34.07 15.28
C PHE A 1026 -6.83 -33.12 14.09
N CYS A 1027 -7.84 -32.24 14.04
CA CYS A 1027 -8.01 -31.30 12.94
C CYS A 1027 -6.85 -30.31 12.85
N ASN A 1028 -6.36 -29.82 13.99
CA ASN A 1028 -5.19 -28.95 14.06
C ASN A 1028 -3.91 -29.67 13.60
N LYS A 1029 -3.67 -30.91 14.05
CA LYS A 1029 -2.50 -31.70 13.62
C LYS A 1029 -2.51 -32.00 12.13
N THR A 1030 -3.67 -32.29 11.55
CA THR A 1030 -3.78 -32.53 10.10
C THR A 1030 -3.60 -31.23 9.31
N PHE A 1031 -4.20 -30.12 9.77
CA PHE A 1031 -4.02 -28.83 9.10
C PHE A 1031 -2.56 -28.36 9.11
N ARG A 1032 -1.79 -28.68 10.16
CA ARG A 1032 -0.33 -28.44 10.22
C ARG A 1032 0.46 -29.14 9.10
N ARG A 1033 -0.09 -30.18 8.48
CA ARG A 1033 0.54 -30.90 7.36
C ARG A 1033 0.14 -30.34 5.99
N ALA A 1034 -0.80 -29.40 5.93
CA ALA A 1034 -1.19 -28.77 4.68
C ALA A 1034 -0.03 -27.92 4.10
N PRO A 1035 -0.03 -27.62 2.79
CA PRO A 1035 0.98 -26.75 2.17
C PRO A 1035 1.06 -25.39 2.89
N LEU A 1036 2.26 -24.79 2.92
CA LEU A 1036 2.48 -23.55 3.65
C LEU A 1036 1.62 -22.40 3.11
N GLU A 1037 1.34 -22.37 1.79
CA GLU A 1037 0.43 -21.42 1.15
C GLU A 1037 -0.98 -21.46 1.76
N VAL A 1038 -1.41 -22.63 2.23
CA VAL A 1038 -2.71 -22.84 2.87
C VAL A 1038 -2.65 -22.42 4.34
N ARG A 1039 -1.61 -22.83 5.07
CA ARG A 1039 -1.49 -22.59 6.53
C ARG A 1039 -1.20 -21.13 6.85
N ALA A 1040 -0.26 -20.54 6.12
CA ALA A 1040 0.18 -19.15 6.27
C ALA A 1040 -0.58 -18.20 5.32
N HIS A 1041 -1.69 -18.62 4.72
CA HIS A 1041 -2.47 -17.79 3.77
C HIS A 1041 -2.75 -16.38 4.31
N HIS A 1042 -3.17 -16.28 5.57
CA HIS A 1042 -3.51 -15.00 6.21
C HIS A 1042 -2.30 -14.08 6.44
N LEU A 1043 -1.08 -14.62 6.46
CA LEU A 1043 0.17 -13.87 6.51
C LEU A 1043 0.64 -13.47 5.10
N LEU A 1044 0.55 -14.40 4.16
CA LEU A 1044 1.06 -14.26 2.79
C LEU A 1044 0.16 -13.37 1.91
N SER A 1045 -1.11 -13.22 2.28
CA SER A 1045 -2.09 -12.46 1.51
C SER A 1045 -1.86 -10.95 1.48
N ASP A 1046 -1.07 -10.40 2.41
CA ASP A 1046 -0.79 -8.96 2.52
C ASP A 1046 0.67 -8.72 2.93
N PRO A 1047 1.60 -8.56 1.96
CA PRO A 1047 3.03 -8.41 2.25
C PRO A 1047 3.37 -7.23 3.17
N PRO A 1048 2.73 -6.05 3.08
CA PRO A 1048 2.91 -4.97 4.06
C PRO A 1048 2.53 -5.37 5.50
N ALA A 1049 1.43 -6.12 5.68
CA ALA A 1049 1.06 -6.63 7.00
C ALA A 1049 2.08 -7.66 7.51
N LEU A 1050 2.59 -8.53 6.64
CA LEU A 1050 3.66 -9.47 6.98
C LEU A 1050 4.96 -8.75 7.41
N ASP A 1051 5.38 -7.69 6.71
CA ASP A 1051 6.53 -6.85 7.09
C ASP A 1051 6.36 -6.29 8.51
N PHE A 1052 5.16 -5.78 8.81
CA PHE A 1052 4.85 -5.31 10.16
C PHE A 1052 4.90 -6.41 11.21
N LEU A 1053 4.34 -7.59 10.93
CA LEU A 1053 4.34 -8.72 11.85
C LEU A 1053 5.77 -9.25 12.10
N LEU A 1054 6.60 -9.35 11.06
CA LEU A 1054 8.02 -9.70 11.18
C LEU A 1054 8.77 -8.67 12.03
N SER A 1055 8.49 -7.38 11.85
CA SER A 1055 9.05 -6.31 12.69
C SER A 1055 8.65 -6.45 14.16
N CYS A 1056 7.41 -6.88 14.44
CA CYS A 1056 6.95 -7.16 15.79
C CYS A 1056 7.67 -8.36 16.41
N VAL A 1057 7.78 -9.48 15.67
CA VAL A 1057 8.48 -10.69 16.13
C VAL A 1057 9.97 -10.41 16.36
N TYR A 1058 10.61 -9.69 15.44
CA TYR A 1058 12.01 -9.26 15.54
C TYR A 1058 12.26 -8.42 16.80
N SER A 1059 11.39 -7.44 17.06
CA SER A 1059 11.49 -6.57 18.24
C SER A 1059 11.22 -7.28 19.55
N ALA A 1060 10.25 -8.19 19.55
CA ALA A 1060 9.87 -8.98 20.70
C ALA A 1060 10.93 -10.03 21.07
N ASN A 1061 11.77 -10.42 20.11
CA ASN A 1061 12.80 -11.44 20.25
C ASN A 1061 12.23 -12.74 20.83
N VAL A 1062 11.10 -13.18 20.25
CA VAL A 1062 10.34 -14.34 20.73
C VAL A 1062 11.15 -15.63 20.49
N SER A 1063 11.10 -16.56 21.43
CA SER A 1063 11.70 -17.89 21.22
C SER A 1063 10.82 -18.72 20.28
N VAL A 1064 11.38 -19.17 19.15
CA VAL A 1064 10.76 -20.12 18.23
C VAL A 1064 11.51 -21.45 18.34
N PRO A 1065 10.96 -22.47 19.04
CA PRO A 1065 11.70 -23.69 19.39
C PRO A 1065 12.14 -24.54 18.20
N GLU A 1066 11.48 -24.39 17.04
CA GLU A 1066 11.67 -25.24 15.86
C GLU A 1066 12.71 -24.70 14.87
N LEU A 1067 13.25 -23.48 15.09
CA LEU A 1067 14.28 -22.90 14.22
C LEU A 1067 15.65 -23.55 14.45
N VAL A 1068 16.38 -23.79 13.35
CA VAL A 1068 17.77 -24.29 13.39
C VAL A 1068 18.74 -23.14 13.69
N ASN A 1069 18.52 -21.99 13.04
CA ASN A 1069 19.29 -20.77 13.27
C ASN A 1069 18.60 -19.81 14.24
N GLU A 1070 19.34 -18.81 14.75
CA GLU A 1070 18.74 -17.77 15.59
C GLU A 1070 17.69 -16.95 14.83
N LEU A 1071 16.64 -16.50 15.53
CA LEU A 1071 15.49 -15.80 14.95
C LEU A 1071 15.88 -14.56 14.12
N ARG A 1072 16.83 -13.75 14.60
CA ARG A 1072 17.21 -12.48 13.95
C ARG A 1072 17.86 -12.71 12.57
N PRO A 1073 18.90 -13.55 12.42
CA PRO A 1073 19.44 -13.95 11.12
C PRO A 1073 18.36 -14.47 10.16
N VAL A 1074 17.43 -15.30 10.64
CA VAL A 1074 16.35 -15.85 9.81
C VAL A 1074 15.46 -14.73 9.28
N ILE A 1075 15.03 -13.79 10.13
CA ILE A 1075 14.19 -12.65 9.71
C ILE A 1075 14.98 -11.70 8.79
N ASP A 1076 16.22 -11.36 9.12
CA ASP A 1076 17.06 -10.45 8.31
C ASP A 1076 17.41 -11.03 6.93
N SER A 1077 17.23 -12.34 6.75
CA SER A 1077 17.37 -13.02 5.47
C SER A 1077 16.14 -12.93 4.55
N PHE A 1078 14.98 -12.46 5.04
CA PHE A 1078 13.79 -12.30 4.17
C PHE A 1078 14.06 -11.29 3.05
N PRO A 1079 13.49 -11.49 1.84
CA PRO A 1079 13.58 -10.50 0.77
C PRO A 1079 12.72 -9.27 1.11
N VAL A 1080 13.03 -8.12 0.50
CA VAL A 1080 12.23 -6.89 0.64
C VAL A 1080 10.79 -7.16 0.24
N LEU A 1081 9.84 -7.02 1.17
CA LEU A 1081 8.44 -7.41 0.93
C LEU A 1081 7.61 -6.34 0.21
N ALA A 1082 8.09 -5.10 0.16
CA ALA A 1082 7.37 -3.95 -0.38
C ALA A 1082 7.14 -3.99 -1.90
N GLY A 1083 6.04 -3.38 -2.35
CA GLY A 1083 5.71 -3.24 -3.78
C GLY A 1083 5.11 -4.49 -4.43
N VAL A 1084 4.74 -5.51 -3.65
CA VAL A 1084 4.30 -6.80 -4.18
C VAL A 1084 2.80 -6.94 -4.13
N SER A 1085 2.18 -6.66 -5.28
CA SER A 1085 0.78 -6.95 -5.56
C SER A 1085 0.66 -8.34 -6.19
N SER A 1086 1.06 -9.38 -5.46
CA SER A 1086 1.07 -10.76 -5.97
C SER A 1086 0.18 -11.69 -5.17
N SER A 1087 -0.17 -12.83 -5.77
CA SER A 1087 -0.86 -13.93 -5.09
C SER A 1087 -0.06 -14.46 -3.89
N PRO A 1088 -0.70 -15.10 -2.87
CA PRO A 1088 0.02 -15.71 -1.74
C PRO A 1088 1.11 -16.70 -2.17
N GLY A 1089 0.88 -17.45 -3.25
CA GLY A 1089 1.84 -18.40 -3.81
C GLY A 1089 3.07 -17.71 -4.43
N GLU A 1090 2.90 -16.58 -5.11
CA GLU A 1090 4.03 -15.75 -5.57
C GLU A 1090 4.80 -15.11 -4.42
N THR A 1091 4.09 -14.61 -3.39
CA THR A 1091 4.70 -14.07 -2.17
C THR A 1091 5.57 -15.14 -1.51
N LEU A 1092 5.06 -16.35 -1.35
CA LEU A 1092 5.81 -17.46 -0.77
C LEU A 1092 6.97 -17.89 -1.66
N ALA A 1093 6.73 -18.06 -2.96
CA ALA A 1093 7.77 -18.42 -3.91
C ALA A 1093 8.91 -17.40 -3.87
N ARG A 1094 8.63 -16.12 -3.68
CA ARG A 1094 9.65 -15.09 -3.53
C ARG A 1094 10.41 -15.18 -2.21
N ILE A 1095 9.73 -15.43 -1.09
CA ILE A 1095 10.36 -15.64 0.23
C ILE A 1095 11.29 -16.85 0.21
N LEU A 1096 10.91 -17.89 -0.53
CA LEU A 1096 11.68 -19.13 -0.68
C LEU A 1096 12.63 -19.14 -1.89
N ARG A 1097 12.54 -18.16 -2.80
CA ARG A 1097 13.38 -18.09 -4.01
C ARG A 1097 14.80 -17.73 -3.64
N ARG A 1098 15.74 -18.36 -4.34
CA ARG A 1098 17.16 -18.04 -4.32
C ARG A 1098 17.38 -16.79 -5.17
N GLU A 1099 17.93 -15.72 -4.60
CA GLU A 1099 18.32 -14.54 -5.37
C GLU A 1099 19.40 -14.88 -6.43
N ASN A 1100 20.17 -15.96 -6.22
CA ASN A 1100 21.10 -16.51 -7.21
C ASN A 1100 20.91 -18.04 -7.38
N PRO A 1101 20.67 -18.54 -8.61
CA PRO A 1101 20.63 -19.98 -8.86
C PRO A 1101 22.05 -20.57 -8.70
N GLY A 1102 22.36 -21.05 -7.49
CA GLY A 1102 23.64 -21.68 -7.16
C GLY A 1102 24.15 -21.40 -5.74
N SER A 1103 23.69 -20.33 -5.08
CA SER A 1103 23.99 -20.07 -3.66
C SER A 1103 22.82 -20.50 -2.79
N ASP A 1104 23.00 -21.52 -1.98
CA ASP A 1104 22.08 -21.80 -0.87
C ASP A 1104 22.36 -20.78 0.23
N ASP A 1105 21.42 -19.88 0.50
CA ASP A 1105 21.53 -18.98 1.66
C ASP A 1105 21.36 -19.74 2.97
N GLY A 1106 20.90 -21.01 2.92
CA GLY A 1106 20.74 -21.89 4.07
C GLY A 1106 19.53 -21.56 4.95
N PHE A 1107 18.74 -20.53 4.64
CA PHE A 1107 17.67 -20.03 5.51
C PHE A 1107 16.25 -20.39 5.04
N SER A 1108 16.09 -20.93 3.82
CA SER A 1108 14.76 -21.25 3.26
C SER A 1108 13.86 -22.10 4.18
N ALA A 1109 14.40 -23.17 4.77
CA ALA A 1109 13.68 -24.05 5.69
C ALA A 1109 13.30 -23.34 7.01
N ASP A 1110 14.17 -22.47 7.51
CA ASP A 1110 13.92 -21.67 8.71
C ASP A 1110 12.86 -20.59 8.47
N ARG A 1111 12.84 -19.96 7.28
CA ARG A 1111 11.77 -19.00 6.91
C ARG A 1111 10.41 -19.68 6.84
N GLU A 1112 10.34 -20.88 6.24
CA GLU A 1112 9.13 -21.69 6.22
C GLU A 1112 8.68 -22.07 7.65
N THR A 1113 9.63 -22.48 8.50
CA THR A 1113 9.35 -22.82 9.90
C THR A 1113 8.83 -21.61 10.68
N LEU A 1114 9.42 -20.43 10.48
CA LEU A 1114 8.97 -19.19 11.11
C LEU A 1114 7.55 -18.80 10.66
N LEU A 1115 7.28 -18.81 9.35
CA LEU A 1115 5.94 -18.50 8.82
C LEU A 1115 4.89 -19.48 9.33
N SER A 1116 5.24 -20.76 9.39
CA SER A 1116 4.42 -21.81 10.00
C SER A 1116 4.11 -21.47 11.45
N TRP A 1117 5.12 -21.19 12.28
CA TRP A 1117 4.94 -20.85 13.68
C TRP A 1117 4.09 -19.59 13.87
N MET A 1118 4.36 -18.52 13.10
CA MET A 1118 3.58 -17.27 13.16
C MET A 1118 2.10 -17.51 12.85
N SER A 1119 1.81 -18.38 11.87
CA SER A 1119 0.45 -18.71 11.45
C SER A 1119 -0.36 -19.44 12.53
N GLU A 1120 0.32 -20.08 13.49
CA GLU A 1120 -0.32 -20.76 14.62
C GLU A 1120 -0.57 -19.83 15.80
N GLN A 1121 0.29 -18.82 15.98
CA GLN A 1121 0.20 -17.90 17.12
C GLN A 1121 -0.80 -16.77 16.86
N LEU A 1122 -0.87 -16.26 15.63
CA LEU A 1122 -1.72 -15.11 15.30
C LEU A 1122 -3.20 -15.53 15.24
N ARG A 1123 -4.00 -15.06 16.20
CA ARG A 1123 -5.45 -15.32 16.24
C ARG A 1123 -6.21 -14.34 15.37
N GLY A 1124 -6.17 -14.54 14.05
CA GLY A 1124 -6.91 -13.73 13.09
C GLY A 1124 -6.06 -13.38 11.86
N SER A 1125 -6.45 -12.32 11.16
CA SER A 1125 -5.69 -11.83 10.01
C SER A 1125 -5.52 -10.31 10.11
N LEU A 1126 -4.27 -9.86 10.08
CA LEU A 1126 -3.92 -8.46 9.94
C LEU A 1126 -3.82 -8.15 8.44
N VAL A 1127 -4.55 -7.15 7.99
CA VAL A 1127 -4.54 -6.71 6.58
C VAL A 1127 -4.38 -5.20 6.52
N SER A 1128 -3.69 -4.71 5.51
CA SER A 1128 -3.66 -3.29 5.14
C SER A 1128 -5.09 -2.80 4.92
N ALA A 1129 -5.42 -1.65 5.51
CA ALA A 1129 -6.74 -1.06 5.35
C ALA A 1129 -6.97 -0.75 3.85
N PRO A 1130 -8.00 -1.34 3.22
CA PRO A 1130 -8.32 -1.03 1.82
C PRO A 1130 -8.87 0.39 1.70
N THR A 1131 -8.88 0.95 0.50
CA THR A 1131 -9.21 2.36 0.23
C THR A 1131 -10.53 2.81 0.88
N GLY A 1132 -11.60 2.00 0.80
CA GLY A 1132 -12.89 2.30 1.43
C GLY A 1132 -12.95 2.17 2.96
N SER A 1133 -11.95 1.54 3.59
CA SER A 1133 -11.84 1.40 5.05
C SER A 1133 -10.67 2.22 5.63
N LYS A 1134 -9.88 2.90 4.79
CA LYS A 1134 -8.87 3.85 5.28
C LYS A 1134 -9.59 5.06 5.84
N LEU A 1135 -9.14 5.53 6.99
CA LEU A 1135 -9.61 6.79 7.55
C LEU A 1135 -9.03 7.94 6.70
N PRO A 1136 -9.85 8.70 5.94
CA PRO A 1136 -9.36 9.72 5.01
C PRO A 1136 -8.58 10.83 5.73
N ALA A 1137 -9.01 11.16 6.95
CA ALA A 1137 -8.36 12.16 7.81
C ALA A 1137 -6.96 11.74 8.31
N MET A 1138 -6.49 10.52 8.03
CA MET A 1138 -5.18 10.01 8.43
C MET A 1138 -4.27 9.76 7.21
N GLN A 1139 -4.06 10.80 6.39
CA GLN A 1139 -3.14 10.74 5.25
C GLN A 1139 -1.68 10.54 5.71
N GLY A 1140 -0.90 9.77 4.96
CA GLY A 1140 0.50 9.43 5.27
C GLY A 1140 0.70 8.36 6.36
N VAL A 1141 -0.38 7.98 7.07
CA VAL A 1141 -0.37 6.90 8.08
C VAL A 1141 -0.58 5.55 7.40
N VAL A 1142 0.25 4.56 7.74
CA VAL A 1142 -0.02 3.16 7.33
C VAL A 1142 -1.04 2.58 8.31
N GLN A 1143 -2.19 2.15 7.78
CA GLN A 1143 -3.33 1.69 8.57
C GLN A 1143 -3.50 0.19 8.32
N PHE A 1144 -3.52 -0.61 9.38
CA PHE A 1144 -3.87 -2.03 9.33
C PHE A 1144 -5.15 -2.29 10.09
N ILE A 1145 -5.91 -3.28 9.63
CA ILE A 1145 -7.14 -3.76 10.23
C ILE A 1145 -6.92 -5.19 10.71
N LEU A 1146 -7.30 -5.45 11.97
CA LEU A 1146 -7.23 -6.77 12.57
C LEU A 1146 -8.60 -7.45 12.53
N ARG A 1147 -8.66 -8.62 11.88
CA ARG A 1147 -9.87 -9.44 11.74
C ARG A 1147 -9.80 -10.66 12.65
N ASN A 1148 -10.40 -10.56 13.84
CA ASN A 1148 -10.43 -11.64 14.84
C ASN A 1148 -11.84 -12.22 15.00
N GLY A 1149 -11.94 -13.54 15.15
CA GLY A 1149 -13.20 -14.29 15.19
C GLY A 1149 -13.86 -14.48 16.57
N ASP A 1150 -13.12 -14.31 17.68
CA ASP A 1150 -13.48 -14.94 18.96
C ASP A 1150 -14.26 -14.08 19.98
N LEU A 1151 -14.62 -12.83 19.71
CA LEU A 1151 -15.05 -11.87 20.76
C LEU A 1151 -16.54 -11.46 20.73
N ASN A 1152 -17.43 -12.28 20.18
CA ASN A 1152 -18.84 -11.93 19.96
C ASN A 1152 -19.84 -12.34 21.07
N ASP A 1153 -19.41 -12.66 22.30
CA ASP A 1153 -20.34 -13.16 23.33
C ASP A 1153 -21.20 -12.12 24.07
N GLY A 1154 -21.07 -10.82 23.78
CA GLY A 1154 -21.84 -9.78 24.45
C GLY A 1154 -22.88 -9.09 23.56
N LYS A 1155 -24.17 -9.30 23.82
CA LYS A 1155 -25.27 -8.37 23.45
C LYS A 1155 -25.17 -7.06 24.27
N ALA A 1156 -24.05 -6.35 24.16
CA ALA A 1156 -23.84 -5.07 24.83
C ALA A 1156 -24.22 -3.93 23.88
N ASP A 1157 -25.23 -3.14 24.26
CA ASP A 1157 -25.94 -2.20 23.39
C ASP A 1157 -25.17 -0.89 23.10
N VAL A 1158 -24.03 -0.62 23.76
CA VAL A 1158 -23.15 0.51 23.43
C VAL A 1158 -21.70 0.15 23.74
N ARG A 1159 -20.88 -0.02 22.71
CA ARG A 1159 -19.43 -0.30 22.84
C ARG A 1159 -18.63 0.96 22.55
N LYS A 1160 -17.71 1.32 23.44
CA LYS A 1160 -16.87 2.53 23.32
C LYS A 1160 -15.62 2.24 22.48
N ILE A 1161 -15.16 3.24 21.74
CA ILE A 1161 -13.87 3.22 21.04
C ILE A 1161 -12.83 3.78 22.00
N LYS A 1162 -11.71 3.08 22.15
CA LYS A 1162 -10.56 3.52 22.97
C LYS A 1162 -9.29 3.53 22.14
N PHE A 1163 -8.39 4.48 22.40
CA PHE A 1163 -7.08 4.52 21.75
C PHE A 1163 -5.98 4.17 22.74
N VAL A 1164 -5.09 3.26 22.36
CA VAL A 1164 -3.92 2.90 23.18
C VAL A 1164 -2.67 3.27 22.39
N GLY A 1165 -1.83 4.13 22.99
CA GLY A 1165 -0.64 4.69 22.34
C GLY A 1165 0.58 4.79 23.27
N PRO A 1166 0.45 5.36 24.48
CA PRO A 1166 1.60 5.52 25.37
C PRO A 1166 2.27 4.18 25.72
N GLY A 1167 3.60 4.11 25.56
CA GLY A 1167 4.39 2.91 25.86
C GLY A 1167 4.24 1.73 24.87
N LEU A 1168 3.31 1.83 23.91
CA LEU A 1168 3.06 0.81 22.90
C LEU A 1168 4.17 0.85 21.82
N GLY A 1169 4.90 -0.25 21.67
CA GLY A 1169 5.91 -0.41 20.61
C GLY A 1169 5.87 -1.81 20.00
N THR A 1170 6.69 -2.06 18.99
CA THR A 1170 6.74 -3.36 18.28
C THR A 1170 7.05 -4.55 19.19
N LYS A 1171 7.82 -4.33 20.28
CA LYS A 1171 8.17 -5.36 21.27
C LYS A 1171 6.94 -5.97 21.97
N SER A 1172 5.94 -5.16 22.33
CA SER A 1172 4.71 -5.64 22.99
C SER A 1172 3.60 -5.96 21.99
N MET A 1173 3.71 -5.46 20.76
CA MET A 1173 2.67 -5.58 19.74
C MET A 1173 2.40 -7.04 19.31
N TRP A 1174 3.44 -7.87 19.18
CA TRP A 1174 3.25 -9.28 18.83
C TRP A 1174 2.34 -9.99 19.85
N GLU A 1175 2.58 -9.78 21.15
CA GLU A 1175 1.76 -10.37 22.20
C GLU A 1175 0.33 -9.82 22.18
N ILE A 1176 0.15 -8.52 21.95
CA ILE A 1176 -1.17 -7.87 21.87
C ILE A 1176 -1.98 -8.39 20.68
N LEU A 1177 -1.34 -8.61 19.53
CA LEU A 1177 -2.01 -9.15 18.35
C LEU A 1177 -2.41 -10.62 18.53
N CYS A 1178 -1.59 -11.41 19.23
CA CYS A 1178 -1.86 -12.84 19.47
C CYS A 1178 -2.86 -13.10 20.62
N LYS A 1179 -2.76 -12.33 21.72
CA LYS A 1179 -3.51 -12.57 22.97
C LYS A 1179 -4.57 -11.52 23.28
N GLY A 1180 -4.62 -10.40 22.57
CA GLY A 1180 -5.43 -9.24 22.93
C GLY A 1180 -4.78 -8.37 24.02
N LEU A 1181 -5.47 -7.30 24.41
CA LEU A 1181 -4.96 -6.34 25.39
C LEU A 1181 -5.41 -6.75 26.80
N VAL A 1182 -4.49 -7.24 27.63
CA VAL A 1182 -4.80 -7.67 29.01
C VAL A 1182 -4.65 -6.50 29.98
N ALA A 1183 -5.75 -6.10 30.62
CA ALA A 1183 -5.75 -5.01 31.60
C ALA A 1183 -5.19 -5.50 32.96
N GLY A 1184 -3.93 -5.17 33.26
CA GLY A 1184 -3.41 -5.19 34.63
C GLY A 1184 -2.26 -6.17 34.95
N SER A 1185 -1.29 -6.39 34.05
CA SER A 1185 0.00 -6.95 34.46
C SER A 1185 0.82 -5.87 35.19
N GLY A 1186 0.74 -5.86 36.53
CA GLY A 1186 1.35 -4.88 37.43
C GLY A 1186 2.89 -4.89 37.50
N GLY A 1187 3.58 -4.74 36.37
CA GLY A 1187 4.98 -4.31 36.31
C GLY A 1187 5.06 -2.85 35.86
N GLU A 1188 6.10 -2.12 36.26
CA GLU A 1188 6.36 -0.67 36.02
C GLU A 1188 6.50 -0.24 34.53
N GLY A 1189 5.75 -0.83 33.60
CA GLY A 1189 5.78 -0.47 32.18
C GLY A 1189 4.69 -1.11 31.30
N GLY A 1190 3.57 -1.56 31.87
CA GLY A 1190 2.42 -2.03 31.08
C GLY A 1190 1.73 -0.87 30.34
N PRO A 1191 1.14 -1.10 29.14
CA PRO A 1191 0.41 -0.06 28.41
C PRO A 1191 -0.81 0.37 29.23
N GLU A 1192 -0.92 1.66 29.55
CA GLU A 1192 -2.08 2.22 30.25
C GLU A 1192 -3.35 2.06 29.40
N ILE A 1193 -4.47 1.74 30.05
CA ILE A 1193 -5.76 1.56 29.38
C ILE A 1193 -6.19 2.91 28.80
N GLY A 1194 -6.42 2.92 27.49
CA GLY A 1194 -6.58 4.11 26.66
C GLY A 1194 -7.72 5.07 26.99
N GLU A 1195 -7.54 6.33 26.57
CA GLU A 1195 -8.54 7.40 26.60
C GLU A 1195 -9.55 7.29 25.43
N ASP A 1196 -10.66 8.03 25.52
CA ASP A 1196 -11.69 8.11 24.47
C ASP A 1196 -11.23 8.94 23.24
N GLU A 1197 -10.05 9.60 23.31
CA GLU A 1197 -9.44 10.35 22.20
C GLU A 1197 -8.10 9.75 21.74
N PRO A 1198 -7.73 9.91 20.45
CA PRO A 1198 -6.40 9.54 19.98
C PRO A 1198 -5.33 10.39 20.68
N PRO A 1199 -4.12 9.83 20.92
CA PRO A 1199 -3.07 10.53 21.66
C PRO A 1199 -2.64 11.82 20.95
N VAL A 1200 -2.98 12.97 21.54
CA VAL A 1200 -2.70 14.30 20.99
C VAL A 1200 -1.19 14.54 20.86
N ASP A 1201 -0.41 14.06 21.83
CA ASP A 1201 1.05 14.04 21.74
C ASP A 1201 1.57 12.63 21.42
N LEU A 1202 1.85 12.39 20.13
CA LEU A 1202 2.47 11.14 19.70
C LEU A 1202 3.88 10.92 20.27
N ARG A 1203 4.52 11.89 20.95
CA ARG A 1203 5.85 11.68 21.59
C ARG A 1203 5.77 10.67 22.72
N THR A 1204 4.58 10.46 23.27
CA THR A 1204 4.28 9.42 24.25
C THR A 1204 4.25 8.01 23.64
N CYS A 1205 3.99 7.89 22.33
CA CYS A 1205 4.03 6.62 21.59
C CYS A 1205 5.47 6.20 21.27
N ARG A 1206 5.77 4.90 21.35
CA ARG A 1206 7.12 4.41 20.99
C ARG A 1206 7.28 4.33 19.47
N ARG A 1207 8.50 4.58 19.01
CA ARG A 1207 8.90 4.42 17.61
C ARG A 1207 9.28 2.96 17.32
N THR A 1208 9.10 2.52 16.07
CA THR A 1208 9.61 1.26 15.51
C THR A 1208 11.13 1.33 15.30
N LYS A 1209 11.91 1.60 16.36
CA LYS A 1209 13.38 1.78 16.24
C LYS A 1209 14.12 0.49 15.94
N THR A 1210 13.65 -0.63 16.50
CA THR A 1210 14.20 -1.96 16.26
C THR A 1210 13.29 -2.68 15.29
N THR A 1211 13.66 -2.79 14.02
CA THR A 1211 13.00 -3.67 13.06
C THR A 1211 14.06 -4.49 12.35
N TRP A 1212 13.62 -5.45 11.53
CA TRP A 1212 14.52 -6.21 10.67
C TRP A 1212 15.05 -5.36 9.51
N ARG A 1213 16.19 -5.76 8.95
CA ARG A 1213 17.04 -4.98 8.03
C ARG A 1213 16.32 -4.40 6.81
N SER A 1214 15.34 -5.12 6.28
CA SER A 1214 14.66 -4.78 5.02
C SER A 1214 13.25 -4.22 5.20
N SER A 1215 12.85 -3.89 6.44
CA SER A 1215 11.53 -3.31 6.72
C SER A 1215 11.42 -1.88 6.21
N LEU A 1216 10.29 -1.55 5.55
CA LEU A 1216 9.98 -0.16 5.18
C LEU A 1216 9.24 0.62 6.27
N LEU A 1217 9.00 -0.03 7.42
CA LEU A 1217 8.19 0.50 8.52
C LEU A 1217 9.04 1.07 9.66
N MET A 1218 10.33 1.33 9.41
CA MET A 1218 11.25 1.94 10.36
C MET A 1218 10.84 3.35 10.78
N ASP A 1219 11.17 3.69 12.03
CA ASP A 1219 10.99 5.00 12.66
C ASP A 1219 9.56 5.58 12.66
N ARG A 1220 8.54 4.72 12.54
CA ARG A 1220 7.13 5.09 12.66
C ARG A 1220 6.65 4.96 14.11
N ARG A 1221 5.70 5.79 14.50
CA ARG A 1221 5.07 5.73 15.83
C ARG A 1221 3.82 4.87 15.78
N VAL A 1222 3.65 4.00 16.77
CA VAL A 1222 2.55 3.03 16.79
C VAL A 1222 1.50 3.41 17.81
N PHE A 1223 0.23 3.42 17.38
CA PHE A 1223 -0.91 3.38 18.28
C PHE A 1223 -2.03 2.51 17.68
N VAL A 1224 -2.97 2.08 18.52
CA VAL A 1224 -4.06 1.21 18.10
C VAL A 1224 -5.41 1.82 18.47
N ALA A 1225 -6.42 1.59 17.64
CA ALA A 1225 -7.81 1.81 18.03
C ALA A 1225 -8.45 0.48 18.40
N CYS A 1226 -9.07 0.47 19.56
CA CYS A 1226 -9.66 -0.69 20.18
C CYS A 1226 -11.16 -0.52 20.40
N GLU A 1227 -11.88 -1.62 20.37
CA GLU A 1227 -13.28 -1.74 20.76
C GLU A 1227 -13.36 -2.27 22.19
N ASP A 1228 -14.05 -1.55 23.07
CA ASP A 1228 -14.38 -2.04 24.42
C ASP A 1228 -15.65 -2.90 24.36
N VAL A 1229 -15.49 -4.20 24.63
CA VAL A 1229 -16.53 -5.22 24.51
C VAL A 1229 -17.33 -5.38 25.81
N GLY A 1230 -16.95 -4.71 26.89
CA GLY A 1230 -17.71 -4.69 28.15
C GLY A 1230 -17.77 -6.06 28.83
N GLY A 1231 -16.72 -6.41 29.58
CA GLY A 1231 -16.64 -7.66 30.33
C GLY A 1231 -15.33 -7.80 31.11
N GLY A 1232 -15.21 -7.14 32.28
CA GLY A 1232 -14.06 -7.31 33.18
C GLY A 1232 -12.67 -7.01 32.58
N LYS A 1233 -11.61 -7.51 33.23
CA LYS A 1233 -10.18 -7.25 32.91
C LYS A 1233 -9.70 -7.75 31.51
N GLU A 1234 -10.58 -8.32 30.70
CA GLU A 1234 -10.26 -8.92 29.39
C GLU A 1234 -11.01 -8.24 28.22
N GLY A 1235 -11.62 -7.07 28.43
CA GLY A 1235 -12.65 -6.53 27.53
C GLY A 1235 -12.22 -5.68 26.32
N VAL A 1236 -10.95 -5.57 25.92
CA VAL A 1236 -10.53 -4.62 24.87
C VAL A 1236 -9.92 -5.32 23.64
N VAL A 1237 -10.49 -5.06 22.46
CA VAL A 1237 -10.15 -5.73 21.20
C VAL A 1237 -9.51 -4.75 20.24
N VAL A 1238 -8.29 -5.03 19.78
CA VAL A 1238 -7.64 -4.22 18.74
C VAL A 1238 -8.38 -4.40 17.42
N ARG A 1239 -8.76 -3.28 16.79
CA ARG A 1239 -9.41 -3.27 15.46
C ARG A 1239 -8.53 -2.61 14.40
N TYR A 1240 -7.86 -1.53 14.76
CA TYR A 1240 -6.91 -0.85 13.89
C TYR A 1240 -5.55 -0.73 14.53
N VAL A 1241 -4.51 -0.82 13.69
CA VAL A 1241 -3.13 -0.47 14.03
C VAL A 1241 -2.70 0.67 13.11
N PHE A 1242 -2.18 1.74 13.68
CA PHE A 1242 -1.74 2.94 12.98
C PHE A 1242 -0.23 3.10 13.12
N LEU A 1243 0.48 3.22 11.99
CA LEU A 1243 1.90 3.56 11.93
C LEU A 1243 2.08 4.96 11.36
N CYS A 1244 2.37 5.90 12.25
CA CYS A 1244 2.41 7.32 11.93
C CYS A 1244 3.84 7.77 11.62
N PRO A 1245 4.04 8.59 10.57
CA PRO A 1245 5.34 9.20 10.31
C PRO A 1245 5.70 10.24 11.39
N GLU A 1246 6.95 10.67 11.41
CA GLU A 1246 7.40 11.72 12.31
C GLU A 1246 6.68 13.06 12.01
N GLY A 1247 6.20 13.72 13.06
CA GLY A 1247 5.46 15.00 12.95
C GLY A 1247 3.97 14.87 12.63
N PHE A 1248 3.44 13.66 12.44
CA PHE A 1248 1.99 13.45 12.29
C PHE A 1248 1.25 13.92 13.56
N VAL A 1249 0.13 14.63 13.37
CA VAL A 1249 -0.77 15.03 14.45
C VAL A 1249 -2.10 14.31 14.23
N PRO A 1250 -2.53 13.42 15.13
CA PRO A 1250 -3.77 12.68 14.94
C PRO A 1250 -4.98 13.64 14.90
N PRO A 1251 -5.92 13.44 13.96
CA PRO A 1251 -7.16 14.20 13.94
C PRO A 1251 -7.99 13.90 15.19
N ARG A 1252 -8.74 14.90 15.69
CA ARG A 1252 -9.59 14.74 16.88
C ARG A 1252 -10.63 13.63 16.68
N MET A 1253 -11.05 12.98 17.77
CA MET A 1253 -11.98 11.84 17.70
C MET A 1253 -13.30 12.18 16.99
N ARG A 1254 -13.79 13.42 17.11
CA ARG A 1254 -14.98 13.89 16.38
C ARG A 1254 -14.89 13.78 14.85
N VAL A 1255 -13.68 13.80 14.28
CA VAL A 1255 -13.44 13.73 12.83
C VAL A 1255 -13.42 12.29 12.32
N ILE A 1256 -12.89 11.36 13.12
CA ILE A 1256 -12.67 9.97 12.73
C ILE A 1256 -13.64 8.99 13.39
N GLY A 1257 -14.39 9.43 14.40
CA GLY A 1257 -15.16 8.57 15.29
C GLY A 1257 -16.29 7.84 14.58
N ASP A 1258 -17.03 8.53 13.71
CA ASP A 1258 -18.12 7.90 12.96
C ASP A 1258 -17.58 6.92 11.89
N ALA A 1259 -16.48 7.25 11.23
CA ALA A 1259 -15.81 6.34 10.29
C ALA A 1259 -15.26 5.08 10.99
N LEU A 1260 -14.71 5.23 12.21
CA LEU A 1260 -14.28 4.12 13.04
C LEU A 1260 -15.45 3.28 13.52
N ARG A 1261 -16.56 3.88 13.96
CA ARG A 1261 -17.78 3.15 14.34
C ARG A 1261 -18.33 2.33 13.18
N GLN A 1262 -18.49 2.95 12.02
CA GLN A 1262 -18.93 2.27 10.80
C GLN A 1262 -17.97 1.13 10.40
N SER A 1263 -16.66 1.35 10.55
CA SER A 1263 -15.66 0.32 10.31
C SER A 1263 -15.78 -0.85 11.29
N PHE A 1264 -15.97 -0.56 12.58
CA PHE A 1264 -16.11 -1.59 13.61
C PHE A 1264 -17.42 -2.37 13.40
N ASP A 1265 -18.50 -1.69 13.05
CA ASP A 1265 -19.79 -2.30 12.68
C ASP A 1265 -19.66 -3.24 11.48
N ALA A 1266 -18.96 -2.79 10.44
CA ALA A 1266 -18.67 -3.63 9.27
C ALA A 1266 -17.87 -4.87 9.69
N LEU A 1267 -16.80 -4.70 10.47
CA LEU A 1267 -15.96 -5.80 10.95
C LEU A 1267 -16.74 -6.81 11.80
N ARG A 1268 -17.65 -6.35 12.66
CA ARG A 1268 -18.56 -7.21 13.44
C ARG A 1268 -19.48 -8.02 12.56
N ALA A 1269 -19.97 -7.42 11.48
CA ALA A 1269 -20.78 -8.10 10.49
C ALA A 1269 -19.98 -9.02 9.55
N GLY A 1270 -18.67 -9.22 9.79
CA GLY A 1270 -17.78 -9.99 8.92
C GLY A 1270 -17.58 -9.33 7.55
N ARG A 1271 -17.77 -8.01 7.47
CA ARG A 1271 -17.68 -7.18 6.27
C ARG A 1271 -16.58 -6.13 6.46
N LEU A 1272 -16.15 -5.52 5.37
CA LEU A 1272 -15.45 -4.24 5.40
C LEU A 1272 -16.41 -3.15 4.92
N VAL A 1273 -16.14 -1.90 5.27
CA VAL A 1273 -16.93 -0.76 4.78
C VAL A 1273 -16.86 -0.79 3.25
N LYS A 1274 -18.03 -0.72 2.60
CA LYS A 1274 -18.13 -0.77 1.14
C LYS A 1274 -17.44 0.47 0.56
N GLU A 1275 -16.66 0.24 -0.50
CA GLU A 1275 -16.30 1.30 -1.46
C GLU A 1275 -17.54 1.93 -2.08
#